data_AF-D0A5E7-F1
#
_entry.id   AF-D0A5E7-F1
#
_cell.length_a   1.000
_cell.length_b   1.000
_cell.length_c   1.000
_cell.angle_alpha   90.00
_cell.angle_beta   90.00
_cell.angle_gamma   90.00
#
_symmetry.space_group_name_H-M   'P 1'
#
loop_
_entity.id
_entity.type
_entity.pdbx_description
1 polymer ?
#
loop_
_entity_poly.entity_id
_entity_poly.type
_entity_poly.pdbx_seq_one_letter_code
_entity_poly.pdbx_strand_id
1 'polypeptide(L)'
;MSNEAGPDSIDTGLQGLCFMAWSPVASLLAVGNTGGDLMVINSETMKKVPVTGTHDNRIIDGVWTASNNLVVIGEDQVLSVSDAAGNVQQRVTVKNVPSSLSVIDFPGHGDPSSLANVVALVNCGTVLEHYNLETLQPHVLTFDAKLGNITVCRCLAGGLTCVGFTSGAMALVQINHQNSKVYGVTRPFEDAVCGMSCSGGSGTCVAVAGSSIKFFSLADKRITEIKSDSIQLEGALGALQDVQHSGNGMNITVVTDQPHLISFKRSVPVSSVVCGPNIYSLTGSRTVTVKSVKDDRVVFTATLDMDPTLLAASRDVLAVCSRNTGAYYKAGEGEAKLVNTVNYPSNVSALKVSNNHAAALCDGKVQLHEVWSGADSITLPESGGADVISIGISDSLFMYATPEKIFIVNLADYQCVMEHTPTTGIKRAFPNFSCTRIALIDKYDVMFILNPITLVSTQTEGFEQGHKDILWDQGDYGVLVSYNASTMVTYVYAPHSRYGPTAESVVVKDSKTVNLITNIPNGFTPLGVMKGTVTLQGPCNAVESLTLASHNRATSRVPNSEAFYNNFSLNHLRWASQNISTPQEAEDLAVKALHMLDVELAIRLYRQLSQPSLVMYIESIKHINEKNLLIGHVSMIMGYFKDAQNFFLRSSQPLCALQMRHDLMQWEPALTLAKQLAPEKLPILSKEYAQQLEYRGEYANALEMYRAGEMAMPKGHASTELTAAQGEVKKHNAECLQGSARCLLRTGGVQEGVKLAEQSNDLAFVTECAEILESLRHCDEAAHLYEKALNFEHAAKLYIVDARNLKAASRIIPRITSRNIIGMFAKGKEEEGAFSEAEKAYTQAEDWDNVVRIRVEKLNNLQGAYDIVRQTRSVAAASVVANMCKKRGEFSVAVEFFVLAKAFFEGFELAKEKGCMTALESALLSQVQLTDGVAPAANQNEFSAIARHYEQNGKPGQAGLFYHIAGNFPYALKNYLEAGQPEDIEKAIEVVGRSRSDTLTNKLIDYLMGETDGEPKEPSYIFKLYMALGSYEKAAKTSVLIATKEQEVGSYMAAHRTLVEAFRILRDRKMRVPNDLRRSLMLLHSYVIVKHLIKVMNDDETASRMLLRVVRNIQRFPQHISTLYTSTALQCLKSGFKKSAFDNACIIIQNERYRTELDDKNRKKIEAIVRRRGKEELEDPQEDTSPCPFCDAGVLETELECGSCKNTLPFCIVTGKHMVKQNYSECPVCHFPALYTSFITLLRQSQVCPMCENMVDLNQVQRQIDPDLKTHLL
;
A
#
# COMPACT_ATOMS: atom_id res chain seq x y z
N MET A 1 -19.10 -35.76 -45.99
CA MET A 1 -17.84 -35.70 -46.75
C MET A 1 -17.66 -37.02 -47.45
N SER A 2 -17.29 -36.98 -48.72
CA SER A 2 -17.03 -38.11 -49.61
C SER A 2 -15.80 -38.90 -49.13
N ASN A 3 -16.00 -40.16 -48.76
CA ASN A 3 -14.92 -41.10 -48.45
C ASN A 3 -14.33 -41.65 -49.74
N GLU A 4 -13.31 -40.98 -50.26
CA GLU A 4 -12.30 -41.58 -51.15
C GLU A 4 -10.92 -41.16 -50.63
N ALA A 5 -10.57 -41.62 -49.43
CA ALA A 5 -9.17 -41.73 -49.04
C ALA A 5 -8.75 -43.16 -49.40
N GLY A 6 -7.80 -43.29 -50.33
CA GLY A 6 -7.19 -44.59 -50.63
C GLY A 6 -6.51 -45.18 -49.38
N PRO A 7 -6.25 -46.50 -49.35
CA PRO A 7 -5.56 -47.11 -48.22
C PRO A 7 -4.15 -46.51 -48.07
N ASP A 8 -3.90 -45.84 -46.95
CA ASP A 8 -2.56 -45.37 -46.58
C ASP A 8 -1.68 -46.57 -46.22
N SER A 9 -0.52 -46.68 -46.87
CA SER A 9 0.46 -47.74 -46.61
C SER A 9 1.63 -47.21 -45.77
N ILE A 10 1.96 -47.94 -44.71
CA ILE A 10 3.09 -47.62 -43.82
C ILE A 10 4.10 -48.76 -43.91
N ASP A 11 5.29 -48.48 -44.44
CA ASP A 11 6.41 -49.43 -44.42
C ASP A 11 7.04 -49.48 -43.03
N THR A 12 6.96 -50.60 -42.33
CA THR A 12 7.52 -50.78 -40.99
C THR A 12 9.01 -51.12 -41.00
N GLY A 13 9.59 -51.50 -42.14
CA GLY A 13 10.96 -52.01 -42.22
C GLY A 13 11.18 -53.39 -41.58
N LEU A 14 10.12 -54.04 -41.08
CA LEU A 14 10.15 -55.38 -40.49
C LEU A 14 9.57 -56.41 -41.47
N GLN A 15 10.22 -57.56 -41.61
CA GLN A 15 9.70 -58.70 -42.38
C GLN A 15 8.99 -59.69 -41.46
N GLY A 16 7.90 -60.30 -41.93
CA GLY A 16 7.16 -61.30 -41.15
C GLY A 16 6.40 -60.71 -39.97
N LEU A 17 5.60 -59.67 -40.21
CA LEU A 17 4.76 -59.05 -39.18
C LEU A 17 3.78 -60.08 -38.59
N CYS A 18 3.76 -60.21 -37.27
CA CYS A 18 2.91 -61.18 -36.57
C CYS A 18 2.13 -60.59 -35.39
N PHE A 19 2.42 -59.36 -34.99
CA PHE A 19 1.81 -58.69 -33.85
C PHE A 19 1.57 -57.21 -34.15
N MET A 20 0.44 -56.68 -33.68
CA MET A 20 0.16 -55.25 -33.64
C MET A 20 -0.73 -54.86 -32.46
N ALA A 21 -0.49 -53.71 -31.85
CA ALA A 21 -1.34 -53.17 -30.79
C ALA A 21 -1.33 -51.63 -30.76
N TRP A 22 -2.51 -51.02 -30.71
CA TRP A 22 -2.69 -49.58 -30.54
C TRP A 22 -2.66 -49.19 -29.06
N SER A 23 -2.02 -48.06 -28.76
CA SER A 23 -2.11 -47.46 -27.43
C SER A 23 -3.51 -46.89 -27.19
N PRO A 24 -4.11 -47.11 -26.00
CA PRO A 24 -5.41 -46.53 -25.66
C PRO A 24 -5.34 -45.05 -25.28
N VAL A 25 -4.15 -44.49 -25.04
CA VAL A 25 -3.96 -43.12 -24.51
C VAL A 25 -3.24 -42.20 -25.51
N ALA A 26 -2.34 -42.75 -26.32
CA ALA A 26 -1.52 -41.99 -27.26
C ALA A 26 -1.71 -42.50 -28.69
N SER A 27 -1.42 -41.65 -29.66
CA SER A 27 -1.41 -41.96 -31.10
C SER A 27 -0.19 -42.83 -31.47
N LEU A 28 -0.04 -43.98 -30.82
CA LEU A 28 1.09 -44.92 -30.94
C LEU A 28 0.59 -46.31 -31.34
N LEU A 29 1.30 -46.93 -32.29
CA LEU A 29 1.09 -48.29 -32.77
C LEU A 29 2.36 -49.11 -32.51
N ALA A 30 2.26 -50.20 -31.73
CA ALA A 30 3.30 -51.20 -31.61
C ALA A 30 3.14 -52.26 -32.71
N VAL A 31 4.24 -52.66 -33.34
CA VAL A 31 4.30 -53.70 -34.35
C VAL A 31 5.47 -54.65 -34.03
N GLY A 32 5.24 -55.96 -34.14
CA GLY A 32 6.26 -56.99 -33.90
C GLY A 32 6.36 -58.01 -35.03
N ASN A 33 7.53 -58.65 -35.16
CA ASN A 33 7.79 -59.65 -36.19
C ASN A 33 8.06 -61.06 -35.62
N THR A 34 8.20 -62.03 -36.53
CA THR A 34 8.56 -63.41 -36.20
C THR A 34 9.99 -63.58 -35.69
N GLY A 35 10.85 -62.57 -35.84
CA GLY A 35 12.25 -62.58 -35.39
C GLY A 35 12.48 -61.99 -33.99
N GLY A 36 11.44 -61.47 -33.34
CA GLY A 36 11.53 -60.85 -32.00
C GLY A 36 11.76 -59.34 -31.98
N ASP A 37 11.85 -58.70 -33.15
CA ASP A 37 11.96 -57.24 -33.27
C ASP A 37 10.61 -56.55 -33.01
N LEU A 38 10.67 -55.42 -32.31
CA LEU A 38 9.52 -54.58 -31.96
C LEU A 38 9.75 -53.13 -32.38
N MET A 39 8.70 -52.49 -32.89
CA MET A 39 8.71 -51.09 -33.32
C MET A 39 7.47 -50.35 -32.84
N VAL A 40 7.65 -49.17 -32.27
CA VAL A 40 6.58 -48.23 -31.92
C VAL A 40 6.52 -47.11 -32.95
N ILE A 41 5.37 -46.90 -33.55
CA ILE A 41 5.13 -45.93 -34.62
C ILE A 41 4.11 -44.91 -34.12
N ASN A 42 4.45 -43.63 -34.15
CA ASN A 42 3.49 -42.57 -33.85
C ASN A 42 2.67 -42.24 -35.12
N SER A 43 1.35 -42.38 -35.06
CA SER A 43 0.48 -42.23 -36.24
C SER A 43 0.27 -40.79 -36.70
N GLU A 44 0.48 -39.80 -35.83
CA GLU A 44 0.37 -38.38 -36.20
C GLU A 44 1.65 -37.83 -36.82
N THR A 45 2.81 -38.24 -36.28
CA THR A 45 4.12 -37.75 -36.71
C THR A 45 4.85 -38.69 -37.66
N MET A 46 4.34 -39.92 -37.84
CA MET A 46 4.98 -41.03 -38.56
C MET A 46 6.38 -41.41 -38.03
N LYS A 47 6.75 -40.95 -36.82
CA LYS A 47 8.03 -41.24 -36.20
C LYS A 47 8.08 -42.70 -35.75
N LYS A 48 9.14 -43.42 -36.13
CA LYS A 48 9.38 -44.82 -35.80
C LYS A 48 10.45 -44.94 -34.71
N VAL A 49 10.16 -45.70 -33.66
CA VAL A 49 11.03 -45.90 -32.50
C VAL A 49 11.23 -47.41 -32.31
N PRO A 50 12.43 -47.95 -32.57
CA PRO A 50 12.68 -49.38 -32.38
C PRO A 50 12.84 -49.72 -30.89
N VAL A 51 12.33 -50.87 -30.49
CA VAL A 51 12.58 -51.46 -29.16
C VAL A 51 13.61 -52.57 -29.36
N THR A 52 14.86 -52.32 -28.96
CA THR A 52 15.99 -53.20 -29.27
C THR A 52 16.32 -54.17 -28.14
N GLY A 53 16.58 -55.44 -28.47
CA GLY A 53 17.23 -56.41 -27.57
C GLY A 53 16.33 -57.08 -26.52
N THR A 54 15.02 -57.12 -26.74
CA THR A 54 14.03 -57.67 -25.80
C THR A 54 13.71 -59.14 -26.01
N HIS A 55 13.48 -59.55 -27.26
CA HIS A 55 13.03 -60.90 -27.61
C HIS A 55 13.87 -61.47 -28.76
N ASP A 56 14.15 -62.76 -28.68
CA ASP A 56 14.98 -63.47 -29.69
C ASP A 56 14.14 -64.35 -30.65
N ASN A 57 12.85 -64.55 -30.33
CA ASN A 57 11.90 -65.38 -31.09
C ASN A 57 10.61 -64.61 -31.37
N ARG A 58 9.70 -65.22 -32.14
CA ARG A 58 8.40 -64.67 -32.52
C ARG A 58 7.65 -64.03 -31.35
N ILE A 59 7.14 -62.82 -31.59
CA ILE A 59 6.22 -62.14 -30.67
C ILE A 59 4.86 -62.84 -30.70
N ILE A 60 4.37 -63.25 -29.53
CA ILE A 60 3.09 -63.96 -29.39
C ILE A 60 1.95 -62.95 -29.23
N ASP A 61 2.08 -62.04 -28.27
CA ASP A 61 1.03 -61.08 -27.93
C ASP A 61 1.62 -59.87 -27.17
N GLY A 62 0.87 -58.78 -27.11
CA GLY A 62 1.32 -57.56 -26.45
C GLY A 62 0.18 -56.56 -26.23
N VAL A 63 0.22 -55.88 -25.08
CA VAL A 63 -0.86 -55.00 -24.63
C VAL A 63 -0.27 -53.72 -24.05
N TRP A 64 -0.87 -52.58 -24.40
CA TRP A 64 -0.54 -51.29 -23.80
C TRP A 64 -1.29 -51.11 -22.47
N THR A 65 -0.60 -50.61 -21.46
CA THR A 65 -1.19 -50.21 -20.17
C THR A 65 -1.88 -48.84 -20.28
N ALA A 66 -2.74 -48.51 -19.33
CA ALA A 66 -3.31 -47.17 -19.16
C ALA A 66 -2.25 -46.09 -18.89
N SER A 67 -1.07 -46.47 -18.39
CA SER A 67 0.09 -45.59 -18.22
C SER A 67 0.97 -45.47 -19.48
N ASN A 68 0.49 -45.97 -20.62
CA ASN A 68 1.17 -45.95 -21.91
C ASN A 68 2.53 -46.69 -21.93
N ASN A 69 2.64 -47.79 -21.18
CA ASN A 69 3.74 -48.75 -21.26
C ASN A 69 3.29 -49.96 -22.10
N LEU A 70 4.19 -50.50 -22.91
CA LEU A 70 3.96 -51.67 -23.76
C LEU A 70 4.45 -52.94 -23.05
N VAL A 71 3.54 -53.88 -22.77
CA VAL A 71 3.87 -55.19 -22.21
C VAL A 71 3.83 -56.23 -23.33
N VAL A 72 4.90 -57.01 -23.52
CA VAL A 72 5.02 -57.98 -24.62
C VAL A 72 5.48 -59.33 -24.11
N ILE A 73 4.96 -60.41 -24.71
CA ILE A 73 5.40 -61.78 -24.47
C ILE A 73 5.85 -62.44 -25.79
N GLY A 74 7.01 -63.12 -25.76
CA GLY A 74 7.57 -63.84 -26.90
C GLY A 74 7.61 -65.37 -26.72
N GLU A 75 7.80 -66.10 -27.83
CA GLU A 75 8.04 -67.56 -27.83
C GLU A 75 9.33 -67.95 -27.09
N ASP A 76 10.23 -67.01 -26.84
CA ASP A 76 11.41 -67.13 -26.00
C ASP A 76 11.09 -67.21 -24.49
N GLN A 77 9.80 -67.25 -24.12
CA GLN A 77 9.30 -67.27 -22.75
C GLN A 77 9.72 -66.03 -21.95
N VAL A 78 9.95 -64.90 -22.62
CA VAL A 78 10.29 -63.64 -21.96
C VAL A 78 9.06 -62.73 -21.96
N LEU A 79 8.73 -62.15 -20.81
CA LEU A 79 7.78 -61.06 -20.64
C LEU A 79 8.59 -59.76 -20.44
N SER A 80 8.35 -58.76 -21.29
CA SER A 80 9.03 -57.46 -21.25
C SER A 80 8.04 -56.31 -21.09
N VAL A 81 8.49 -55.23 -20.46
CA VAL A 81 7.74 -53.97 -20.32
C VAL A 81 8.60 -52.83 -20.84
N SER A 82 8.11 -52.10 -21.83
CA SER A 82 8.81 -50.96 -22.44
C SER A 82 7.99 -49.68 -22.35
N ASP A 83 8.65 -48.53 -22.27
CA ASP A 83 7.98 -47.23 -22.31
C ASP A 83 7.63 -46.80 -23.76
N ALA A 84 6.89 -45.70 -23.89
CA ALA A 84 6.54 -45.11 -25.18
C ALA A 84 7.76 -44.58 -26.00
N ALA A 85 8.93 -44.43 -25.36
CA ALA A 85 10.18 -44.07 -26.02
C ALA A 85 11.00 -45.30 -26.46
N GLY A 86 10.47 -46.51 -26.26
CA GLY A 86 11.08 -47.77 -26.63
C GLY A 86 12.15 -48.28 -25.66
N ASN A 87 12.28 -47.67 -24.47
CA ASN A 87 13.20 -48.14 -23.44
C ASN A 87 12.56 -49.26 -22.63
N VAL A 88 13.31 -50.33 -22.40
CA VAL A 88 12.87 -51.48 -21.60
C VAL A 88 12.97 -51.14 -20.11
N GLN A 89 11.86 -51.22 -19.39
CA GLN A 89 11.78 -50.98 -17.96
C GLN A 89 11.95 -52.25 -17.12
N GLN A 90 11.31 -53.36 -17.54
CA GLN A 90 11.33 -54.64 -16.81
C GLN A 90 11.39 -55.84 -17.77
N ARG A 91 11.99 -56.95 -17.29
CA ARG A 91 12.09 -58.22 -18.03
C ARG A 91 12.04 -59.41 -17.07
N VAL A 92 11.21 -60.41 -17.36
CA VAL A 92 11.11 -61.66 -16.57
C VAL A 92 10.92 -62.87 -17.47
N THR A 93 11.49 -64.01 -17.09
CA THR A 93 11.29 -65.30 -17.79
C THR A 93 10.08 -66.03 -17.21
N VAL A 94 9.17 -66.45 -18.09
CA VAL A 94 7.94 -67.19 -17.79
C VAL A 94 8.23 -68.68 -17.71
N LYS A 95 7.55 -69.39 -16.80
CA LYS A 95 7.85 -70.81 -16.53
C LYS A 95 7.26 -71.76 -17.57
N ASN A 96 6.07 -71.45 -18.05
CA ASN A 96 5.35 -72.25 -19.03
C ASN A 96 5.32 -71.56 -20.40
N VAL A 97 5.03 -72.31 -21.46
CA VAL A 97 4.93 -71.77 -22.82
C VAL A 97 3.70 -70.86 -22.91
N PRO A 98 3.86 -69.55 -23.17
CA PRO A 98 2.75 -68.62 -23.27
C PRO A 98 1.99 -68.78 -24.59
N SER A 99 0.72 -68.40 -24.59
CA SER A 99 -0.19 -68.45 -25.75
C SER A 99 -0.90 -67.13 -26.03
N SER A 100 -1.19 -66.35 -25.00
CA SER A 100 -1.77 -64.99 -25.09
C SER A 100 -1.49 -64.20 -23.82
N LEU A 101 -1.65 -62.88 -23.90
CA LEU A 101 -1.40 -61.94 -22.81
C LEU A 101 -2.62 -61.07 -22.58
N SER A 102 -2.90 -60.76 -21.32
CA SER A 102 -3.83 -59.68 -20.97
C SER A 102 -3.31 -58.90 -19.77
N VAL A 103 -3.69 -57.63 -19.66
CA VAL A 103 -3.20 -56.73 -18.60
C VAL A 103 -4.38 -56.16 -17.83
N ILE A 104 -4.20 -56.01 -16.51
CA ILE A 104 -5.12 -55.34 -15.60
C ILE A 104 -4.42 -54.13 -15.00
N ASP A 105 -5.04 -52.97 -15.13
CA ASP A 105 -4.66 -51.75 -14.43
C ASP A 105 -5.62 -51.53 -13.25
N PHE A 106 -5.08 -51.46 -12.02
CA PHE A 106 -5.87 -51.16 -10.83
C PHE A 106 -5.83 -49.66 -10.52
N PRO A 107 -6.98 -48.95 -10.51
CA PRO A 107 -7.03 -47.57 -10.07
C PRO A 107 -6.86 -47.49 -8.54
N GLY A 108 -5.66 -47.14 -8.06
CA GLY A 108 -5.33 -47.00 -6.64
C GLY A 108 -5.06 -45.55 -6.21
N HIS A 109 -5.15 -45.28 -4.90
CA HIS A 109 -4.68 -44.03 -4.28
C HIS A 109 -3.13 -44.02 -4.21
N GLY A 110 -2.48 -43.69 -5.32
CA GLY A 110 -1.02 -43.60 -5.46
C GLY A 110 -0.64 -43.01 -6.82
N ASP A 111 0.66 -42.93 -7.14
CA ASP A 111 1.09 -42.44 -8.45
C ASP A 111 0.53 -43.32 -9.58
N PRO A 112 -0.29 -42.78 -10.51
CA PRO A 112 -0.94 -43.54 -11.57
C PRO A 112 0.05 -44.07 -12.63
N SER A 113 1.30 -43.61 -12.61
CA SER A 113 2.39 -44.09 -13.46
C SER A 113 3.16 -45.28 -12.86
N SER A 114 2.80 -45.75 -11.66
CA SER A 114 3.52 -46.84 -11.01
C SER A 114 3.16 -48.21 -11.59
N LEU A 115 4.19 -48.98 -11.97
CA LEU A 115 4.06 -50.38 -12.38
C LEU A 115 3.51 -51.30 -11.27
N ALA A 116 3.53 -50.86 -10.00
CA ALA A 116 2.96 -51.57 -8.85
C ALA A 116 1.47 -51.90 -9.02
N ASN A 117 0.77 -51.05 -9.76
CA ASN A 117 -0.67 -51.12 -9.97
C ASN A 117 -1.07 -51.95 -11.20
N VAL A 118 -0.09 -52.51 -11.91
CA VAL A 118 -0.30 -53.22 -13.17
C VAL A 118 0.01 -54.70 -12.99
N VAL A 119 -0.90 -55.52 -13.48
CA VAL A 119 -0.81 -56.98 -13.44
C VAL A 119 -0.91 -57.54 -14.85
N ALA A 120 0.07 -58.35 -15.24
CA ALA A 120 0.06 -59.13 -16.47
C ALA A 120 -0.44 -60.55 -16.22
N LEU A 121 -1.40 -61.01 -17.02
CA LEU A 121 -1.92 -62.37 -17.03
C LEU A 121 -1.46 -63.08 -18.30
N VAL A 122 -0.60 -64.07 -18.12
CA VAL A 122 -0.05 -64.89 -19.18
C VAL A 122 -0.83 -66.19 -19.26
N ASN A 123 -1.52 -66.41 -20.38
CA ASN A 123 -2.23 -67.65 -20.65
C ASN A 123 -1.23 -68.70 -21.16
N CYS A 124 -1.06 -69.81 -20.43
CA CYS A 124 -0.18 -70.91 -20.80
C CYS A 124 -0.96 -72.17 -21.24
N GLY A 125 -2.23 -72.01 -21.61
CA GLY A 125 -3.12 -73.07 -22.06
C GLY A 125 -3.75 -73.88 -20.92
N THR A 126 -2.94 -74.53 -20.07
CA THR A 126 -3.48 -75.31 -18.93
C THR A 126 -3.61 -74.50 -17.64
N VAL A 127 -2.82 -73.43 -17.53
CA VAL A 127 -2.75 -72.55 -16.37
C VAL A 127 -2.73 -71.09 -16.80
N LEU A 128 -3.21 -70.20 -15.93
CA LEU A 128 -3.13 -68.75 -16.11
C LEU A 128 -2.14 -68.20 -15.08
N GLU A 129 -1.02 -67.66 -15.53
CA GLU A 129 0.01 -67.10 -14.66
C GLU A 129 -0.17 -65.59 -14.48
N HIS A 130 -0.18 -65.14 -13.24
CA HIS A 130 -0.36 -63.74 -12.85
C HIS A 130 0.97 -63.15 -12.38
N TYR A 131 1.41 -62.07 -13.01
CA TYR A 131 2.63 -61.33 -12.69
C TYR A 131 2.29 -59.89 -12.30
N ASN A 132 2.64 -59.48 -11.09
CA ASN A 132 2.68 -58.05 -10.75
C ASN A 132 3.96 -57.45 -11.36
N LEU A 133 3.83 -56.38 -12.14
CA LEU A 133 4.95 -55.84 -12.94
C LEU A 133 6.05 -55.17 -12.09
N GLU A 134 5.80 -54.87 -10.82
CA GLU A 134 6.82 -54.38 -9.89
C GLU A 134 7.55 -55.53 -9.20
N THR A 135 6.81 -56.53 -8.68
CA THR A 135 7.42 -57.61 -7.89
C THR A 135 7.93 -58.78 -8.74
N LEU A 136 7.43 -58.92 -9.97
CA LEU A 136 7.73 -59.97 -10.95
C LEU A 136 7.57 -61.40 -10.41
N GLN A 137 6.81 -61.58 -9.32
CA GLN A 137 6.53 -62.90 -8.76
C GLN A 137 5.29 -63.54 -9.41
N PRO A 138 5.40 -64.78 -9.94
CA PRO A 138 4.28 -65.46 -10.56
C PRO A 138 3.31 -66.07 -9.54
N HIS A 139 2.01 -65.86 -9.73
CA HIS A 139 0.93 -66.59 -9.06
C HIS A 139 0.15 -67.40 -10.09
N VAL A 140 0.01 -68.72 -9.87
CA VAL A 140 -0.57 -69.62 -10.87
C VAL A 140 -2.03 -69.92 -10.53
N LEU A 141 -2.95 -69.60 -11.45
CA LEU A 141 -4.33 -70.06 -11.41
C LEU A 141 -4.51 -71.35 -12.21
N THR A 142 -5.10 -72.35 -11.56
CA THR A 142 -5.52 -73.61 -12.18
C THR A 142 -7.04 -73.72 -12.21
N PHE A 143 -7.57 -74.30 -13.29
CA PHE A 143 -9.00 -74.53 -13.47
C PHE A 143 -9.31 -76.04 -13.48
N ASP A 144 -10.58 -76.41 -13.31
CA ASP A 144 -11.01 -77.81 -13.41
C ASP A 144 -10.67 -78.36 -14.81
N ALA A 145 -9.95 -79.48 -14.85
CA ALA A 145 -9.54 -80.16 -16.09
C ALA A 145 -10.72 -80.48 -17.02
N LYS A 146 -11.95 -80.61 -16.49
CA LYS A 146 -13.18 -80.82 -17.28
C LYS A 146 -13.55 -79.64 -18.19
N LEU A 147 -13.02 -78.45 -17.92
CA LEU A 147 -13.26 -77.26 -18.74
C LEU A 147 -12.39 -77.27 -20.00
N GLY A 148 -11.32 -78.04 -20.04
CA GLY A 148 -10.35 -78.06 -21.13
C GLY A 148 -9.29 -76.95 -21.01
N ASN A 149 -8.55 -76.71 -22.09
CA ASN A 149 -7.52 -75.67 -22.12
C ASN A 149 -8.15 -74.29 -22.24
N ILE A 150 -7.48 -73.29 -21.68
CA ILE A 150 -7.81 -71.87 -21.78
C ILE A 150 -7.49 -71.40 -23.20
N THR A 151 -8.52 -70.96 -23.91
CA THR A 151 -8.40 -70.46 -25.28
C THR A 151 -8.24 -68.95 -25.33
N VAL A 152 -8.97 -68.22 -24.48
CA VAL A 152 -8.97 -66.75 -24.47
C VAL A 152 -9.18 -66.21 -23.06
N CYS A 153 -8.48 -65.12 -22.74
CA CYS A 153 -8.60 -64.41 -21.47
C CYS A 153 -8.73 -62.91 -21.73
N ARG A 154 -9.76 -62.27 -21.14
CA ARG A 154 -10.00 -60.83 -21.28
C ARG A 154 -10.38 -60.21 -19.94
N CYS A 155 -9.77 -59.07 -19.65
CA CYS A 155 -9.97 -58.36 -18.40
C CYS A 155 -10.91 -57.16 -18.57
N LEU A 156 -11.73 -56.90 -17.55
CA LEU A 156 -12.52 -55.68 -17.39
C LEU A 156 -11.88 -54.77 -16.35
N ALA A 157 -12.32 -53.52 -16.32
CA ALA A 157 -11.95 -52.56 -15.29
C ALA A 157 -12.23 -53.12 -13.87
N GLY A 158 -11.30 -52.87 -12.94
CA GLY A 158 -11.41 -53.34 -11.56
C GLY A 158 -11.05 -54.81 -11.33
N GLY A 159 -10.37 -55.45 -12.28
CA GLY A 159 -9.78 -56.79 -12.11
C GLY A 159 -10.76 -57.95 -12.29
N LEU A 160 -11.94 -57.72 -12.85
CA LEU A 160 -12.87 -58.78 -13.21
C LEU A 160 -12.47 -59.36 -14.58
N THR A 161 -12.09 -60.64 -14.61
CA THR A 161 -11.53 -61.31 -15.78
C THR A 161 -12.45 -62.42 -16.26
N CYS A 162 -12.73 -62.46 -17.56
CA CYS A 162 -13.49 -63.52 -18.20
C CYS A 162 -12.57 -64.46 -19.00
N VAL A 163 -12.73 -65.76 -18.78
CA VAL A 163 -11.85 -66.82 -19.30
C VAL A 163 -12.69 -67.80 -20.12
N GLY A 164 -12.30 -68.05 -21.37
CA GLY A 164 -12.93 -69.01 -22.28
C GLY A 164 -12.12 -70.31 -22.39
N PHE A 165 -12.81 -71.42 -22.61
CA PHE A 165 -12.19 -72.74 -22.68
C PHE A 165 -12.55 -73.54 -23.93
N THR A 166 -11.76 -74.58 -24.23
CA THR A 166 -11.99 -75.51 -25.35
C THR A 166 -13.29 -76.30 -25.23
N SER A 167 -13.87 -76.48 -24.03
CA SER A 167 -15.17 -77.16 -23.85
C SER A 167 -16.41 -76.29 -24.09
N GLY A 168 -16.23 -75.07 -24.62
CA GLY A 168 -17.32 -74.09 -24.79
C GLY A 168 -17.76 -73.41 -23.50
N ALA A 169 -17.01 -73.60 -22.41
CA ALA A 169 -17.25 -72.96 -21.12
C ALA A 169 -16.65 -71.55 -21.03
N MET A 170 -17.26 -70.73 -20.18
CA MET A 170 -16.79 -69.39 -19.80
C MET A 170 -16.79 -69.27 -18.27
N ALA A 171 -15.70 -68.79 -17.69
CA ALA A 171 -15.56 -68.50 -16.27
C ALA A 171 -15.37 -67.01 -16.01
N LEU A 172 -15.88 -66.53 -14.88
CA LEU A 172 -15.68 -65.17 -14.38
C LEU A 172 -14.84 -65.21 -13.10
N VAL A 173 -13.71 -64.51 -13.11
CA VAL A 173 -12.70 -64.55 -12.06
C VAL A 173 -12.37 -63.13 -11.62
N GLN A 174 -12.43 -62.83 -10.32
CA GLN A 174 -11.82 -61.64 -9.77
C GLN A 174 -10.33 -61.87 -9.61
N ILE A 175 -9.54 -60.95 -10.10
CA ILE A 175 -8.10 -60.88 -9.90
C ILE A 175 -7.84 -59.54 -9.20
N ASN A 176 -7.14 -59.61 -8.07
CA ASN A 176 -6.62 -58.47 -7.32
C ASN A 176 -5.08 -58.59 -7.28
N HIS A 177 -4.37 -57.56 -6.81
CA HIS A 177 -2.88 -57.53 -6.79
C HIS A 177 -2.16 -58.78 -6.26
N GLN A 178 -2.79 -59.57 -5.38
CA GLN A 178 -2.18 -60.75 -4.75
C GLN A 178 -3.07 -62.01 -4.74
N ASN A 179 -4.38 -61.87 -4.99
CA ASN A 179 -5.34 -62.97 -4.82
C ASN A 179 -6.27 -63.07 -6.02
N SER A 180 -6.80 -64.27 -6.26
CA SER A 180 -7.83 -64.52 -7.26
C SER A 180 -9.02 -65.29 -6.68
N LYS A 181 -10.22 -65.05 -7.22
CA LYS A 181 -11.46 -65.71 -6.81
C LYS A 181 -12.38 -65.94 -8.00
N VAL A 182 -12.75 -67.19 -8.25
CA VAL A 182 -13.75 -67.54 -9.29
C VAL A 182 -15.16 -67.27 -8.75
N TYR A 183 -15.97 -66.49 -9.48
CA TYR A 183 -17.36 -66.19 -9.11
C TYR A 183 -18.38 -67.15 -9.74
N GLY A 184 -18.13 -67.62 -10.96
CA GLY A 184 -19.06 -68.51 -11.64
C GLY A 184 -18.51 -69.04 -12.97
N VAL A 185 -19.02 -70.20 -13.37
CA VAL A 185 -18.71 -70.86 -14.65
C VAL A 185 -20.02 -71.19 -15.34
N THR A 186 -20.11 -70.92 -16.63
CA THR A 186 -21.26 -71.24 -17.49
C THR A 186 -20.75 -71.95 -18.75
N ARG A 187 -21.58 -72.78 -19.41
CA ARG A 187 -21.23 -73.40 -20.70
C ARG A 187 -22.21 -72.95 -21.78
N PRO A 188 -22.01 -71.75 -22.35
CA PRO A 188 -22.94 -71.19 -23.33
C PRO A 188 -22.75 -71.71 -24.77
N PHE A 189 -21.65 -72.40 -25.07
CA PHE A 189 -21.34 -72.93 -26.40
C PHE A 189 -21.08 -74.44 -26.37
N GLU A 190 -21.30 -75.10 -27.51
CA GLU A 190 -20.93 -76.51 -27.75
C GLU A 190 -19.50 -76.62 -28.31
N ASP A 191 -19.08 -75.63 -29.09
CA ASP A 191 -17.72 -75.50 -29.64
C ASP A 191 -16.79 -74.72 -28.70
N ALA A 192 -15.48 -74.79 -28.96
CA ALA A 192 -14.46 -74.03 -28.24
C ALA A 192 -14.69 -72.51 -28.37
N VAL A 193 -14.54 -71.77 -27.27
CA VAL A 193 -14.60 -70.31 -27.29
C VAL A 193 -13.34 -69.77 -27.98
N CYS A 194 -13.45 -69.28 -29.21
CA CYS A 194 -12.30 -68.88 -30.02
C CYS A 194 -11.86 -67.44 -29.73
N GLY A 195 -12.81 -66.54 -29.50
CA GLY A 195 -12.55 -65.12 -29.28
C GLY A 195 -13.48 -64.52 -28.24
N MET A 196 -13.01 -63.47 -27.58
CA MET A 196 -13.77 -62.76 -26.56
C MET A 196 -13.37 -61.29 -26.49
N SER A 197 -14.34 -60.43 -26.19
CA SER A 197 -14.13 -58.99 -26.01
C SER A 197 -15.09 -58.39 -24.98
N CYS A 198 -14.58 -57.72 -23.96
CA CYS A 198 -15.36 -57.13 -22.86
C CYS A 198 -15.37 -55.59 -22.87
N SER A 199 -16.54 -54.95 -23.00
CA SER A 199 -16.64 -53.48 -23.04
C SER A 199 -16.45 -52.86 -21.65
N GLY A 200 -15.55 -51.88 -21.51
CA GLY A 200 -15.18 -51.29 -20.22
C GLY A 200 -16.31 -50.50 -19.52
N GLY A 201 -17.22 -49.88 -20.27
CA GLY A 201 -18.24 -48.97 -19.71
C GLY A 201 -19.63 -49.58 -19.43
N SER A 202 -19.99 -50.69 -20.11
CA SER A 202 -21.35 -51.25 -20.04
C SER A 202 -21.44 -52.58 -19.28
N GLY A 203 -20.31 -53.16 -18.89
CA GLY A 203 -20.27 -54.48 -18.25
C GLY A 203 -20.72 -55.62 -19.17
N THR A 204 -20.76 -55.39 -20.49
CA THR A 204 -21.08 -56.45 -21.47
C THR A 204 -19.83 -57.11 -22.03
N CYS A 205 -19.96 -58.41 -22.32
CA CYS A 205 -18.95 -59.24 -22.96
C CYS A 205 -19.54 -59.90 -24.20
N VAL A 206 -18.77 -59.94 -25.28
CA VAL A 206 -19.10 -60.67 -26.51
C VAL A 206 -18.13 -61.84 -26.61
N ALA A 207 -18.65 -63.04 -26.86
CA ALA A 207 -17.84 -64.22 -27.10
C ALA A 207 -18.28 -64.91 -28.39
N VAL A 208 -17.32 -65.52 -29.07
CA VAL A 208 -17.54 -66.26 -30.32
C VAL A 208 -17.06 -67.69 -30.21
N ALA A 209 -17.85 -68.61 -30.77
CA ALA A 209 -17.51 -70.02 -30.90
C ALA A 209 -18.22 -70.60 -32.14
N GLY A 210 -17.49 -71.37 -32.95
CA GLY A 210 -18.00 -71.94 -34.20
C GLY A 210 -18.53 -70.84 -35.13
N SER A 211 -19.83 -70.84 -35.42
CA SER A 211 -20.52 -69.80 -36.22
C SER A 211 -21.40 -68.87 -35.38
N SER A 212 -21.28 -68.88 -34.04
CA SER A 212 -22.17 -68.17 -33.13
C SER A 212 -21.47 -66.98 -32.46
N ILE A 213 -22.12 -65.82 -32.47
CA ILE A 213 -21.74 -64.63 -31.70
C ILE A 213 -22.78 -64.44 -30.59
N LYS A 214 -22.35 -64.51 -29.33
CA LYS A 214 -23.25 -64.34 -28.17
C LYS A 214 -22.81 -63.20 -27.26
N PHE A 215 -23.80 -62.56 -26.66
CA PHE A 215 -23.64 -61.40 -25.79
C PHE A 215 -23.97 -61.78 -24.35
N PHE A 216 -23.19 -61.26 -23.41
CA PHE A 216 -23.33 -61.54 -21.99
C PHE A 216 -23.28 -60.25 -21.19
N SER A 217 -24.17 -60.11 -20.20
CA SER A 217 -24.04 -59.12 -19.14
C SER A 217 -23.26 -59.74 -17.97
N LEU A 218 -22.24 -59.00 -17.52
CA LEU A 218 -21.38 -59.34 -16.39
C LEU A 218 -21.73 -58.58 -15.11
N ALA A 219 -22.91 -57.93 -15.08
CA ALA A 219 -23.42 -57.24 -13.90
C ALA A 219 -23.53 -58.19 -12.69
N ASP A 220 -23.38 -57.65 -11.48
CA ASP A 220 -23.48 -58.38 -10.20
C ASP A 220 -22.57 -59.62 -10.09
N LYS A 221 -21.44 -59.64 -10.80
CA LYS A 221 -20.45 -60.75 -10.78
C LYS A 221 -21.04 -62.09 -11.25
N ARG A 222 -21.98 -62.06 -12.19
CA ARG A 222 -22.56 -63.25 -12.83
C ARG A 222 -22.46 -63.15 -14.35
N ILE A 223 -22.45 -64.29 -15.03
CA ILE A 223 -22.51 -64.36 -16.50
C ILE A 223 -23.97 -64.62 -16.89
N THR A 224 -24.60 -63.67 -17.56
CA THR A 224 -26.00 -63.79 -18.04
C THR A 224 -26.09 -63.54 -19.54
N GLU A 225 -26.62 -64.48 -20.30
CA GLU A 225 -26.74 -64.39 -21.77
C GLU A 225 -27.86 -63.41 -22.17
N ILE A 226 -27.54 -62.45 -23.02
CA ILE A 226 -28.48 -61.51 -23.64
C ILE A 226 -28.98 -62.13 -24.94
N LYS A 227 -30.01 -62.97 -24.83
CA LYS A 227 -30.54 -63.76 -25.96
C LYS A 227 -31.11 -62.93 -27.11
N SER A 228 -31.53 -61.68 -26.88
CA SER A 228 -32.07 -60.81 -27.92
C SER A 228 -31.04 -60.41 -28.98
N ASP A 229 -29.75 -60.45 -28.62
CA ASP A 229 -28.68 -59.86 -29.41
C ASP A 229 -27.77 -60.92 -30.05
N SER A 230 -28.02 -62.22 -29.82
CA SER A 230 -27.20 -63.31 -30.38
C SER A 230 -27.30 -63.41 -31.89
N ILE A 231 -26.18 -63.58 -32.58
CA ILE A 231 -26.09 -63.64 -34.04
C ILE A 231 -25.52 -65.00 -34.45
N GLN A 232 -26.17 -65.69 -35.38
CA GLN A 232 -25.63 -66.87 -36.04
C GLN A 232 -25.14 -66.49 -37.44
N LEU A 233 -23.90 -66.79 -37.78
CA LEU A 233 -23.36 -66.60 -39.12
C LEU A 233 -23.75 -67.77 -40.04
N GLU A 234 -24.00 -67.45 -41.31
CA GLU A 234 -24.23 -68.45 -42.35
C GLU A 234 -22.94 -69.23 -42.64
N GLY A 235 -23.04 -70.54 -42.84
CA GLY A 235 -21.87 -71.44 -42.97
C GLY A 235 -20.92 -71.15 -44.13
N ALA A 236 -21.28 -70.26 -45.07
CA ALA A 236 -20.43 -69.84 -46.16
C ALA A 236 -19.27 -68.91 -45.73
N LEU A 237 -19.40 -68.23 -44.59
CA LEU A 237 -18.42 -67.25 -44.11
C LEU A 237 -17.27 -67.87 -43.30
N GLY A 238 -17.33 -69.19 -43.03
CA GLY A 238 -16.32 -69.90 -42.24
C GLY A 238 -16.54 -69.83 -40.72
N ALA A 239 -15.60 -70.42 -39.96
CA ALA A 239 -15.64 -70.43 -38.50
C ALA A 239 -15.02 -69.15 -37.92
N LEU A 240 -15.61 -68.63 -36.85
CA LEU A 240 -15.14 -67.42 -36.16
C LEU A 240 -13.83 -67.71 -35.42
N GLN A 241 -12.84 -66.83 -35.63
CA GLN A 241 -11.52 -66.92 -35.00
C GLN A 241 -11.38 -65.93 -33.84
N ASP A 242 -11.75 -64.66 -34.04
CA ASP A 242 -11.68 -63.65 -32.98
C ASP A 242 -12.78 -62.59 -33.10
N VAL A 243 -13.02 -61.86 -32.02
CA VAL A 243 -13.97 -60.75 -31.93
C VAL A 243 -13.38 -59.59 -31.15
N GLN A 244 -13.62 -58.37 -31.63
CA GLN A 244 -13.26 -57.15 -30.94
C GLN A 244 -14.43 -56.15 -30.96
N HIS A 245 -14.75 -55.57 -29.81
CA HIS A 245 -15.65 -54.42 -29.74
C HIS A 245 -14.87 -53.12 -30.00
N SER A 246 -15.54 -52.11 -30.56
CA SER A 246 -15.07 -50.73 -30.45
C SER A 246 -15.17 -50.25 -29.01
N GLY A 247 -14.34 -49.28 -28.60
CA GLY A 247 -14.33 -48.77 -27.22
C GLY A 247 -15.69 -48.28 -26.70
N ASN A 248 -16.59 -47.85 -27.58
CA ASN A 248 -17.97 -47.46 -27.26
C ASN A 248 -18.99 -48.62 -27.27
N GLY A 249 -18.57 -49.85 -27.54
CA GLY A 249 -19.42 -51.05 -27.58
C GLY A 249 -20.44 -51.12 -28.72
N MET A 250 -20.39 -50.17 -29.67
CA MET A 250 -21.35 -50.07 -30.78
C MET A 250 -20.96 -50.93 -31.97
N ASN A 251 -19.68 -50.97 -32.33
CA ASN A 251 -19.20 -51.76 -33.46
C ASN A 251 -18.55 -53.03 -32.95
N ILE A 252 -18.87 -54.15 -33.58
CA ILE A 252 -18.35 -55.46 -33.20
C ILE A 252 -17.77 -56.05 -34.46
N THR A 253 -16.46 -56.21 -34.47
CA THR A 253 -15.73 -56.72 -35.61
C THR A 253 -15.31 -58.14 -35.32
N VAL A 254 -15.65 -59.06 -36.23
CA VAL A 254 -15.29 -60.47 -36.15
C VAL A 254 -14.41 -60.86 -37.33
N VAL A 255 -13.48 -61.77 -37.06
CA VAL A 255 -12.59 -62.39 -38.05
C VAL A 255 -12.96 -63.86 -38.17
N THR A 256 -12.97 -64.38 -39.39
CA THR A 256 -13.21 -65.80 -39.68
C THR A 256 -11.92 -66.52 -40.07
N ASP A 257 -11.96 -67.84 -40.16
CA ASP A 257 -10.87 -68.67 -40.73
C ASP A 257 -10.66 -68.45 -42.24
N GLN A 258 -11.70 -67.96 -42.93
CA GLN A 258 -11.63 -67.40 -44.28
C GLN A 258 -11.21 -65.91 -44.22
N PRO A 259 -10.68 -65.32 -45.31
CA PRO A 259 -10.19 -63.93 -45.34
C PRO A 259 -11.34 -62.89 -45.34
N HIS A 260 -12.20 -62.95 -44.33
CA HIS A 260 -13.31 -62.03 -44.12
C HIS A 260 -13.17 -61.31 -42.77
N LEU A 261 -13.39 -59.99 -42.82
CA LEU A 261 -13.50 -59.10 -41.66
C LEU A 261 -14.91 -58.48 -41.69
N ILE A 262 -15.76 -58.82 -40.73
CA ILE A 262 -17.16 -58.42 -40.71
C ILE A 262 -17.40 -57.51 -39.51
N SER A 263 -18.02 -56.33 -39.72
CA SER A 263 -18.33 -55.39 -38.63
C SER A 263 -19.84 -55.19 -38.49
N PHE A 264 -20.37 -55.45 -37.29
CA PHE A 264 -21.76 -55.26 -36.91
C PHE A 264 -21.92 -53.96 -36.11
N LYS A 265 -22.98 -53.19 -36.38
CA LYS A 265 -23.29 -51.96 -35.63
C LYS A 265 -24.55 -52.16 -34.77
N ARG A 266 -24.40 -52.05 -33.46
CA ARG A 266 -25.49 -52.03 -32.47
C ARG A 266 -26.14 -50.64 -32.48
N SER A 267 -27.47 -50.57 -32.51
CA SER A 267 -28.22 -49.30 -32.52
C SER A 267 -29.08 -49.19 -31.26
N VAL A 268 -28.56 -48.56 -30.21
CA VAL A 268 -29.31 -48.25 -28.99
C VAL A 268 -29.85 -46.81 -29.08
N PRO A 269 -31.15 -46.55 -28.85
CA PRO A 269 -31.66 -45.17 -28.77
C PRO A 269 -31.00 -44.46 -27.58
N VAL A 270 -30.31 -43.37 -27.89
CA VAL A 270 -29.53 -42.58 -26.94
C VAL A 270 -30.45 -41.47 -26.41
N SER A 271 -30.91 -41.59 -25.17
CA SER A 271 -31.77 -40.58 -24.52
C SER A 271 -31.29 -40.38 -23.08
N SER A 272 -30.82 -39.16 -22.80
CA SER A 272 -30.43 -38.74 -21.45
C SER A 272 -30.86 -37.31 -21.19
N VAL A 273 -31.12 -36.99 -19.93
CA VAL A 273 -31.44 -35.64 -19.46
C VAL A 273 -30.64 -35.34 -18.20
N VAL A 274 -30.23 -34.08 -18.04
CA VAL A 274 -29.53 -33.58 -16.85
C VAL A 274 -30.46 -32.62 -16.11
N CYS A 275 -30.66 -32.86 -14.82
CA CYS A 275 -31.37 -31.95 -13.92
C CYS A 275 -30.59 -31.81 -12.61
N GLY A 276 -30.07 -30.61 -12.34
CA GLY A 276 -29.24 -30.36 -11.17
C GLY A 276 -28.00 -31.26 -11.17
N PRO A 277 -27.67 -31.89 -10.03
CA PRO A 277 -26.54 -32.80 -9.91
C PRO A 277 -26.81 -34.20 -10.49
N ASN A 278 -27.95 -34.46 -11.13
CA ASN A 278 -28.36 -35.80 -11.53
C ASN A 278 -28.48 -35.95 -13.05
N ILE A 279 -28.05 -37.10 -13.55
CA ILE A 279 -28.18 -37.53 -14.95
C ILE A 279 -29.14 -38.71 -14.99
N TYR A 280 -30.16 -38.59 -15.83
CA TYR A 280 -31.16 -39.61 -16.10
C TYR A 280 -30.82 -40.20 -17.45
N SER A 281 -30.31 -41.42 -17.50
CA SER A 281 -29.87 -42.08 -18.73
C SER A 281 -30.59 -43.41 -18.96
N LEU A 282 -30.95 -43.65 -20.23
CA LEU A 282 -31.60 -44.90 -20.64
C LEU A 282 -30.56 -46.03 -20.74
N THR A 283 -30.48 -46.92 -19.75
CA THR A 283 -29.50 -48.04 -19.76
C THR A 283 -29.99 -49.30 -20.45
N GLY A 284 -31.29 -49.44 -20.62
CA GLY A 284 -31.94 -50.52 -21.37
C GLY A 284 -33.20 -50.00 -22.04
N SER A 285 -33.88 -50.81 -22.85
CA SER A 285 -35.08 -50.36 -23.60
C SER A 285 -36.15 -49.73 -22.70
N ARG A 286 -36.26 -50.17 -21.45
CA ARG A 286 -37.24 -49.69 -20.45
C ARG A 286 -36.63 -49.45 -19.07
N THR A 287 -35.34 -49.14 -18.99
CA THR A 287 -34.69 -48.89 -17.70
C THR A 287 -33.93 -47.58 -17.74
N VAL A 288 -34.30 -46.66 -16.86
CA VAL A 288 -33.62 -45.37 -16.67
C VAL A 288 -32.82 -45.43 -15.37
N THR A 289 -31.51 -45.28 -15.45
CA THR A 289 -30.66 -45.12 -14.27
C THR A 289 -30.43 -43.65 -13.99
N VAL A 290 -30.50 -43.27 -12.73
CA VAL A 290 -30.18 -41.93 -12.28
C VAL A 290 -28.86 -41.94 -11.55
N LYS A 291 -27.89 -41.19 -12.06
CA LYS A 291 -26.55 -41.07 -11.49
C LYS A 291 -26.27 -39.65 -11.01
N SER A 292 -25.58 -39.52 -9.89
CA SER A 292 -25.05 -38.24 -9.42
C SER A 292 -23.79 -37.87 -10.20
N VAL A 293 -23.74 -36.67 -10.79
CA VAL A 293 -22.57 -36.13 -11.50
C VAL A 293 -21.36 -35.98 -10.56
N LYS A 294 -21.59 -35.78 -9.26
CA LYS A 294 -20.53 -35.50 -8.28
C LYS A 294 -19.68 -36.72 -7.94
N ASP A 295 -20.33 -37.86 -7.73
CA ASP A 295 -19.71 -39.06 -7.14
C ASP A 295 -19.89 -40.32 -8.02
N ASP A 296 -20.46 -40.18 -9.23
CA ASP A 296 -20.91 -41.26 -10.14
C ASP A 296 -21.81 -42.33 -9.48
N ARG A 297 -22.34 -42.03 -8.30
CA ARG A 297 -23.20 -42.91 -7.54
C ARG A 297 -24.57 -43.01 -8.19
N VAL A 298 -25.05 -44.24 -8.38
CA VAL A 298 -26.45 -44.50 -8.75
C VAL A 298 -27.36 -44.10 -7.60
N VAL A 299 -28.26 -43.15 -7.86
CA VAL A 299 -29.24 -42.63 -6.90
C VAL A 299 -30.44 -43.58 -6.84
N PHE A 300 -31.00 -43.93 -8.00
CA PHE A 300 -32.07 -44.93 -8.15
C PHE A 300 -32.13 -45.42 -9.59
N THR A 301 -32.84 -46.54 -9.79
CA THR A 301 -33.18 -47.08 -11.12
C THR A 301 -34.69 -47.13 -11.27
N ALA A 302 -35.20 -46.67 -12.42
CA ALA A 302 -36.62 -46.70 -12.75
C ALA A 302 -36.87 -47.70 -13.88
N THR A 303 -37.79 -48.63 -13.65
CA THR A 303 -38.37 -49.48 -14.70
C THR A 303 -39.55 -48.77 -15.34
N LEU A 304 -39.56 -48.70 -16.66
CA LEU A 304 -40.55 -47.98 -17.44
C LEU A 304 -41.63 -48.93 -17.97
N ASP A 305 -42.87 -48.45 -18.02
CA ASP A 305 -44.00 -49.21 -18.55
C ASP A 305 -44.09 -49.12 -20.09
N MET A 306 -43.37 -48.16 -20.68
CA MET A 306 -43.36 -47.88 -22.11
C MET A 306 -41.94 -47.63 -22.63
N ASP A 307 -41.74 -47.82 -23.93
CA ASP A 307 -40.47 -47.53 -24.60
C ASP A 307 -40.33 -46.01 -24.84
N PRO A 308 -39.36 -45.34 -24.20
CA PRO A 308 -39.22 -43.88 -24.25
C PRO A 308 -38.73 -43.40 -25.62
N THR A 309 -39.42 -42.42 -26.19
CA THR A 309 -38.91 -41.58 -27.29
C THR A 309 -38.29 -40.29 -26.78
N LEU A 310 -38.81 -39.73 -25.68
CA LEU A 310 -38.28 -38.53 -25.02
C LEU A 310 -38.23 -38.73 -23.50
N LEU A 311 -37.24 -38.12 -22.86
CA LEU A 311 -37.11 -38.04 -21.41
C LEU A 311 -37.11 -36.57 -20.97
N ALA A 312 -37.74 -36.28 -19.84
CA ALA A 312 -37.64 -35.01 -19.14
C ALA A 312 -37.62 -35.29 -17.63
N ALA A 313 -36.91 -34.47 -16.85
CA ALA A 313 -36.81 -34.67 -15.42
C ALA A 313 -36.77 -33.35 -14.65
N SER A 314 -37.32 -33.38 -13.45
CA SER A 314 -37.17 -32.37 -12.39
C SER A 314 -36.54 -33.01 -11.15
N ARG A 315 -36.57 -32.34 -10.00
CA ARG A 315 -35.99 -32.87 -8.75
C ARG A 315 -36.68 -34.17 -8.31
N ASP A 316 -38.00 -34.20 -8.39
CA ASP A 316 -38.82 -35.29 -7.86
C ASP A 316 -39.62 -36.05 -8.93
N VAL A 317 -39.66 -35.55 -10.17
CA VAL A 317 -40.45 -36.13 -11.27
C VAL A 317 -39.56 -36.57 -12.42
N LEU A 318 -39.72 -37.81 -12.87
CA LEU A 318 -39.21 -38.32 -14.14
C LEU A 318 -40.40 -38.45 -15.11
N ALA A 319 -40.34 -37.74 -16.23
CA ALA A 319 -41.34 -37.80 -17.28
C ALA A 319 -40.78 -38.52 -18.51
N VAL A 320 -41.57 -39.44 -19.04
CA VAL A 320 -41.21 -40.33 -20.14
C VAL A 320 -42.29 -40.22 -21.18
N CYS A 321 -41.93 -39.89 -22.42
CA CYS A 321 -42.89 -39.81 -23.51
C CYS A 321 -42.61 -40.89 -24.53
N SER A 322 -43.65 -41.57 -25.00
CA SER A 322 -43.63 -42.46 -26.15
C SER A 322 -44.63 -41.95 -27.19
N ARG A 323 -44.13 -41.37 -28.29
CA ARG A 323 -44.93 -40.72 -29.36
C ARG A 323 -45.87 -39.63 -28.84
N ASN A 324 -47.10 -39.97 -28.47
CA ASN A 324 -48.14 -39.07 -27.99
C ASN A 324 -48.58 -39.37 -26.54
N THR A 325 -47.96 -40.32 -25.84
CA THR A 325 -48.33 -40.69 -24.47
C THR A 325 -47.20 -40.33 -23.52
N GLY A 326 -47.49 -39.53 -22.47
CA GLY A 326 -46.53 -39.17 -21.42
C GLY A 326 -46.83 -39.89 -20.11
N ALA A 327 -45.87 -40.62 -19.56
CA ALA A 327 -45.91 -41.22 -18.23
C ALA A 327 -45.03 -40.45 -17.25
N TYR A 328 -45.53 -40.26 -16.03
CA TYR A 328 -44.87 -39.49 -14.97
C TYR A 328 -44.60 -40.35 -13.76
N TYR A 329 -43.34 -40.40 -13.36
CA TYR A 329 -42.83 -41.20 -12.26
C TYR A 329 -42.34 -40.28 -11.15
N LYS A 330 -42.68 -40.60 -9.90
CA LYS A 330 -42.14 -39.92 -8.72
C LYS A 330 -40.87 -40.63 -8.25
N ALA A 331 -39.78 -39.88 -8.12
CA ALA A 331 -38.52 -40.37 -7.58
C ALA A 331 -38.67 -40.65 -6.06
N GLY A 332 -38.33 -41.87 -5.63
CA GLY A 332 -38.30 -42.30 -4.23
C GLY A 332 -36.92 -42.82 -3.80
N GLU A 333 -36.82 -43.33 -2.57
CA GLU A 333 -35.60 -44.00 -2.10
C GLU A 333 -35.39 -45.33 -2.83
N GLY A 334 -34.55 -45.33 -3.88
CA GLY A 334 -34.09 -46.52 -4.59
C GLY A 334 -34.88 -46.92 -5.84
N GLU A 335 -36.18 -46.61 -5.91
CA GLU A 335 -37.05 -46.87 -7.06
C GLU A 335 -37.96 -45.67 -7.38
N ALA A 336 -38.37 -45.55 -8.66
CA ALA A 336 -39.37 -44.57 -9.09
C ALA A 336 -40.73 -45.24 -9.29
N LYS A 337 -41.81 -44.59 -8.84
CA LYS A 337 -43.18 -45.11 -8.96
C LYS A 337 -43.98 -44.34 -9.99
N LEU A 338 -44.68 -45.03 -10.88
CA LEU A 338 -45.62 -44.41 -11.82
C LEU A 338 -46.73 -43.72 -11.02
N VAL A 339 -47.04 -42.48 -11.37
CA VAL A 339 -48.08 -41.68 -10.72
C VAL A 339 -49.21 -41.31 -11.68
N ASN A 340 -48.87 -40.90 -12.91
CA ASN A 340 -49.86 -40.44 -13.87
C ASN A 340 -49.47 -40.79 -15.30
N THR A 341 -50.44 -40.92 -16.20
CA THR A 341 -50.24 -41.09 -17.65
C THR A 341 -51.22 -40.21 -18.41
N VAL A 342 -50.71 -39.38 -19.32
CA VAL A 342 -51.46 -38.38 -20.08
C VAL A 342 -51.31 -38.66 -21.58
N ASN A 343 -52.43 -38.64 -22.30
CA ASN A 343 -52.45 -38.80 -23.75
C ASN A 343 -52.57 -37.43 -24.42
N TYR A 344 -51.58 -37.10 -25.25
CA TYR A 344 -51.52 -35.86 -26.01
C TYR A 344 -52.24 -35.98 -27.37
N PRO A 345 -52.72 -34.85 -27.93
CA PRO A 345 -53.46 -34.84 -29.20
C PRO A 345 -52.65 -35.36 -30.39
N SER A 346 -51.33 -35.14 -30.38
CA SER A 346 -50.41 -35.54 -31.44
C SER A 346 -49.06 -35.94 -30.87
N ASN A 347 -48.09 -36.25 -31.74
CA ASN A 347 -46.74 -36.61 -31.31
C ASN A 347 -46.07 -35.43 -30.60
N VAL A 348 -45.51 -35.71 -29.43
CA VAL A 348 -44.78 -34.73 -28.63
C VAL A 348 -43.40 -34.50 -29.25
N SER A 349 -43.12 -33.27 -29.65
CA SER A 349 -41.82 -32.86 -30.20
C SER A 349 -40.85 -32.41 -29.11
N ALA A 350 -41.37 -31.84 -28.01
CA ALA A 350 -40.58 -31.47 -26.84
C ALA A 350 -41.42 -31.62 -25.56
N LEU A 351 -40.80 -32.11 -24.49
CA LEU A 351 -41.41 -32.26 -23.17
C LEU A 351 -40.53 -31.60 -22.11
N LYS A 352 -41.11 -30.79 -21.24
CA LYS A 352 -40.45 -30.18 -20.08
C LYS A 352 -41.31 -30.38 -18.83
N VAL A 353 -40.68 -30.60 -17.69
CA VAL A 353 -41.37 -30.91 -16.42
C VAL A 353 -40.75 -30.14 -15.25
N SER A 354 -41.60 -29.70 -14.34
CA SER A 354 -41.24 -29.12 -13.03
C SER A 354 -41.61 -30.12 -11.93
N ASN A 355 -41.58 -29.71 -10.65
CA ASN A 355 -42.03 -30.62 -9.58
C ASN A 355 -43.55 -30.85 -9.59
N ASN A 356 -44.34 -29.93 -10.14
CA ASN A 356 -45.82 -30.01 -10.11
C ASN A 356 -46.50 -29.94 -11.48
N HIS A 357 -45.82 -29.43 -12.51
CA HIS A 357 -46.39 -29.18 -13.84
C HIS A 357 -45.58 -29.81 -14.96
N ALA A 358 -46.23 -30.17 -16.05
CA ALA A 358 -45.61 -30.63 -17.29
C ALA A 358 -46.12 -29.83 -18.49
N ALA A 359 -45.22 -29.57 -19.43
CA ALA A 359 -45.49 -28.85 -20.67
C ALA A 359 -45.02 -29.70 -21.86
N ALA A 360 -45.97 -30.11 -22.70
CA ALA A 360 -45.70 -30.88 -23.90
C ALA A 360 -46.04 -30.08 -25.16
N LEU A 361 -45.08 -29.99 -26.09
CA LEU A 361 -45.24 -29.32 -27.37
C LEU A 361 -45.71 -30.34 -28.42
N CYS A 362 -46.89 -30.11 -28.99
CA CYS A 362 -47.60 -30.96 -29.94
C CYS A 362 -48.15 -30.08 -31.08
N ASP A 363 -47.75 -30.34 -32.33
CA ASP A 363 -48.21 -29.61 -33.53
C ASP A 363 -48.21 -28.06 -33.38
N GLY A 364 -47.11 -27.51 -32.84
CA GLY A 364 -46.96 -26.05 -32.65
C GLY A 364 -47.75 -25.47 -31.48
N LYS A 365 -48.41 -26.30 -30.65
CA LYS A 365 -49.15 -25.87 -29.44
C LYS A 365 -48.62 -26.58 -28.21
N VAL A 366 -48.74 -25.95 -27.06
CA VAL A 366 -48.31 -26.53 -25.77
C VAL A 366 -49.52 -26.95 -24.96
N GLN A 367 -49.52 -28.20 -24.51
CA GLN A 367 -50.41 -28.64 -23.43
C GLN A 367 -49.67 -28.52 -22.09
N LEU A 368 -50.18 -27.65 -21.23
CA LEU A 368 -49.67 -27.40 -19.88
C LEU A 368 -50.68 -27.96 -18.86
N HIS A 369 -50.22 -28.80 -17.95
CA HIS A 369 -51.07 -29.42 -16.93
C HIS A 369 -50.29 -29.75 -15.66
N GLU A 370 -50.99 -30.03 -14.56
CA GLU A 370 -50.39 -30.58 -13.36
C GLU A 370 -49.99 -32.05 -13.55
N VAL A 371 -48.82 -32.43 -13.02
CA VAL A 371 -48.29 -33.80 -13.06
C VAL A 371 -49.16 -34.74 -12.22
N TRP A 372 -49.62 -34.27 -11.06
CA TRP A 372 -50.25 -35.10 -10.03
C TRP A 372 -51.75 -35.32 -10.22
N SER A 373 -52.47 -34.33 -10.75
CA SER A 373 -53.94 -34.32 -10.80
C SER A 373 -54.53 -34.57 -12.19
N GLY A 374 -53.78 -34.32 -13.28
CA GLY A 374 -54.10 -34.70 -14.66
C GLY A 374 -55.42 -34.18 -15.26
N ALA A 375 -56.26 -33.50 -14.49
CA ALA A 375 -57.65 -33.18 -14.85
C ALA A 375 -57.81 -31.84 -15.57
N ASP A 376 -56.97 -30.84 -15.25
CA ASP A 376 -57.04 -29.50 -15.83
C ASP A 376 -55.80 -29.24 -16.71
N SER A 377 -55.97 -29.34 -18.02
CA SER A 377 -54.94 -29.01 -19.02
C SER A 377 -55.30 -27.76 -19.80
N ILE A 378 -54.38 -26.82 -19.93
CA ILE A 378 -54.53 -25.60 -20.73
C ILE A 378 -53.71 -25.75 -22.00
N THR A 379 -54.30 -25.34 -23.13
CA THR A 379 -53.61 -25.32 -24.42
C THR A 379 -53.17 -23.89 -24.75
N LEU A 380 -51.87 -23.70 -24.94
CA LEU A 380 -51.27 -22.40 -25.25
C LEU A 380 -50.63 -22.43 -26.65
N PRO A 381 -50.71 -21.35 -27.44
CA PRO A 381 -51.47 -20.10 -27.19
C PRO A 381 -52.98 -20.28 -27.40
N GLU A 382 -53.80 -19.55 -26.62
CA GLU A 382 -55.28 -19.61 -26.68
C GLU A 382 -55.84 -19.09 -28.01
N SER A 383 -55.20 -18.06 -28.58
CA SER A 383 -55.45 -17.61 -29.94
C SER A 383 -54.78 -18.58 -30.91
N GLY A 384 -55.55 -19.50 -31.50
CA GLY A 384 -55.06 -20.66 -32.25
C GLY A 384 -54.26 -20.43 -33.54
N GLY A 385 -53.53 -19.31 -33.69
CA GLY A 385 -52.79 -18.91 -34.88
C GLY A 385 -51.27 -18.74 -34.72
N ALA A 386 -50.64 -19.13 -33.61
CA ALA A 386 -49.19 -18.99 -33.44
C ALA A 386 -48.48 -20.32 -33.13
N ASP A 387 -47.50 -20.67 -33.97
CA ASP A 387 -46.64 -21.85 -33.79
C ASP A 387 -45.59 -21.61 -32.71
N VAL A 388 -45.63 -22.42 -31.66
CA VAL A 388 -44.64 -22.40 -30.59
C VAL A 388 -43.35 -23.08 -31.06
N ILE A 389 -42.24 -22.34 -30.99
CA ILE A 389 -40.90 -22.77 -31.44
C ILE A 389 -39.98 -23.22 -30.30
N SER A 390 -40.24 -22.77 -29.07
CA SER A 390 -39.41 -23.09 -27.90
C SER A 390 -40.23 -23.02 -26.62
N ILE A 391 -39.93 -23.90 -25.67
CA ILE A 391 -40.59 -23.97 -24.37
C ILE A 391 -39.56 -24.14 -23.25
N GLY A 392 -39.89 -23.64 -22.07
CA GLY A 392 -39.16 -23.93 -20.83
C GLY A 392 -40.06 -23.79 -19.61
N ILE A 393 -39.69 -24.47 -18.53
CA ILE A 393 -40.49 -24.51 -17.32
C ILE A 393 -39.57 -24.47 -16.09
N SER A 394 -39.99 -23.75 -15.06
CA SER A 394 -39.45 -23.79 -13.71
C SER A 394 -40.57 -24.21 -12.74
N ASP A 395 -40.32 -24.23 -11.44
CA ASP A 395 -41.36 -24.57 -10.46
C ASP A 395 -42.49 -23.54 -10.36
N SER A 396 -42.26 -22.30 -10.80
CA SER A 396 -43.22 -21.19 -10.71
C SER A 396 -43.57 -20.54 -12.04
N LEU A 397 -42.71 -20.62 -13.05
CA LEU A 397 -42.88 -19.92 -14.32
C LEU A 397 -42.80 -20.90 -15.50
N PHE A 398 -43.64 -20.68 -16.49
CA PHE A 398 -43.60 -21.35 -17.77
C PHE A 398 -43.32 -20.33 -18.87
N MET A 399 -42.39 -20.65 -19.77
CA MET A 399 -42.04 -19.82 -20.91
C MET A 399 -42.40 -20.57 -22.20
N TYR A 400 -43.03 -19.86 -23.13
CA TYR A 400 -43.13 -20.28 -24.51
C TYR A 400 -42.81 -19.12 -25.45
N ALA A 401 -42.18 -19.44 -26.59
CA ALA A 401 -41.83 -18.49 -27.61
C ALA A 401 -42.45 -18.87 -28.95
N THR A 402 -42.88 -17.87 -29.69
CA THR A 402 -43.34 -17.92 -31.08
C THR A 402 -42.31 -17.20 -31.96
N PRO A 403 -42.39 -17.26 -33.31
CA PRO A 403 -41.45 -16.53 -34.18
C PRO A 403 -41.44 -15.00 -33.99
N GLU A 404 -42.43 -14.44 -33.29
CA GLU A 404 -42.60 -12.99 -33.10
C GLU A 404 -42.55 -12.57 -31.63
N LYS A 405 -43.05 -13.41 -30.71
CA LYS A 405 -43.30 -13.02 -29.32
C LYS A 405 -42.86 -14.07 -28.31
N ILE A 406 -42.51 -13.61 -27.13
CA ILE A 406 -42.20 -14.43 -25.95
C ILE A 406 -43.27 -14.18 -24.91
N PHE A 407 -43.71 -15.26 -24.28
CA PHE A 407 -44.70 -15.25 -23.23
C PHE A 407 -44.14 -15.93 -21.99
N ILE A 408 -44.39 -15.34 -20.81
CA ILE A 408 -44.16 -15.98 -19.52
C ILE A 408 -45.50 -16.08 -18.80
N VAL A 409 -45.78 -17.28 -18.30
CA VAL A 409 -47.00 -17.65 -17.60
C VAL A 409 -46.62 -18.02 -16.17
N ASN A 410 -47.36 -17.50 -15.20
CA ASN A 410 -47.27 -17.92 -13.82
C ASN A 410 -48.00 -19.25 -13.63
N LEU A 411 -47.33 -20.26 -13.08
CA LEU A 411 -47.90 -21.59 -12.91
C LEU A 411 -48.90 -21.68 -11.75
N ALA A 412 -48.92 -20.71 -10.83
CA ALA A 412 -49.86 -20.74 -9.69
C ALA A 412 -51.32 -20.44 -10.10
N ASP A 413 -51.52 -19.60 -11.11
CA ASP A 413 -52.84 -19.14 -11.57
C ASP A 413 -53.01 -19.23 -13.10
N TYR A 414 -52.01 -19.78 -13.81
CA TYR A 414 -51.95 -19.91 -15.27
C TYR A 414 -52.07 -18.59 -16.03
N GLN A 415 -51.81 -17.44 -15.39
CA GLN A 415 -51.90 -16.14 -16.04
C GLN A 415 -50.61 -15.78 -16.77
N CYS A 416 -50.75 -15.18 -17.96
CA CYS A 416 -49.61 -14.58 -18.65
C CYS A 416 -49.17 -13.30 -17.93
N VAL A 417 -47.98 -13.33 -17.34
CA VAL A 417 -47.40 -12.21 -16.59
C VAL A 417 -46.51 -11.31 -17.44
N MET A 418 -46.04 -11.80 -18.59
CA MET A 418 -45.20 -11.03 -19.50
C MET A 418 -45.44 -11.46 -20.94
N GLU A 419 -45.66 -10.48 -21.80
CA GLU A 419 -45.63 -10.60 -23.27
C GLU A 419 -44.62 -9.59 -23.82
N HIS A 420 -43.67 -10.06 -24.63
CA HIS A 420 -42.65 -9.21 -25.25
C HIS A 420 -42.47 -9.56 -26.72
N THR A 421 -42.38 -8.53 -27.55
CA THR A 421 -42.09 -8.64 -28.99
C THR A 421 -40.66 -8.14 -29.23
N PRO A 422 -39.67 -9.02 -29.42
CA PRO A 422 -38.31 -8.61 -29.74
C PRO A 422 -38.25 -7.84 -31.07
N THR A 423 -37.26 -6.95 -31.20
CA THR A 423 -37.08 -6.10 -32.40
C THR A 423 -36.77 -6.91 -33.65
N THR A 424 -35.99 -7.98 -33.51
CA THR A 424 -35.72 -8.96 -34.56
C THR A 424 -36.46 -10.25 -34.22
N GLY A 425 -37.17 -10.83 -35.19
CA GLY A 425 -37.97 -12.04 -34.94
C GLY A 425 -37.14 -13.20 -34.37
N ILE A 426 -37.81 -14.15 -33.74
CA ILE A 426 -37.18 -15.19 -32.91
C ILE A 426 -37.00 -16.46 -33.74
N LYS A 427 -35.77 -16.99 -33.75
CA LYS A 427 -35.47 -18.30 -34.33
C LYS A 427 -35.52 -19.39 -33.26
N ARG A 428 -34.89 -19.16 -32.11
CA ARG A 428 -34.90 -20.06 -30.94
C ARG A 428 -34.77 -19.27 -29.63
N ALA A 429 -35.35 -19.80 -28.56
CA ALA A 429 -35.27 -19.22 -27.22
C ALA A 429 -34.87 -20.25 -26.17
N PHE A 430 -33.96 -19.89 -25.27
CA PHE A 430 -33.40 -20.76 -24.25
C PHE A 430 -33.51 -20.06 -22.88
N PRO A 431 -34.49 -20.43 -22.04
CA PRO A 431 -34.61 -19.87 -20.70
C PRO A 431 -33.54 -20.45 -19.77
N ASN A 432 -33.12 -19.66 -18.79
CA ASN A 432 -32.39 -20.20 -17.65
C ASN A 432 -33.32 -21.09 -16.78
N PHE A 433 -32.75 -21.83 -15.83
CA PHE A 433 -33.50 -22.79 -15.02
C PHE A 433 -34.70 -22.19 -14.26
N SER A 434 -34.64 -20.90 -13.90
CA SER A 434 -35.74 -20.20 -13.22
C SER A 434 -36.70 -19.46 -14.16
N CYS A 435 -36.48 -19.49 -15.48
CA CYS A 435 -37.20 -18.71 -16.50
C CYS A 435 -37.18 -17.19 -16.26
N THR A 436 -36.17 -16.69 -15.54
CA THR A 436 -35.97 -15.26 -15.25
C THR A 436 -35.03 -14.56 -16.23
N ARG A 437 -34.34 -15.30 -17.08
CA ARG A 437 -33.48 -14.80 -18.18
C ARG A 437 -33.65 -15.71 -19.38
N ILE A 438 -33.63 -15.13 -20.58
CA ILE A 438 -33.86 -15.86 -21.82
C ILE A 438 -32.78 -15.47 -22.81
N ALA A 439 -32.00 -16.45 -23.28
CA ALA A 439 -31.11 -16.28 -24.41
C ALA A 439 -31.91 -16.52 -25.70
N LEU A 440 -31.84 -15.58 -26.63
CA LEU A 440 -32.58 -15.56 -27.88
C LEU A 440 -31.60 -15.57 -29.04
N ILE A 441 -31.83 -16.46 -30.01
CA ILE A 441 -31.18 -16.37 -31.31
C ILE A 441 -32.22 -15.80 -32.26
N ASP A 442 -31.89 -14.66 -32.87
CA ASP A 442 -32.78 -14.00 -33.80
C ASP A 442 -32.71 -14.59 -35.23
N LYS A 443 -33.50 -14.04 -36.14
CA LYS A 443 -33.51 -14.43 -37.56
C LYS A 443 -32.18 -14.17 -38.30
N TYR A 444 -31.30 -13.34 -37.75
CA TYR A 444 -29.99 -12.98 -38.33
C TYR A 444 -28.83 -13.75 -37.69
N ASP A 445 -29.12 -14.77 -36.87
CA ASP A 445 -28.13 -15.54 -36.10
C ASP A 445 -27.29 -14.66 -35.15
N VAL A 446 -27.94 -13.66 -34.55
CA VAL A 446 -27.39 -12.85 -33.46
C VAL A 446 -28.01 -13.27 -32.14
N MET A 447 -27.18 -13.36 -31.10
CA MET A 447 -27.62 -13.74 -29.75
C MET A 447 -27.94 -12.52 -28.90
N PHE A 448 -29.11 -12.55 -28.25
CA PHE A 448 -29.56 -11.56 -27.28
C PHE A 448 -29.91 -12.22 -25.95
N ILE A 449 -29.70 -11.51 -24.84
CA ILE A 449 -30.16 -11.91 -23.52
C ILE A 449 -31.28 -10.96 -23.09
N LEU A 450 -32.49 -11.50 -23.02
CA LEU A 450 -33.66 -10.80 -22.52
C LEU A 450 -33.81 -11.03 -21.02
N ASN A 451 -33.95 -9.93 -20.28
CA ASN A 451 -34.45 -9.93 -18.91
C ASN A 451 -35.96 -9.65 -18.94
N PRO A 452 -36.83 -10.65 -18.71
CA PRO A 452 -38.28 -10.48 -18.75
C PRO A 452 -38.85 -9.52 -17.70
N ILE A 453 -38.12 -9.26 -16.62
CA ILE A 453 -38.55 -8.37 -15.53
C ILE A 453 -38.37 -6.91 -15.95
N THR A 454 -37.24 -6.59 -16.56
CA THR A 454 -36.91 -5.21 -16.97
C THR A 454 -37.22 -4.93 -18.44
N LEU A 455 -37.57 -5.97 -19.21
CA LEU A 455 -37.75 -5.96 -20.67
C LEU A 455 -36.53 -5.40 -21.43
N VAL A 456 -35.34 -5.52 -20.83
CA VAL A 456 -34.09 -5.09 -21.47
C VAL A 456 -33.52 -6.28 -22.24
N SER A 457 -33.36 -6.10 -23.55
CA SER A 457 -32.65 -7.02 -24.43
C SER A 457 -31.21 -6.54 -24.60
N THR A 458 -30.25 -7.42 -24.28
CA THR A 458 -28.81 -7.12 -24.37
C THR A 458 -28.20 -7.96 -25.48
N GLN A 459 -27.68 -7.32 -26.53
CA GLN A 459 -26.95 -8.05 -27.57
C GLN A 459 -25.68 -8.65 -26.99
N THR A 460 -25.37 -9.89 -27.34
CA THR A 460 -24.14 -10.56 -26.89
C THR A 460 -23.00 -10.29 -27.86
N GLU A 461 -21.91 -9.72 -27.34
CA GLU A 461 -20.69 -9.49 -28.11
C GLU A 461 -19.89 -10.79 -28.27
N GLY A 462 -19.34 -10.99 -29.46
CA GLY A 462 -18.52 -12.17 -29.79
C GLY A 462 -19.33 -13.46 -30.00
N PHE A 463 -20.62 -13.39 -30.34
CA PHE A 463 -21.40 -14.59 -30.66
C PHE A 463 -20.88 -15.32 -31.90
N GLU A 464 -20.57 -16.61 -31.76
CA GLU A 464 -20.01 -17.44 -32.83
C GLU A 464 -21.08 -17.87 -33.84
N GLN A 465 -20.88 -17.51 -35.12
CA GLN A 465 -21.82 -17.87 -36.18
C GLN A 465 -21.84 -19.38 -36.41
N GLY A 466 -23.03 -19.98 -36.46
CA GLY A 466 -23.23 -21.42 -36.65
C GLY A 466 -23.42 -22.21 -35.35
N HIS A 467 -23.26 -21.59 -34.18
CA HIS A 467 -23.73 -22.16 -32.92
C HIS A 467 -25.26 -22.06 -32.85
N LYS A 468 -25.93 -23.21 -32.72
CA LYS A 468 -27.41 -23.29 -32.85
C LYS A 468 -28.12 -23.51 -31.52
N ASP A 469 -27.39 -23.96 -30.51
CA ASP A 469 -27.93 -24.36 -29.21
C ASP A 469 -27.18 -23.66 -28.08
N ILE A 470 -27.89 -23.46 -26.96
CA ILE A 470 -27.40 -22.74 -25.79
C ILE A 470 -27.74 -23.54 -24.53
N LEU A 471 -26.76 -23.65 -23.63
CA LEU A 471 -26.90 -24.19 -22.29
C LEU A 471 -26.61 -23.10 -21.26
N TRP A 472 -27.48 -22.93 -20.29
CA TRP A 472 -27.21 -22.11 -19.11
C TRP A 472 -26.45 -22.94 -18.06
N ASP A 473 -25.47 -22.33 -17.39
CA ASP A 473 -24.83 -22.97 -16.26
C ASP A 473 -25.80 -23.02 -15.07
N GLN A 474 -26.06 -24.21 -14.55
CA GLN A 474 -27.00 -24.40 -13.43
C GLN A 474 -26.41 -23.97 -12.08
N GLY A 475 -25.08 -23.89 -11.98
CA GLY A 475 -24.36 -23.45 -10.78
C GLY A 475 -23.98 -21.98 -10.79
N ASP A 476 -24.18 -21.28 -11.91
CA ASP A 476 -23.80 -19.87 -12.08
C ASP A 476 -24.86 -19.08 -12.86
N TYR A 477 -25.39 -18.05 -12.21
CA TYR A 477 -26.51 -17.26 -12.74
C TYR A 477 -26.17 -16.46 -14.01
N GLY A 478 -24.90 -16.11 -14.21
CA GLY A 478 -24.46 -15.21 -15.26
C GLY A 478 -23.82 -15.91 -16.46
N VAL A 479 -23.59 -17.22 -16.40
CA VAL A 479 -22.80 -17.94 -17.41
C VAL A 479 -23.67 -18.81 -18.30
N LEU A 480 -23.42 -18.74 -19.60
CA LEU A 480 -24.03 -19.61 -20.60
C LEU A 480 -23.00 -20.05 -21.64
N VAL A 481 -23.33 -21.12 -22.35
CA VAL A 481 -22.48 -21.74 -23.36
C VAL A 481 -23.28 -21.91 -24.63
N SER A 482 -22.79 -21.37 -25.74
CA SER A 482 -23.32 -21.71 -27.07
C SER A 482 -22.48 -22.82 -27.67
N TYR A 483 -23.10 -23.72 -28.44
CA TYR A 483 -22.38 -24.83 -29.06
C TYR A 483 -22.93 -25.22 -30.43
N ASN A 484 -22.09 -25.94 -31.18
CA ASN A 484 -22.44 -26.68 -32.39
C ASN A 484 -22.00 -28.16 -32.24
N ALA A 485 -21.78 -28.88 -33.34
CA ALA A 485 -21.37 -30.29 -33.29
C ALA A 485 -19.91 -30.52 -32.85
N SER A 486 -19.04 -29.51 -32.88
CA SER A 486 -17.59 -29.65 -32.68
C SER A 486 -17.00 -28.66 -31.67
N THR A 487 -17.65 -27.53 -31.39
CA THR A 487 -17.10 -26.42 -30.60
C THR A 487 -18.12 -25.83 -29.64
N MET A 488 -17.61 -25.30 -28.52
CA MET A 488 -18.36 -24.52 -27.54
C MET A 488 -17.67 -23.20 -27.24
N VAL A 489 -18.46 -22.17 -26.97
CA VAL A 489 -17.98 -20.84 -26.52
C VAL A 489 -18.76 -20.42 -25.28
N THR A 490 -18.06 -19.91 -24.28
CA THR A 490 -18.62 -19.41 -23.01
C THR A 490 -18.93 -17.93 -23.13
N TYR A 491 -20.06 -17.49 -22.57
CA TYR A 491 -20.46 -16.09 -22.47
C TYR A 491 -20.87 -15.75 -21.05
N VAL A 492 -20.69 -14.48 -20.70
CA VAL A 492 -20.93 -13.96 -19.37
C VAL A 492 -21.88 -12.79 -19.46
N TYR A 493 -23.01 -12.92 -18.79
CA TYR A 493 -24.03 -11.90 -18.66
C TYR A 493 -23.90 -11.19 -17.32
N ALA A 494 -23.71 -9.88 -17.37
CA ALA A 494 -23.69 -9.00 -16.21
C ALA A 494 -24.91 -8.08 -16.23
N PRO A 495 -25.90 -8.25 -15.33
CA PRO A 495 -27.09 -7.38 -15.30
C PRO A 495 -26.75 -5.95 -14.83
N HIS A 496 -25.65 -5.79 -14.10
CA HIS A 496 -25.22 -4.54 -13.49
C HIS A 496 -23.75 -4.29 -13.80
N SER A 497 -23.49 -3.28 -14.61
CA SER A 497 -22.18 -2.69 -14.82
C SER A 497 -22.34 -1.17 -14.99
N ARG A 498 -21.21 -0.48 -15.09
CA ARG A 498 -21.14 0.95 -15.46
C ARG A 498 -21.85 1.25 -16.79
N TYR A 499 -21.82 0.34 -17.77
CA TYR A 499 -22.47 0.51 -19.07
C TYR A 499 -23.94 0.03 -19.09
N GLY A 500 -24.45 -0.44 -17.96
CA GLY A 500 -25.74 -1.13 -17.90
C GLY A 500 -25.59 -2.65 -18.00
N PRO A 501 -26.60 -3.38 -18.47
CA PRO A 501 -26.46 -4.81 -18.67
C PRO A 501 -25.53 -5.09 -19.86
N THR A 502 -24.58 -6.00 -19.69
CA THR A 502 -23.64 -6.44 -20.75
C THR A 502 -23.67 -7.96 -20.89
N ALA A 503 -23.34 -8.43 -22.09
CA ALA A 503 -23.20 -9.84 -22.42
C ALA A 503 -22.01 -9.99 -23.36
N GLU A 504 -20.97 -10.68 -22.93
CA GLU A 504 -19.69 -10.76 -23.64
C GLU A 504 -19.20 -12.21 -23.70
N SER A 505 -18.52 -12.60 -24.78
CA SER A 505 -17.83 -13.88 -24.86
C SER A 505 -16.55 -13.87 -24.03
N VAL A 506 -16.18 -15.05 -23.51
CA VAL A 506 -14.85 -15.24 -22.91
C VAL A 506 -13.84 -15.36 -24.06
N VAL A 507 -12.83 -14.50 -24.05
CA VAL A 507 -11.79 -14.42 -25.10
C VAL A 507 -10.48 -15.05 -24.66
N VAL A 508 -9.64 -15.40 -25.63
CA VAL A 508 -8.27 -15.85 -25.39
C VAL A 508 -7.47 -14.72 -24.72
N LYS A 509 -6.59 -15.08 -23.78
CA LYS A 509 -5.72 -14.13 -23.09
C LYS A 509 -4.97 -13.24 -24.10
N ASP A 510 -4.90 -11.94 -23.80
CA ASP A 510 -4.29 -10.88 -24.63
C ASP A 510 -5.00 -10.58 -25.97
N SER A 511 -6.11 -11.25 -26.27
CA SER A 511 -6.99 -10.94 -27.40
C SER A 511 -8.25 -10.21 -26.94
N LYS A 512 -8.74 -9.29 -27.76
CA LYS A 512 -10.03 -8.60 -27.52
C LYS A 512 -11.20 -9.17 -28.33
N THR A 513 -10.91 -10.01 -29.33
CA THR A 513 -11.92 -10.42 -30.33
C THR A 513 -11.96 -11.92 -30.59
N VAL A 514 -10.95 -12.67 -30.17
CA VAL A 514 -10.87 -14.11 -30.44
C VAL A 514 -11.49 -14.88 -29.28
N ASN A 515 -12.59 -15.57 -29.56
CA ASN A 515 -13.30 -16.40 -28.60
C ASN A 515 -12.42 -17.54 -28.06
N LEU A 516 -12.56 -17.83 -26.77
CA LEU A 516 -11.96 -19.01 -26.14
C LEU A 516 -12.81 -20.24 -26.44
N ILE A 517 -12.35 -21.06 -27.39
CA ILE A 517 -13.08 -22.23 -27.87
C ILE A 517 -12.76 -23.46 -27.00
N THR A 518 -13.80 -24.20 -26.64
CA THR A 518 -13.68 -25.56 -26.07
C THR A 518 -14.10 -26.58 -27.14
N ASN A 519 -13.24 -27.54 -27.45
CA ASN A 519 -13.52 -28.56 -28.46
C ASN A 519 -14.38 -29.69 -27.88
N ILE A 520 -15.38 -30.11 -28.65
CA ILE A 520 -16.25 -31.24 -28.33
C ILE A 520 -15.63 -32.50 -28.96
N PRO A 521 -15.44 -33.58 -28.19
CA PRO A 521 -15.02 -34.86 -28.76
C PRO A 521 -16.00 -35.35 -29.84
N ASN A 522 -15.48 -35.96 -30.90
CA ASN A 522 -16.30 -36.40 -32.03
C ASN A 522 -17.38 -37.40 -31.58
N GLY A 523 -18.63 -37.14 -31.98
CA GLY A 523 -19.77 -38.01 -31.67
C GLY A 523 -20.39 -37.79 -30.28
N PHE A 524 -19.96 -36.77 -29.54
CA PHE A 524 -20.58 -36.37 -28.28
C PHE A 524 -21.52 -35.19 -28.46
N THR A 525 -22.56 -35.14 -27.63
CA THR A 525 -23.54 -34.06 -27.60
C THR A 525 -23.65 -33.46 -26.19
N PRO A 526 -23.59 -32.13 -26.04
CA PRO A 526 -23.75 -31.49 -24.73
C PRO A 526 -25.15 -31.65 -24.17
N LEU A 527 -25.26 -32.04 -22.90
CA LEU A 527 -26.54 -32.18 -22.19
C LEU A 527 -26.83 -31.04 -21.21
N GLY A 528 -25.81 -30.60 -20.47
CA GLY A 528 -25.95 -29.62 -19.40
C GLY A 528 -24.61 -29.12 -18.89
N VAL A 529 -24.62 -27.94 -18.27
CA VAL A 529 -23.42 -27.30 -17.71
C VAL A 529 -23.67 -26.97 -16.25
N MET A 530 -22.69 -27.25 -15.40
CA MET A 530 -22.75 -26.93 -13.98
C MET A 530 -21.35 -26.57 -13.47
N LYS A 531 -21.19 -25.33 -13.02
CA LYS A 531 -19.93 -24.75 -12.53
C LYS A 531 -18.78 -24.95 -13.52
N GLY A 532 -19.04 -24.78 -14.80
CA GLY A 532 -18.05 -24.92 -15.86
C GLY A 532 -17.74 -26.34 -16.33
N THR A 533 -18.33 -27.36 -15.71
CA THR A 533 -18.23 -28.74 -16.19
C THR A 533 -19.43 -29.05 -17.07
N VAL A 534 -19.16 -29.43 -18.32
CA VAL A 534 -20.15 -29.85 -19.29
C VAL A 534 -20.31 -31.37 -19.24
N THR A 535 -21.53 -31.82 -19.02
CA THR A 535 -21.88 -33.23 -19.17
C THR A 535 -22.17 -33.51 -20.64
N LEU A 536 -21.44 -34.46 -21.22
CA LEU A 536 -21.55 -34.88 -22.61
C LEU A 536 -22.20 -36.26 -22.69
N GLN A 537 -23.11 -36.42 -23.65
CA GLN A 537 -23.64 -37.71 -24.05
C GLN A 537 -22.89 -38.23 -25.27
N GLY A 538 -22.18 -39.33 -25.08
CA GLY A 538 -21.55 -40.10 -26.14
C GLY A 538 -22.44 -41.24 -26.65
N PRO A 539 -21.94 -42.01 -27.62
CA PRO A 539 -22.59 -43.23 -28.09
C PRO A 539 -22.82 -44.24 -26.94
N CYS A 540 -23.85 -45.09 -27.03
CA CYS A 540 -24.23 -46.06 -25.98
C CYS A 540 -24.63 -45.46 -24.61
N ASN A 541 -25.08 -44.20 -24.57
CA ASN A 541 -25.35 -43.50 -23.30
C ASN A 541 -24.12 -43.40 -22.39
N ALA A 542 -22.91 -43.45 -22.98
CA ALA A 542 -21.70 -43.06 -22.29
C ALA A 542 -21.82 -41.60 -21.87
N VAL A 543 -21.56 -41.34 -20.60
CA VAL A 543 -21.57 -39.99 -20.03
C VAL A 543 -20.13 -39.62 -19.74
N GLU A 544 -19.68 -38.53 -20.32
CA GLU A 544 -18.37 -37.94 -20.02
C GLU A 544 -18.54 -36.54 -19.45
N SER A 545 -17.55 -36.11 -18.67
CA SER A 545 -17.49 -34.75 -18.13
C SER A 545 -16.31 -34.02 -18.77
N LEU A 546 -16.58 -32.87 -19.37
CA LEU A 546 -15.59 -32.00 -19.99
C LEU A 546 -15.58 -30.66 -19.26
N THR A 547 -14.43 -30.24 -18.75
CA THR A 547 -14.27 -28.89 -18.19
C THR A 547 -14.10 -27.87 -19.31
N LEU A 548 -14.89 -26.80 -19.29
CA LEU A 548 -14.74 -25.69 -20.25
C LEU A 548 -13.34 -25.07 -20.15
N ALA A 549 -12.77 -24.66 -21.28
CA ALA A 549 -11.48 -23.97 -21.31
C ALA A 549 -11.47 -22.71 -20.42
N SER A 550 -12.60 -22.00 -20.37
CA SER A 550 -12.84 -20.82 -19.52
C SER A 550 -12.82 -21.12 -18.01
N HIS A 551 -13.00 -22.37 -17.61
CA HIS A 551 -13.07 -22.80 -16.21
C HIS A 551 -11.86 -23.64 -15.79
N ASN A 552 -10.88 -23.81 -16.68
CA ASN A 552 -9.67 -24.57 -16.38
C ASN A 552 -8.96 -23.96 -15.16
N ARG A 553 -8.71 -24.77 -14.13
CA ARG A 553 -8.10 -24.35 -12.85
C ARG A 553 -8.80 -23.20 -12.11
N ALA A 554 -10.02 -22.80 -12.50
CA ALA A 554 -10.71 -21.65 -11.92
C ALA A 554 -10.94 -21.76 -10.40
N THR A 555 -11.08 -22.98 -9.88
CA THR A 555 -11.26 -23.25 -8.44
C THR A 555 -9.94 -23.50 -7.68
N SER A 556 -8.79 -23.08 -8.23
CA SER A 556 -7.51 -23.16 -7.52
C SER A 556 -7.59 -22.43 -6.17
N ARG A 557 -7.06 -23.06 -5.12
CA ARG A 557 -6.92 -22.46 -3.78
C ARG A 557 -5.57 -21.79 -3.56
N VAL A 558 -4.66 -21.94 -4.52
CA VAL A 558 -3.32 -21.34 -4.50
C VAL A 558 -3.29 -20.25 -5.57
N PRO A 559 -2.66 -19.09 -5.32
CA PRO A 559 -2.51 -18.03 -6.30
C PRO A 559 -1.96 -18.56 -7.62
N ASN A 560 -2.70 -18.33 -8.70
CA ASN A 560 -2.38 -18.79 -10.03
C ASN A 560 -2.91 -17.77 -11.06
N SER A 561 -2.03 -17.27 -11.91
CA SER A 561 -2.38 -16.27 -12.94
C SER A 561 -3.42 -16.77 -13.95
N GLU A 562 -3.36 -18.03 -14.39
CA GLU A 562 -4.41 -18.60 -15.28
C GLU A 562 -5.77 -18.62 -14.58
N ALA A 563 -5.80 -19.04 -13.32
CA ALA A 563 -7.03 -19.03 -12.52
C ALA A 563 -7.54 -17.60 -12.28
N PHE A 564 -6.65 -16.63 -12.11
CA PHE A 564 -7.01 -15.21 -12.02
C PHE A 564 -7.71 -14.74 -13.30
N TYR A 565 -7.10 -14.90 -14.47
CA TYR A 565 -7.68 -14.42 -15.75
C TYR A 565 -8.96 -15.13 -16.14
N ASN A 566 -9.08 -16.43 -15.84
CA ASN A 566 -10.31 -17.19 -16.05
C ASN A 566 -11.45 -16.64 -15.17
N ASN A 567 -11.23 -16.50 -13.86
CA ASN A 567 -12.23 -15.91 -12.96
C ASN A 567 -12.53 -14.43 -13.26
N PHE A 568 -11.52 -13.68 -13.70
CA PHE A 568 -11.66 -12.28 -14.12
C PHE A 568 -12.59 -12.16 -15.33
N SER A 569 -12.42 -13.03 -16.32
CA SER A 569 -13.25 -13.07 -17.54
C SER A 569 -14.66 -13.57 -17.24
N LEU A 570 -14.82 -14.50 -16.29
CA LEU A 570 -16.12 -15.00 -15.81
C LEU A 570 -16.87 -14.01 -14.89
N ASN A 571 -16.31 -12.82 -14.63
CA ASN A 571 -16.82 -11.87 -13.63
C ASN A 571 -16.94 -12.46 -12.21
N HIS A 572 -16.17 -13.51 -11.89
CA HIS A 572 -16.08 -14.10 -10.55
C HIS A 572 -15.06 -13.34 -9.70
N LEU A 573 -15.32 -12.05 -9.47
CA LEU A 573 -14.33 -11.13 -8.91
C LEU A 573 -13.78 -11.56 -7.54
N ARG A 574 -14.60 -12.20 -6.70
CA ARG A 574 -14.16 -12.74 -5.40
C ARG A 574 -13.18 -13.90 -5.54
N TRP A 575 -13.40 -14.81 -6.49
CA TRP A 575 -12.46 -15.89 -6.79
C TRP A 575 -11.20 -15.37 -7.46
N ALA A 576 -11.32 -14.38 -8.35
CA ALA A 576 -10.16 -13.69 -8.93
C ALA A 576 -9.30 -13.05 -7.82
N SER A 577 -9.92 -12.41 -6.82
CA SER A 577 -9.19 -11.77 -5.70
C SER A 577 -8.33 -12.74 -4.88
N GLN A 578 -8.72 -14.02 -4.80
CA GLN A 578 -7.96 -15.06 -4.09
C GLN A 578 -6.79 -15.58 -4.94
N ASN A 579 -6.82 -15.37 -6.25
CA ASN A 579 -5.85 -15.89 -7.20
C ASN A 579 -4.83 -14.84 -7.69
N ILE A 580 -4.88 -13.63 -7.13
CA ILE A 580 -3.92 -12.56 -7.43
C ILE A 580 -2.50 -13.04 -7.13
N SER A 581 -1.66 -13.01 -8.16
CA SER A 581 -0.25 -13.39 -8.08
C SER A 581 0.67 -12.17 -8.27
N THR A 582 0.20 -11.11 -8.92
CA THR A 582 0.95 -9.88 -9.19
C THR A 582 0.20 -8.61 -8.76
N PRO A 583 0.88 -7.49 -8.46
CA PRO A 583 0.22 -6.23 -8.14
C PRO A 583 -0.58 -5.65 -9.32
N GLN A 584 -0.15 -5.89 -10.56
CA GLN A 584 -0.88 -5.47 -11.76
C GLN A 584 -2.25 -6.15 -11.85
N GLU A 585 -2.32 -7.46 -11.59
CA GLU A 585 -3.59 -8.19 -11.51
C GLU A 585 -4.52 -7.61 -10.42
N ALA A 586 -3.96 -7.15 -9.29
CA ALA A 586 -4.75 -6.48 -8.25
C ALA A 586 -5.32 -5.13 -8.72
N GLU A 587 -4.55 -4.36 -9.50
CA GLU A 587 -4.99 -3.10 -10.11
C GLU A 587 -6.08 -3.33 -11.16
N ASP A 588 -5.87 -4.29 -12.07
CA ASP A 588 -6.84 -4.68 -13.09
C ASP A 588 -8.15 -5.15 -12.44
N LEU A 589 -8.06 -5.95 -11.38
CA LEU A 589 -9.24 -6.39 -10.63
C LEU A 589 -9.94 -5.25 -9.89
N ALA A 590 -9.20 -4.27 -9.36
CA ALA A 590 -9.79 -3.09 -8.71
C ALA A 590 -10.60 -2.26 -9.71
N VAL A 591 -10.04 -2.05 -10.91
CA VAL A 591 -10.71 -1.37 -12.02
C VAL A 591 -11.93 -2.15 -12.51
N LYS A 592 -11.85 -3.48 -12.61
CA LYS A 592 -12.99 -4.34 -12.98
C LYS A 592 -14.07 -4.34 -11.89
N ALA A 593 -13.70 -4.35 -10.62
CA ALA A 593 -14.64 -4.25 -9.49
C ALA A 593 -15.42 -2.94 -9.54
N LEU A 594 -14.76 -1.82 -9.81
CA LEU A 594 -15.43 -0.54 -10.05
C LEU A 594 -16.38 -0.60 -11.25
N HIS A 595 -15.96 -1.15 -12.40
CA HIS A 595 -16.85 -1.32 -13.56
C HIS A 595 -18.09 -2.16 -13.26
N MET A 596 -17.96 -3.18 -12.42
CA MET A 596 -19.04 -4.07 -12.00
C MET A 596 -19.82 -3.54 -10.78
N LEU A 597 -19.52 -2.32 -10.33
CA LEU A 597 -20.13 -1.65 -9.18
C LEU A 597 -19.97 -2.41 -7.85
N ASP A 598 -18.95 -3.27 -7.72
CA ASP A 598 -18.59 -3.95 -6.46
C ASP A 598 -17.64 -3.05 -5.65
N VAL A 599 -18.26 -2.08 -4.96
CA VAL A 599 -17.58 -1.07 -4.14
C VAL A 599 -16.78 -1.71 -3.00
N GLU A 600 -17.31 -2.77 -2.38
CA GLU A 600 -16.66 -3.42 -1.23
C GLU A 600 -15.36 -4.13 -1.64
N LEU A 601 -15.38 -4.81 -2.78
CA LEU A 601 -14.19 -5.45 -3.31
C LEU A 601 -13.16 -4.40 -3.76
N ALA A 602 -13.59 -3.32 -4.42
CA ALA A 602 -12.71 -2.23 -4.82
C ALA A 602 -11.98 -1.61 -3.61
N ILE A 603 -12.68 -1.34 -2.49
CA ILE A 603 -12.06 -0.84 -1.24
C ILE A 603 -10.98 -1.81 -0.76
N ARG A 604 -11.28 -3.12 -0.73
CA ARG A 604 -10.31 -4.13 -0.28
C ARG A 604 -9.05 -4.14 -1.15
N LEU A 605 -9.21 -4.08 -2.47
CA LEU A 605 -8.10 -4.12 -3.41
C LEU A 605 -7.26 -2.83 -3.37
N TYR A 606 -7.89 -1.65 -3.31
CA TYR A 606 -7.14 -0.38 -3.19
C TYR A 606 -6.42 -0.24 -1.84
N ARG A 607 -6.93 -0.87 -0.77
CA ARG A 607 -6.18 -1.00 0.50
C ARG A 607 -4.93 -1.88 0.32
N GLN A 608 -5.04 -3.00 -0.37
CA GLN A 608 -3.89 -3.87 -0.68
C GLN A 608 -2.87 -3.16 -1.58
N LEU A 609 -3.33 -2.33 -2.53
CA LEU A 609 -2.49 -1.50 -3.40
C LEU A 609 -1.93 -0.24 -2.70
N SER A 610 -2.25 -0.01 -1.42
CA SER A 610 -1.77 1.14 -0.64
C SER A 610 -2.16 2.51 -1.23
N GLN A 611 -3.40 2.65 -1.72
CA GLN A 611 -3.94 3.90 -2.28
C GLN A 611 -4.97 4.57 -1.34
N PRO A 612 -4.54 5.24 -0.25
CA PRO A 612 -5.44 5.71 0.82
C PRO A 612 -6.46 6.76 0.35
N SER A 613 -6.09 7.67 -0.56
CA SER A 613 -6.99 8.70 -1.06
C SER A 613 -8.20 8.12 -1.79
N LEU A 614 -7.97 7.10 -2.63
CA LEU A 614 -9.04 6.39 -3.33
C LEU A 614 -9.89 5.57 -2.36
N VAL A 615 -9.27 4.92 -1.37
CA VAL A 615 -10.00 4.19 -0.33
C VAL A 615 -10.95 5.12 0.44
N MET A 616 -10.48 6.29 0.89
CA MET A 616 -11.31 7.27 1.60
C MET A 616 -12.48 7.75 0.75
N TYR A 617 -12.24 8.02 -0.53
CA TYR A 617 -13.30 8.45 -1.45
C TYR A 617 -14.30 7.32 -1.75
N ILE A 618 -13.84 6.10 -2.02
CA ILE A 618 -14.70 4.95 -2.31
C ILE A 618 -15.52 4.55 -1.06
N GLU A 619 -14.94 4.67 0.14
CA GLU A 619 -15.67 4.51 1.39
C GLU A 619 -16.79 5.53 1.56
N SER A 620 -16.58 6.78 1.14
CA SER A 620 -17.61 7.82 1.18
C SER A 620 -18.81 7.51 0.30
N ILE A 621 -18.66 6.73 -0.78
CA ILE A 621 -19.76 6.34 -1.68
C ILE A 621 -20.35 4.95 -1.39
N LYS A 622 -19.83 4.23 -0.39
CA LYS A 622 -20.26 2.85 -0.04
C LYS A 622 -21.76 2.74 0.25
N HIS A 623 -22.36 3.78 0.82
CA HIS A 623 -23.76 3.80 1.24
C HIS A 623 -24.73 4.23 0.13
N ILE A 624 -24.22 4.57 -1.06
CA ILE A 624 -25.03 5.02 -2.19
C ILE A 624 -25.67 3.80 -2.87
N ASN A 625 -26.97 3.63 -2.65
CA ASN A 625 -27.77 2.56 -3.29
C ASN A 625 -28.36 2.99 -4.64
N GLU A 626 -28.41 4.30 -4.92
CA GLU A 626 -28.95 4.80 -6.18
C GLU A 626 -27.97 4.55 -7.34
N LYS A 627 -28.41 3.76 -8.32
CA LYS A 627 -27.57 3.30 -9.43
C LYS A 627 -26.93 4.44 -10.23
N ASN A 628 -27.70 5.46 -10.64
CA ASN A 628 -27.17 6.55 -11.45
C ASN A 628 -26.13 7.38 -10.69
N LEU A 629 -26.40 7.69 -9.41
CA LEU A 629 -25.46 8.41 -8.57
C LEU A 629 -24.16 7.62 -8.36
N LEU A 630 -24.26 6.32 -8.05
CA LEU A 630 -23.11 5.45 -7.88
C LEU A 630 -22.28 5.34 -9.16
N ILE A 631 -22.92 5.12 -10.31
CA ILE A 631 -22.23 5.09 -11.62
C ILE A 631 -21.56 6.43 -11.91
N GLY A 632 -22.17 7.56 -11.54
CA GLY A 632 -21.59 8.88 -11.65
C GLY A 632 -20.27 8.99 -10.89
N HIS A 633 -20.26 8.63 -9.61
CA HIS A 633 -19.04 8.65 -8.79
C HIS A 633 -17.98 7.66 -9.26
N VAL A 634 -18.39 6.43 -9.63
CA VAL A 634 -17.48 5.42 -10.19
C VAL A 634 -16.85 5.92 -11.49
N SER A 635 -17.64 6.46 -12.41
CA SER A 635 -17.13 7.01 -13.67
C SER A 635 -16.16 8.17 -13.45
N MET A 636 -16.40 8.99 -12.41
CA MET A 636 -15.52 10.08 -12.02
C MET A 636 -14.17 9.56 -11.49
N ILE A 637 -14.17 8.54 -10.61
CA ILE A 637 -12.95 7.88 -10.10
C ILE A 637 -12.10 7.35 -11.26
N MET A 638 -12.77 6.78 -12.25
CA MET A 638 -12.13 6.17 -13.41
C MET A 638 -11.72 7.16 -14.50
N GLY A 639 -11.95 8.47 -14.32
CA GLY A 639 -11.56 9.54 -15.25
C GLY A 639 -12.52 9.78 -16.42
N TYR A 640 -13.68 9.13 -16.46
CA TYR A 640 -14.66 9.27 -17.53
C TYR A 640 -15.70 10.35 -17.22
N PHE A 641 -15.26 11.61 -17.25
CA PHE A 641 -16.05 12.75 -16.77
C PHE A 641 -17.31 13.06 -17.59
N LYS A 642 -17.37 12.70 -18.88
CA LYS A 642 -18.59 12.89 -19.69
C LYS A 642 -19.70 11.96 -19.23
N ASP A 643 -19.37 10.69 -19.00
CA ASP A 643 -20.32 9.70 -18.49
C ASP A 643 -20.74 10.06 -17.07
N ALA A 644 -19.77 10.42 -16.22
CA ALA A 644 -20.04 10.87 -14.86
C ALA A 644 -21.06 12.02 -14.83
N GLN A 645 -20.88 13.06 -15.67
CA GLN A 645 -21.85 14.15 -15.79
C GLN A 645 -23.23 13.65 -16.21
N ASN A 646 -23.33 12.81 -17.24
CA ASN A 646 -24.61 12.30 -17.72
C ASN A 646 -25.35 11.49 -16.65
N PHE A 647 -24.63 10.67 -15.88
CA PHE A 647 -25.20 9.87 -14.80
C PHE A 647 -25.57 10.71 -13.58
N PHE A 648 -24.76 11.71 -13.20
CA PHE A 648 -25.12 12.67 -12.16
C PHE A 648 -26.36 13.49 -12.55
N LEU A 649 -26.47 13.95 -13.80
CA LEU A 649 -27.66 14.70 -14.26
C LEU A 649 -28.94 13.85 -14.25
N ARG A 650 -28.82 12.53 -14.40
CA ARG A 650 -29.93 11.56 -14.31
C ARG A 650 -30.18 11.05 -12.90
N SER A 651 -29.37 11.45 -11.91
CA SER A 651 -29.49 10.97 -10.55
C SER A 651 -30.34 11.90 -9.69
N SER A 652 -30.57 11.51 -8.43
CA SER A 652 -31.19 12.39 -7.43
C SER A 652 -30.33 13.62 -7.06
N GLN A 653 -29.05 13.63 -7.43
CA GLN A 653 -28.09 14.69 -7.08
C GLN A 653 -27.37 15.26 -8.32
N PRO A 654 -28.06 16.05 -9.17
CA PRO A 654 -27.47 16.64 -10.37
C PRO A 654 -26.38 17.67 -10.07
N LEU A 655 -26.37 18.27 -8.86
CA LEU A 655 -25.34 19.21 -8.43
C LEU A 655 -23.93 18.59 -8.37
N CYS A 656 -23.82 17.26 -8.23
CA CYS A 656 -22.54 16.56 -8.29
C CYS A 656 -21.85 16.75 -9.66
N ALA A 657 -22.62 16.88 -10.75
CA ALA A 657 -22.06 17.18 -12.07
C ALA A 657 -21.40 18.56 -12.12
N LEU A 658 -22.06 19.56 -11.52
CA LEU A 658 -21.53 20.92 -11.43
C LEU A 658 -20.26 20.94 -10.58
N GLN A 659 -20.31 20.35 -9.39
CA GLN A 659 -19.17 20.29 -8.48
C GLN A 659 -17.97 19.62 -9.15
N MET A 660 -18.18 18.48 -9.81
CA MET A 660 -17.12 17.80 -10.57
C MET A 660 -16.50 18.70 -11.64
N ARG A 661 -17.30 19.40 -12.45
CA ARG A 661 -16.76 20.28 -13.51
C ARG A 661 -16.00 21.47 -12.94
N HIS A 662 -16.49 22.03 -11.83
CA HIS A 662 -15.81 23.07 -11.08
C HIS A 662 -14.45 22.58 -10.55
N ASP A 663 -14.40 21.43 -9.89
CA ASP A 663 -13.17 20.88 -9.28
C ASP A 663 -12.12 20.51 -10.34
N LEU A 664 -12.56 20.15 -11.56
CA LEU A 664 -11.69 19.93 -12.72
C LEU A 664 -11.27 21.24 -13.42
N MET A 665 -11.66 22.41 -12.91
CA MET A 665 -11.43 23.73 -13.51
C MET A 665 -11.96 23.85 -14.95
N GLN A 666 -13.05 23.15 -15.28
CA GLN A 666 -13.72 23.22 -16.57
C GLN A 666 -14.85 24.24 -16.51
N TRP A 667 -14.48 25.53 -16.52
CA TRP A 667 -15.37 26.65 -16.24
C TRP A 667 -16.53 26.80 -17.21
N GLU A 668 -16.33 26.63 -18.51
CA GLU A 668 -17.41 26.75 -19.49
C GLU A 668 -18.53 25.71 -19.24
N PRO A 669 -18.25 24.40 -19.16
CA PRO A 669 -19.24 23.41 -18.72
C PRO A 669 -19.84 23.72 -17.34
N ALA A 670 -19.02 24.14 -16.37
CA ALA A 670 -19.49 24.45 -15.02
C ALA A 670 -20.48 25.63 -15.02
N LEU A 671 -20.19 26.73 -15.73
CA LEU A 671 -21.07 27.88 -15.87
C LEU A 671 -22.37 27.51 -16.59
N THR A 672 -22.28 26.67 -17.61
CA THR A 672 -23.47 26.19 -18.35
C THR A 672 -24.38 25.34 -17.45
N LEU A 673 -23.79 24.46 -16.64
CA LEU A 673 -24.52 23.65 -15.65
C LEU A 673 -25.08 24.50 -14.50
N ALA A 674 -24.31 25.48 -14.00
CA ALA A 674 -24.76 26.39 -12.95
C ALA A 674 -25.96 27.22 -13.39
N LYS A 675 -25.97 27.74 -14.64
CA LYS A 675 -27.14 28.44 -15.21
C LYS A 675 -28.43 27.62 -15.14
N GLN A 676 -28.33 26.29 -15.32
CA GLN A 676 -29.47 25.39 -15.35
C GLN A 676 -29.86 24.85 -13.96
N LEU A 677 -28.87 24.54 -13.11
CA LEU A 677 -29.08 23.78 -11.87
C LEU A 677 -28.97 24.63 -10.59
N ALA A 678 -28.12 25.66 -10.59
CA ALA A 678 -27.74 26.42 -9.39
C ALA A 678 -27.36 27.87 -9.78
N PRO A 679 -28.34 28.70 -10.22
CA PRO A 679 -28.08 30.06 -10.68
C PRO A 679 -27.46 30.95 -9.59
N GLU A 680 -27.69 30.64 -8.31
CA GLU A 680 -27.10 31.33 -7.16
C GLU A 680 -25.58 31.14 -7.04
N LYS A 681 -25.02 30.05 -7.59
CA LYS A 681 -23.57 29.79 -7.59
C LYS A 681 -22.84 30.43 -8.78
N LEU A 682 -23.58 30.90 -9.77
CA LEU A 682 -23.03 31.46 -11.00
C LEU A 682 -22.10 32.67 -10.75
N PRO A 683 -22.44 33.63 -9.87
CA PRO A 683 -21.56 34.75 -9.59
C PRO A 683 -20.23 34.33 -8.94
N ILE A 684 -20.27 33.30 -8.09
CA ILE A 684 -19.08 32.75 -7.41
C ILE A 684 -18.16 32.08 -8.43
N LEU A 685 -18.71 31.22 -9.28
CA LEU A 685 -17.96 30.54 -10.35
C LEU A 685 -17.40 31.52 -11.38
N SER A 686 -18.13 32.58 -11.71
CA SER A 686 -17.68 33.60 -12.65
C SER A 686 -16.49 34.38 -12.09
N LYS A 687 -16.50 34.69 -10.78
CA LYS A 687 -15.35 35.31 -10.10
C LYS A 687 -14.11 34.42 -10.13
N GLU A 688 -14.24 33.14 -9.79
CA GLU A 688 -13.11 32.20 -9.75
C GLU A 688 -12.53 31.96 -11.16
N TYR A 689 -13.39 31.86 -12.17
CA TYR A 689 -12.95 31.81 -13.56
C TYR A 689 -12.22 33.09 -13.98
N ALA A 690 -12.73 34.26 -13.57
CA ALA A 690 -12.09 35.55 -13.83
C ALA A 690 -10.68 35.64 -13.22
N GLN A 691 -10.49 35.13 -11.99
CA GLN A 691 -9.17 35.07 -11.34
C GLN A 691 -8.18 34.21 -12.13
N GLN A 692 -8.63 33.07 -12.67
CA GLN A 692 -7.75 32.24 -13.50
C GLN A 692 -7.41 32.90 -14.84
N LEU A 693 -8.37 33.58 -15.48
CA LEU A 693 -8.13 34.34 -16.71
C LEU A 693 -7.16 35.51 -16.47
N GLU A 694 -7.32 36.21 -15.34
CA GLU A 694 -6.40 37.26 -14.90
C GLU A 694 -4.98 36.73 -14.73
N TYR A 695 -4.81 35.56 -14.10
CA TYR A 695 -3.51 34.91 -13.93
C TYR A 695 -2.87 34.49 -15.27
N ARG A 696 -3.68 34.08 -16.25
CA ARG A 696 -3.22 33.75 -17.61
C ARG A 696 -2.89 34.99 -18.46
N GLY A 697 -3.25 36.18 -18.01
CA GLY A 697 -3.05 37.44 -18.74
C GLY A 697 -4.17 37.80 -19.73
N GLU A 698 -5.29 37.07 -19.73
CA GLU A 698 -6.46 37.36 -20.58
C GLU A 698 -7.38 38.41 -19.93
N TYR A 699 -6.88 39.63 -19.78
CA TYR A 699 -7.55 40.67 -18.97
C TYR A 699 -8.91 41.12 -19.50
N ALA A 700 -9.16 41.07 -20.81
CA ALA A 700 -10.44 41.44 -21.40
C ALA A 700 -11.55 40.44 -21.03
N ASN A 701 -11.29 39.15 -21.20
CA ASN A 701 -12.21 38.07 -20.82
C ASN A 701 -12.41 38.03 -19.31
N ALA A 702 -11.34 38.24 -18.52
CA ALA A 702 -11.41 38.33 -17.07
C ALA A 702 -12.33 39.47 -16.61
N LEU A 703 -12.26 40.64 -17.24
CA LEU A 703 -13.13 41.77 -16.93
C LEU A 703 -14.61 41.46 -17.15
N GLU A 704 -14.95 40.79 -18.25
CA GLU A 704 -16.33 40.36 -18.51
C GLU A 704 -16.82 39.38 -17.44
N MET A 705 -15.98 38.43 -17.03
CA MET A 705 -16.33 37.43 -16.01
C MET A 705 -16.42 38.03 -14.61
N TYR A 706 -15.57 39.00 -14.24
CA TYR A 706 -15.71 39.72 -12.96
C TYR A 706 -17.00 40.55 -12.89
N ARG A 707 -17.41 41.17 -14.01
CA ARG A 707 -18.70 41.87 -14.11
C ARG A 707 -19.88 40.90 -14.02
N ALA A 708 -19.79 39.74 -14.66
CA ALA A 708 -20.78 38.68 -14.53
C ALA A 708 -20.82 38.05 -13.11
N GLY A 709 -19.73 38.20 -12.35
CA GLY A 709 -19.58 37.74 -10.97
C GLY A 709 -20.27 38.63 -9.92
N GLU A 710 -20.83 39.78 -10.30
CA GLU A 710 -21.46 40.70 -9.34
C GLU A 710 -22.80 40.15 -8.82
N MET A 711 -22.93 40.06 -7.50
CA MET A 711 -24.12 39.56 -6.83
C MET A 711 -25.07 40.70 -6.46
N ALA A 712 -26.37 40.49 -6.71
CA ALA A 712 -27.41 41.41 -6.24
C ALA A 712 -27.51 41.40 -4.72
N MET A 713 -27.68 42.59 -4.12
CA MET A 713 -27.82 42.71 -2.66
C MET A 713 -29.11 42.03 -2.18
N PRO A 714 -29.03 41.10 -1.21
CA PRO A 714 -30.21 40.43 -0.68
C PRO A 714 -31.13 41.41 0.06
N LYS A 715 -32.43 41.35 -0.26
CA LYS A 715 -33.50 42.21 0.28
C LYS A 715 -34.43 41.39 1.18
N GLY A 716 -34.76 41.89 2.36
CA GLY A 716 -35.64 41.22 3.32
C GLY A 716 -35.88 42.06 4.58
N HIS A 717 -36.65 41.52 5.54
CA HIS A 717 -36.78 42.14 6.86
C HIS A 717 -35.46 42.07 7.63
N ALA A 718 -35.15 43.09 8.41
CA ALA A 718 -33.90 43.18 9.15
C ALA A 718 -33.79 42.03 10.16
N SER A 719 -32.95 41.04 9.83
CA SER A 719 -32.57 39.92 10.68
C SER A 719 -31.04 39.81 10.78
N THR A 720 -30.56 39.08 11.79
CA THR A 720 -29.14 38.74 11.93
C THR A 720 -28.63 37.97 10.71
N GLU A 721 -29.46 37.08 10.15
CA GLU A 721 -29.16 36.31 8.94
C GLU A 721 -29.06 37.19 7.68
N LEU A 722 -29.95 38.18 7.52
CA LEU A 722 -29.89 39.12 6.40
C LEU A 722 -28.63 40.00 6.50
N THR A 723 -28.27 40.44 7.70
CA THR A 723 -27.08 41.27 7.93
C THR A 723 -25.80 40.49 7.60
N ALA A 724 -25.75 39.20 7.96
CA ALA A 724 -24.65 38.31 7.59
C ALA A 724 -24.57 38.10 6.07
N ALA A 725 -25.69 37.75 5.42
CA ALA A 725 -25.74 37.55 3.96
C ALA A 725 -25.37 38.83 3.17
N GLN A 726 -25.79 40.01 3.66
CA GLN A 726 -25.36 41.29 3.09
C GLN A 726 -23.88 41.57 3.29
N GLY A 727 -23.30 41.14 4.41
CA GLY A 727 -21.85 41.21 4.66
C GLY A 727 -21.07 40.34 3.68
N GLU A 728 -21.52 39.10 3.46
CA GLU A 728 -20.88 38.16 2.52
C GLU A 728 -20.94 38.66 1.07
N VAL A 729 -22.10 39.13 0.61
CA VAL A 729 -22.25 39.69 -0.74
C VAL A 729 -21.40 40.95 -0.93
N LYS A 730 -21.30 41.82 0.08
CA LYS A 730 -20.41 42.99 0.03
C LYS A 730 -18.94 42.59 -0.12
N LYS A 731 -18.50 41.58 0.62
CA LYS A 731 -17.13 41.06 0.53
C LYS A 731 -16.85 40.46 -0.86
N HIS A 732 -17.76 39.63 -1.36
CA HIS A 732 -17.65 39.03 -2.69
C HIS A 732 -17.62 40.09 -3.81
N ASN A 733 -18.53 41.06 -3.78
CA ASN A 733 -18.55 42.14 -4.77
C ASN A 733 -17.31 43.04 -4.67
N ALA A 734 -16.75 43.25 -3.48
CA ALA A 734 -15.49 43.97 -3.32
C ALA A 734 -14.33 43.24 -4.03
N GLU A 735 -14.22 41.91 -3.89
CA GLU A 735 -13.21 41.11 -4.61
C GLU A 735 -13.39 41.20 -6.14
N CYS A 736 -14.64 41.14 -6.63
CA CYS A 736 -14.94 41.28 -8.06
C CYS A 736 -14.60 42.69 -8.60
N LEU A 737 -14.86 43.73 -7.81
CA LEU A 737 -14.51 45.11 -8.15
C LEU A 737 -12.99 45.31 -8.19
N GLN A 738 -12.25 44.72 -7.25
CA GLN A 738 -10.78 44.75 -7.24
C GLN A 738 -10.21 44.09 -8.49
N GLY A 739 -10.68 42.87 -8.82
CA GLY A 739 -10.29 42.18 -10.05
C GLY A 739 -10.64 42.98 -11.32
N SER A 740 -11.85 43.55 -11.37
CA SER A 740 -12.29 44.40 -12.48
C SER A 740 -11.40 45.63 -12.66
N ALA A 741 -11.04 46.32 -11.57
CA ALA A 741 -10.17 47.50 -11.61
C ALA A 741 -8.77 47.14 -12.14
N ARG A 742 -8.15 46.05 -11.65
CA ARG A 742 -6.85 45.58 -12.18
C ARG A 742 -6.93 45.27 -13.67
N CYS A 743 -8.00 44.62 -14.12
CA CYS A 743 -8.19 44.31 -15.54
C CYS A 743 -8.45 45.59 -16.38
N LEU A 744 -9.22 46.55 -15.87
CA LEU A 744 -9.46 47.84 -16.53
C LEU A 744 -8.17 48.64 -16.75
N LEU A 745 -7.30 48.69 -15.73
CA LEU A 745 -6.00 49.35 -15.84
C LEU A 745 -5.15 48.74 -16.96
N ARG A 746 -5.13 47.40 -17.08
CA ARG A 746 -4.35 46.67 -18.10
C ARG A 746 -4.97 46.66 -19.50
N THR A 747 -6.28 46.92 -19.61
CA THR A 747 -7.01 46.96 -20.90
C THR A 747 -7.17 48.38 -21.45
N GLY A 748 -6.63 49.40 -20.78
CA GLY A 748 -6.63 50.81 -21.22
C GLY A 748 -7.75 51.67 -20.64
N GLY A 749 -8.63 51.12 -19.81
CA GLY A 749 -9.67 51.83 -19.06
C GLY A 749 -9.12 52.55 -17.81
N VAL A 750 -8.03 53.31 -17.97
CA VAL A 750 -7.24 53.89 -16.86
C VAL A 750 -8.09 54.76 -15.94
N GLN A 751 -8.90 55.67 -16.48
CA GLN A 751 -9.72 56.58 -15.68
C GLN A 751 -10.79 55.87 -14.83
N GLU A 752 -11.36 54.78 -15.34
CA GLU A 752 -12.35 54.00 -14.59
C GLU A 752 -11.66 53.14 -13.52
N GLY A 753 -10.53 52.50 -13.86
CA GLY A 753 -9.75 51.71 -12.91
C GLY A 753 -9.21 52.55 -11.75
N VAL A 754 -8.72 53.77 -12.01
CA VAL A 754 -8.25 54.70 -10.97
C VAL A 754 -9.40 55.12 -10.05
N LYS A 755 -10.58 55.45 -10.59
CA LYS A 755 -11.77 55.78 -9.77
C LYS A 755 -12.19 54.63 -8.85
N LEU A 756 -12.11 53.39 -9.33
CA LEU A 756 -12.41 52.20 -8.52
C LEU A 756 -11.36 52.00 -7.41
N ALA A 757 -10.07 52.22 -7.71
CA ALA A 757 -9.01 52.21 -6.71
C ALA A 757 -9.18 53.35 -5.67
N GLU A 758 -9.63 54.52 -6.09
CA GLU A 758 -9.94 55.67 -5.22
C GLU A 758 -11.14 55.45 -4.29
N GLN A 759 -12.08 54.57 -4.64
CA GLN A 759 -13.21 54.24 -3.78
C GLN A 759 -12.92 53.12 -2.78
N SER A 760 -11.83 52.36 -2.99
CA SER A 760 -11.42 51.27 -2.10
C SER A 760 -10.69 51.77 -0.85
N ASN A 761 -10.96 51.13 0.30
CA ASN A 761 -10.25 51.36 1.56
C ASN A 761 -9.09 50.37 1.78
N ASP A 762 -8.92 49.39 0.88
CA ASP A 762 -7.85 48.39 0.98
C ASP A 762 -6.53 48.93 0.40
N LEU A 763 -5.60 49.26 1.30
CA LEU A 763 -4.31 49.88 0.95
C LEU A 763 -3.42 48.96 0.11
N ALA A 764 -3.52 47.64 0.30
CA ALA A 764 -2.73 46.68 -0.47
C ALA A 764 -3.17 46.69 -1.94
N PHE A 765 -4.48 46.60 -2.16
CA PHE A 765 -5.06 46.69 -3.49
C PHE A 765 -4.78 48.03 -4.20
N VAL A 766 -4.82 49.15 -3.47
CA VAL A 766 -4.46 50.47 -4.05
C VAL A 766 -2.98 50.50 -4.46
N THR A 767 -2.10 49.87 -3.70
CA THR A 767 -0.67 49.72 -4.05
C THR A 767 -0.49 48.87 -5.31
N GLU A 768 -1.18 47.72 -5.41
CA GLU A 768 -1.17 46.88 -6.61
C GLU A 768 -1.63 47.65 -7.86
N CYS A 769 -2.67 48.47 -7.74
CA CYS A 769 -3.15 49.32 -8.84
C CYS A 769 -2.10 50.37 -9.25
N ALA A 770 -1.39 50.96 -8.28
CA ALA A 770 -0.33 51.91 -8.53
C ALA A 770 0.87 51.27 -9.26
N GLU A 771 1.27 50.05 -8.87
CA GLU A 771 2.32 49.27 -9.54
C GLU A 771 1.95 48.95 -11.00
N ILE A 772 0.69 48.60 -11.26
CA ILE A 772 0.21 48.37 -12.62
C ILE A 772 0.34 49.65 -13.46
N LEU A 773 -0.10 50.80 -12.94
CA LEU A 773 0.00 52.08 -13.64
C LEU A 773 1.45 52.52 -13.87
N GLU A 774 2.34 52.28 -12.90
CA GLU A 774 3.78 52.53 -13.03
C GLU A 774 4.37 51.68 -14.17
N SER A 775 4.01 50.40 -14.25
CA SER A 775 4.44 49.52 -15.34
C SER A 775 3.97 50.00 -16.72
N LEU A 776 2.79 50.63 -16.78
CA LEU A 776 2.19 51.20 -17.99
C LEU A 776 2.65 52.64 -18.29
N ARG A 777 3.55 53.20 -17.47
CA ARG A 777 4.09 54.58 -17.56
C ARG A 777 3.08 55.70 -17.33
N HIS A 778 2.00 55.42 -16.61
CA HIS A 778 1.04 56.42 -16.14
C HIS A 778 1.49 57.01 -14.79
N CYS A 779 2.60 57.76 -14.79
CA CYS A 779 3.32 58.14 -13.58
C CYS A 779 2.57 59.10 -12.65
N ASP A 780 1.78 60.04 -13.18
CA ASP A 780 1.00 60.99 -12.37
C ASP A 780 -0.12 60.30 -11.57
N GLU A 781 -0.85 59.40 -12.25
CA GLU A 781 -1.95 58.63 -11.66
C GLU A 781 -1.41 57.56 -10.69
N ALA A 782 -0.27 56.93 -11.01
CA ALA A 782 0.43 56.01 -10.12
C ALA A 782 0.91 56.69 -8.83
N ALA A 783 1.53 57.87 -8.95
CA ALA A 783 2.00 58.64 -7.79
C ALA A 783 0.85 59.07 -6.87
N HIS A 784 -0.30 59.43 -7.44
CA HIS A 784 -1.51 59.73 -6.68
C HIS A 784 -2.04 58.52 -5.90
N LEU A 785 -2.07 57.34 -6.52
CA LEU A 785 -2.49 56.11 -5.85
C LEU A 785 -1.51 55.67 -4.76
N TYR A 786 -0.20 55.78 -4.98
CA TYR A 786 0.79 55.51 -3.92
C TYR A 786 0.66 56.47 -2.72
N GLU A 787 0.35 57.75 -2.96
CA GLU A 787 0.06 58.72 -1.91
C GLU A 787 -1.17 58.30 -1.10
N LYS A 788 -2.23 57.84 -1.77
CA LYS A 788 -3.43 57.31 -1.12
C LYS A 788 -3.16 56.01 -0.35
N ALA A 789 -2.30 55.14 -0.87
CA ALA A 789 -1.87 53.91 -0.22
C ALA A 789 -0.95 54.13 1.00
N LEU A 790 -0.67 55.40 1.37
CA LEU A 790 0.27 55.79 2.42
C LEU A 790 1.72 55.39 2.13
N ASN A 791 2.04 55.02 0.88
CA ASN A 791 3.40 54.74 0.43
C ASN A 791 4.07 56.02 -0.08
N PHE A 792 4.31 56.93 0.87
CA PHE A 792 4.81 58.28 0.60
C PHE A 792 6.20 58.31 -0.04
N GLU A 793 7.06 57.33 0.26
CA GLU A 793 8.42 57.28 -0.28
C GLU A 793 8.42 56.96 -1.78
N HIS A 794 7.67 55.94 -2.20
CA HIS A 794 7.51 55.63 -3.63
C HIS A 794 6.80 56.76 -4.38
N ALA A 795 5.71 57.31 -3.82
CA ALA A 795 5.00 58.43 -4.40
C ALA A 795 5.93 59.64 -4.64
N ALA A 796 6.76 60.01 -3.66
CA ALA A 796 7.68 61.14 -3.80
C ALA A 796 8.79 60.88 -4.83
N LYS A 797 9.30 59.65 -4.92
CA LYS A 797 10.28 59.30 -5.96
C LYS A 797 9.70 59.50 -7.36
N LEU A 798 8.48 58.99 -7.61
CA LEU A 798 7.77 59.17 -8.87
C LEU A 798 7.46 60.66 -9.14
N TYR A 799 7.02 61.41 -8.13
CA TYR A 799 6.76 62.86 -8.28
C TYR A 799 8.02 63.67 -8.60
N ILE A 800 9.18 63.30 -8.05
CA ILE A 800 10.46 64.03 -8.22
C ILE A 800 11.13 63.65 -9.55
N VAL A 801 11.21 62.36 -9.88
CA VAL A 801 12.02 61.86 -11.00
C VAL A 801 11.24 61.87 -12.31
N ASP A 802 10.05 61.27 -12.31
CA ASP A 802 9.32 60.97 -13.54
C ASP A 802 8.29 62.04 -13.88
N ALA A 803 7.51 62.51 -12.89
CA ALA A 803 6.47 63.53 -13.09
C ALA A 803 6.99 64.98 -13.01
N ARG A 804 8.22 65.21 -12.49
CA ARG A 804 8.82 66.53 -12.23
C ARG A 804 7.89 67.51 -11.48
N ASN A 805 7.01 67.00 -10.63
CA ASN A 805 6.04 67.78 -9.87
C ASN A 805 6.57 68.06 -8.46
N LEU A 806 7.56 68.96 -8.37
CA LEU A 806 8.20 69.34 -7.10
C LEU A 806 7.21 69.99 -6.10
N LYS A 807 6.10 70.54 -6.58
CA LYS A 807 5.02 71.09 -5.74
C LYS A 807 4.25 69.99 -5.02
N ALA A 808 3.86 68.92 -5.73
CA ALA A 808 3.22 67.76 -5.10
C ALA A 808 4.19 67.05 -4.14
N ALA A 809 5.45 66.86 -4.55
CA ALA A 809 6.48 66.28 -3.71
C ALA A 809 6.70 67.08 -2.41
N SER A 810 6.71 68.42 -2.46
CA SER A 810 6.89 69.25 -1.26
C SER A 810 5.85 69.04 -0.15
N ARG A 811 4.63 68.60 -0.50
CA ARG A 811 3.57 68.28 0.48
C ARG A 811 3.86 66.98 1.24
N ILE A 812 4.57 66.06 0.59
CA ILE A 812 4.81 64.70 1.07
C ILE A 812 6.18 64.58 1.76
N ILE A 813 7.17 65.36 1.34
CA ILE A 813 8.55 65.36 1.90
C ILE A 813 8.62 65.45 3.43
N PRO A 814 7.77 66.24 4.14
CA PRO A 814 7.78 66.25 5.61
C PRO A 814 7.39 64.92 6.28
N ARG A 815 6.71 64.03 5.55
CA ARG A 815 6.29 62.70 6.03
C ARG A 815 7.29 61.59 5.67
N ILE A 816 8.36 61.92 4.94
CA ILE A 816 9.35 60.97 4.44
C ILE A 816 10.57 60.95 5.34
N THR A 817 11.04 59.75 5.63
CA THR A 817 12.26 59.50 6.43
C THR A 817 13.48 59.22 5.57
N SER A 818 13.30 58.78 4.32
CA SER A 818 14.39 58.41 3.42
C SER A 818 15.25 59.61 2.99
N ARG A 819 16.50 59.61 3.47
CA ARG A 819 17.52 60.63 3.21
C ARG A 819 17.84 60.81 1.71
N ASN A 820 17.83 59.72 0.94
CA ASN A 820 18.15 59.77 -0.49
C ASN A 820 17.07 60.56 -1.27
N ILE A 821 15.79 60.30 -1.00
CA ILE A 821 14.67 60.98 -1.66
C ILE A 821 14.62 62.46 -1.29
N ILE A 822 14.86 62.77 -0.01
CA ILE A 822 14.95 64.15 0.47
C ILE A 822 16.18 64.86 -0.15
N GLY A 823 17.31 64.16 -0.32
CA GLY A 823 18.49 64.66 -1.02
C GLY A 823 18.24 64.94 -2.51
N MET A 824 17.48 64.07 -3.20
CA MET A 824 17.04 64.31 -4.59
C MET A 824 16.14 65.54 -4.69
N PHE A 825 15.23 65.73 -3.72
CA PHE A 825 14.42 66.94 -3.61
C PHE A 825 15.26 68.19 -3.34
N ALA A 826 16.25 68.10 -2.43
CA ALA A 826 17.17 69.18 -2.11
C ALA A 826 18.01 69.63 -3.32
N LYS A 827 18.49 68.66 -4.12
CA LYS A 827 19.20 68.94 -5.37
C LYS A 827 18.28 69.60 -6.40
N GLY A 828 17.05 69.12 -6.56
CA GLY A 828 16.06 69.78 -7.41
C GLY A 828 15.78 71.24 -6.99
N LYS A 829 15.79 71.51 -5.68
CA LYS A 829 15.65 72.87 -5.12
C LYS A 829 16.90 73.74 -5.26
N GLU A 830 18.09 73.15 -5.21
CA GLU A 830 19.37 73.82 -5.50
C GLU A 830 19.44 74.25 -6.98
N GLU A 831 18.95 73.41 -7.90
CA GLU A 831 18.81 73.71 -9.33
C GLU A 831 17.78 74.82 -9.61
N GLU A 832 16.72 74.93 -8.79
CA GLU A 832 15.77 76.07 -8.78
C GLU A 832 16.37 77.37 -8.17
N GLY A 833 17.59 77.33 -7.60
CA GLY A 833 18.27 78.48 -6.98
C GLY A 833 17.81 78.82 -5.56
N ALA A 834 16.98 77.97 -4.93
CA ALA A 834 16.44 78.19 -3.59
C ALA A 834 17.38 77.67 -2.49
N PHE A 835 18.57 78.26 -2.34
CA PHE A 835 19.65 77.74 -1.49
C PHE A 835 19.29 77.58 0.01
N SER A 836 18.37 78.37 0.55
CA SER A 836 17.91 78.22 1.94
C SER A 836 16.93 77.05 2.13
N GLU A 837 16.08 76.78 1.14
CA GLU A 837 15.20 75.59 1.14
C GLU A 837 16.00 74.32 0.88
N ALA A 838 17.01 74.40 -0.02
CA ALA A 838 17.97 73.33 -0.25
C ALA A 838 18.81 73.04 1.00
N GLU A 839 19.26 74.06 1.76
CA GLU A 839 19.95 73.85 3.04
C GLU A 839 19.07 73.09 4.05
N LYS A 840 17.80 73.49 4.19
CA LYS A 840 16.85 72.80 5.09
C LYS A 840 16.59 71.36 4.64
N ALA A 841 16.44 71.13 3.34
CA ALA A 841 16.23 69.80 2.79
C ALA A 841 17.49 68.92 2.89
N TYR A 842 18.69 69.46 2.64
CA TYR A 842 19.96 68.73 2.85
C TYR A 842 20.23 68.47 4.34
N THR A 843 19.84 69.39 5.22
CA THR A 843 19.88 69.18 6.68
C THR A 843 18.93 68.06 7.10
N GLN A 844 17.71 68.04 6.56
CA GLN A 844 16.74 66.96 6.78
C GLN A 844 17.22 65.63 6.17
N ALA A 845 17.95 65.67 5.06
CA ALA A 845 18.57 64.51 4.43
C ALA A 845 19.86 64.05 5.14
N GLU A 846 20.32 64.79 6.16
CA GLU A 846 21.61 64.58 6.83
C GLU A 846 22.81 64.58 5.86
N ASP A 847 22.71 65.29 4.75
CA ASP A 847 23.80 65.48 3.79
C ASP A 847 24.67 66.67 4.23
N TRP A 848 25.42 66.41 5.29
CA TRP A 848 26.20 67.43 5.98
C TRP A 848 27.34 68.00 5.14
N ASP A 849 27.84 67.27 4.15
CA ASP A 849 28.92 67.73 3.27
C ASP A 849 28.42 68.87 2.37
N ASN A 850 27.24 68.69 1.78
CA ASN A 850 26.59 69.73 0.98
C ASN A 850 26.12 70.90 1.87
N VAL A 851 25.66 70.63 3.09
CA VAL A 851 25.33 71.69 4.07
C VAL A 851 26.58 72.50 4.46
N VAL A 852 27.71 71.85 4.78
CA VAL A 852 28.96 72.53 5.15
C VAL A 852 29.52 73.28 3.94
N ARG A 853 29.45 72.72 2.72
CA ARG A 853 29.83 73.41 1.49
C ARG A 853 29.01 74.68 1.29
N ILE A 854 27.68 74.58 1.34
CA ILE A 854 26.80 75.73 1.17
C ILE A 854 27.02 76.76 2.31
N ARG A 855 27.25 76.31 3.54
CA ARG A 855 27.53 77.19 4.70
C ARG A 855 28.87 77.90 4.63
N VAL A 856 29.92 77.23 4.16
CA VAL A 856 31.29 77.80 4.08
C VAL A 856 31.45 78.65 2.82
N GLU A 857 30.93 78.21 1.67
CA GLU A 857 31.18 78.89 0.37
C GLU A 857 30.10 79.91 -0.04
N LYS A 858 28.83 79.68 0.31
CA LYS A 858 27.70 80.50 -0.16
C LYS A 858 27.01 81.32 0.94
N LEU A 859 26.99 80.83 2.19
CA LEU A 859 26.33 81.50 3.33
C LEU A 859 27.31 82.07 4.38
N ASN A 860 28.62 81.86 4.25
CA ASN A 860 29.71 82.38 5.09
C ASN A 860 29.53 82.20 6.63
N ASN A 861 29.06 81.03 7.08
CA ASN A 861 28.86 80.69 8.49
C ASN A 861 29.86 79.61 8.97
N LEU A 862 31.03 80.06 9.45
CA LEU A 862 32.15 79.19 9.84
C LEU A 862 31.94 78.47 11.17
N GLN A 863 31.35 79.14 12.17
CA GLN A 863 31.14 78.53 13.49
C GLN A 863 30.13 77.36 13.40
N GLY A 864 29.04 77.58 12.66
CA GLY A 864 28.09 76.51 12.36
C GLY A 864 28.69 75.38 11.52
N ALA A 865 29.71 75.66 10.70
CA ALA A 865 30.45 74.63 9.97
C ALA A 865 31.41 73.84 10.88
N TYR A 866 32.07 74.48 11.86
CA TYR A 866 32.93 73.79 12.82
C TYR A 866 32.15 72.82 13.70
N ASP A 867 30.99 73.25 14.20
CA ASP A 867 30.12 72.42 15.02
C ASP A 867 29.59 71.23 14.23
N ILE A 868 29.18 71.46 12.97
CA ILE A 868 28.78 70.36 12.08
C ILE A 868 29.96 69.43 11.82
N VAL A 869 31.14 69.90 11.44
CA VAL A 869 32.29 69.04 11.12
C VAL A 869 32.77 68.24 12.33
N ARG A 870 32.72 68.80 13.54
CA ARG A 870 33.02 68.07 14.78
C ARG A 870 31.97 67.00 15.10
N GLN A 871 30.70 67.27 14.79
CA GLN A 871 29.60 66.32 14.95
C GLN A 871 29.60 65.23 13.88
N THR A 872 29.92 65.58 12.62
CA THR A 872 29.76 64.70 11.45
C THR A 872 31.04 64.00 11.07
N ARG A 873 32.21 64.53 11.47
CA ARG A 873 33.54 63.97 11.24
C ARG A 873 33.83 63.63 9.78
N SER A 874 33.20 64.34 8.84
CA SER A 874 33.42 64.10 7.41
C SER A 874 34.81 64.55 6.97
N VAL A 875 35.52 63.71 6.22
CA VAL A 875 36.88 63.97 5.72
C VAL A 875 36.91 65.15 4.74
N ALA A 876 35.94 65.22 3.83
CA ALA A 876 35.85 66.28 2.84
C ALA A 876 35.56 67.62 3.53
N ALA A 877 34.57 67.65 4.42
CA ALA A 877 34.22 68.84 5.19
C ALA A 877 35.34 69.25 6.17
N ALA A 878 36.01 68.29 6.81
CA ALA A 878 37.16 68.52 7.71
C ALA A 878 38.39 69.04 6.97
N SER A 879 38.65 68.61 5.73
CA SER A 879 39.77 69.13 4.93
C SER A 879 39.56 70.60 4.51
N VAL A 880 38.33 70.97 4.16
CA VAL A 880 37.94 72.35 3.82
C VAL A 880 38.09 73.24 5.05
N VAL A 881 37.71 72.74 6.22
CA VAL A 881 37.88 73.44 7.51
C VAL A 881 39.36 73.50 7.94
N ALA A 882 40.12 72.40 7.89
CA ALA A 882 41.52 72.31 8.33
C ALA A 882 42.45 73.26 7.55
N ASN A 883 42.29 73.32 6.22
CA ASN A 883 43.06 74.22 5.37
C ASN A 883 42.73 75.70 5.63
N MET A 884 41.49 76.00 6.00
CA MET A 884 41.09 77.35 6.40
C MET A 884 41.65 77.73 7.77
N CYS A 885 41.70 76.79 8.74
CA CYS A 885 42.30 76.98 10.05
C CYS A 885 43.84 77.17 9.98
N LYS A 886 44.53 76.42 9.11
CA LYS A 886 45.97 76.60 8.83
C LYS A 886 46.30 78.00 8.30
N LYS A 887 45.44 78.58 7.45
CA LYS A 887 45.61 79.96 6.95
C LYS A 887 45.38 81.04 8.01
N ARG A 888 44.65 80.72 9.09
CA ARG A 888 44.31 81.65 10.18
C ARG A 888 45.21 81.55 11.41
N GLY A 889 46.10 80.55 11.48
CA GLY A 889 47.12 80.42 12.55
C GLY A 889 46.70 79.61 13.78
N GLU A 890 45.58 78.88 13.74
CA GLU A 890 45.10 78.05 14.85
C GLU A 890 45.70 76.63 14.80
N PHE A 891 46.96 76.44 15.21
CA PHE A 891 47.70 75.20 14.97
C PHE A 891 47.22 73.96 15.74
N SER A 892 46.77 74.11 16.99
CA SER A 892 46.25 72.97 17.78
C SER A 892 44.94 72.43 17.17
N VAL A 893 44.03 73.31 16.79
CA VAL A 893 42.75 72.99 16.13
C VAL A 893 42.99 72.52 14.69
N ALA A 894 44.01 73.05 14.02
CA ALA A 894 44.43 72.55 12.71
C ALA A 894 44.96 71.12 12.80
N VAL A 895 45.80 70.77 13.79
CA VAL A 895 46.26 69.39 14.00
C VAL A 895 45.06 68.47 14.27
N GLU A 896 44.11 68.88 15.11
CA GLU A 896 42.87 68.13 15.37
C GLU A 896 42.08 67.86 14.07
N PHE A 897 41.83 68.90 13.26
CA PHE A 897 41.09 68.75 11.99
C PHE A 897 41.92 68.07 10.88
N PHE A 898 43.25 68.13 10.91
CA PHE A 898 44.12 67.36 9.99
C PHE A 898 44.08 65.87 10.29
N VAL A 899 44.06 65.52 11.58
CA VAL A 899 43.81 64.13 11.98
C VAL A 899 42.39 63.74 11.51
N LEU A 900 41.36 64.59 11.71
CA LEU A 900 39.98 64.31 11.24
C LEU A 900 39.89 64.18 9.71
N ALA A 901 40.76 64.88 8.98
CA ALA A 901 40.91 64.81 7.53
C ALA A 901 41.81 63.65 7.05
N LYS A 902 42.26 62.77 7.95
CA LYS A 902 43.16 61.63 7.68
C LYS A 902 44.54 62.00 7.12
N ALA A 903 45.06 63.18 7.46
CA ALA A 903 46.38 63.67 7.06
C ALA A 903 47.39 63.57 8.21
N PHE A 904 47.69 62.33 8.67
CA PHE A 904 48.50 62.09 9.87
C PHE A 904 49.91 62.65 9.78
N PHE A 905 50.60 62.47 8.65
CA PHE A 905 52.00 62.90 8.51
C PHE A 905 52.15 64.42 8.66
N GLU A 906 51.25 65.20 8.05
CA GLU A 906 51.21 66.66 8.19
C GLU A 906 50.88 67.09 9.62
N GLY A 907 50.01 66.34 10.32
CA GLY A 907 49.72 66.54 11.74
C GLY A 907 50.87 66.16 12.68
N PHE A 908 51.60 65.07 12.39
CA PHE A 908 52.69 64.53 13.20
C PHE A 908 53.95 65.39 13.12
N GLU A 909 54.33 65.88 11.92
CA GLU A 909 55.43 66.83 11.78
C GLU A 909 55.12 68.16 12.48
N LEU A 910 53.90 68.68 12.29
CA LEU A 910 53.44 69.91 12.94
C LEU A 910 53.45 69.76 14.48
N ALA A 911 53.06 68.59 15.01
CA ALA A 911 53.08 68.28 16.44
C ALA A 911 54.50 68.10 17.00
N LYS A 912 55.42 67.48 16.24
CA LYS A 912 56.82 67.29 16.63
C LYS A 912 57.60 68.62 16.65
N GLU A 913 57.38 69.49 15.67
CA GLU A 913 58.08 70.78 15.55
C GLU A 913 57.62 71.80 16.61
N LYS A 914 56.31 71.81 16.93
CA LYS A 914 55.72 72.79 17.88
C LYS A 914 55.49 72.24 19.29
N GLY A 915 55.87 70.98 19.56
CA GLY A 915 55.82 70.38 20.90
C GLY A 915 54.40 70.02 21.39
N CYS A 916 53.51 69.62 20.48
CA CYS A 916 52.09 69.33 20.76
C CYS A 916 51.73 67.84 20.62
N MET A 917 52.62 66.92 21.04
CA MET A 917 52.41 65.46 20.90
C MET A 917 51.19 64.95 21.67
N THR A 918 50.83 65.56 22.81
CA THR A 918 49.63 65.20 23.60
C THR A 918 48.32 65.54 22.88
N ALA A 919 48.30 66.61 22.06
CA ALA A 919 47.16 66.96 21.22
C ALA A 919 47.00 65.98 20.06
N LEU A 920 48.12 65.47 19.53
CA LEU A 920 48.12 64.41 18.52
C LEU A 920 47.67 63.06 19.11
N GLU A 921 48.15 62.70 20.31
CA GLU A 921 47.74 61.48 21.02
C GLU A 921 46.24 61.48 21.27
N SER A 922 45.72 62.57 21.84
CA SER A 922 44.29 62.72 22.13
C SER A 922 43.44 62.75 20.85
N ALA A 923 43.88 63.47 19.82
CA ALA A 923 43.19 63.49 18.54
C ALA A 923 43.19 62.10 17.86
N LEU A 924 44.32 61.40 17.84
CA LEU A 924 44.45 60.09 17.21
C LEU A 924 43.69 59.01 17.97
N LEU A 925 43.75 58.98 19.30
CA LEU A 925 42.97 58.05 20.13
C LEU A 925 41.46 58.35 20.06
N SER A 926 41.05 59.61 19.84
CA SER A 926 39.63 59.97 19.66
C SER A 926 39.05 59.55 18.30
N GLN A 927 39.92 59.30 17.31
CA GLN A 927 39.55 58.99 15.94
C GLN A 927 39.76 57.54 15.55
N VAL A 928 40.82 56.92 16.07
CA VAL A 928 41.11 55.51 15.82
C VAL A 928 40.39 54.68 16.86
N GLN A 929 39.35 54.00 16.40
CA GLN A 929 38.65 53.03 17.23
C GLN A 929 39.54 51.80 17.38
N LEU A 930 40.06 51.61 18.59
CA LEU A 930 40.84 50.45 18.95
C LEU A 930 39.92 49.23 18.94
N THR A 931 40.20 48.27 18.06
CA THR A 931 39.54 46.97 18.03
C THR A 931 40.30 46.04 18.94
N ASP A 932 39.68 45.64 20.06
CA ASP A 932 40.32 44.79 21.06
C ASP A 932 41.68 45.34 21.50
N GLY A 933 41.73 46.63 21.88
CA GLY A 933 42.94 47.30 22.37
C GLY A 933 44.05 47.52 21.34
N VAL A 934 43.85 47.11 20.08
CA VAL A 934 44.81 47.23 18.97
C VAL A 934 44.27 48.16 17.88
N ALA A 935 45.13 48.98 17.32
CA ALA A 935 44.84 49.85 16.19
C ALA A 935 44.75 49.06 14.87
N PRO A 936 43.85 49.47 13.95
CA PRO A 936 43.77 48.90 12.61
C PRO A 936 45.10 49.02 11.85
N ALA A 937 45.39 48.06 10.96
CA ALA A 937 46.67 47.97 10.22
C ALA A 937 47.12 49.27 9.55
N ALA A 938 46.18 50.10 9.08
CA ALA A 938 46.46 51.41 8.49
C ALA A 938 47.12 52.39 9.46
N ASN A 939 46.79 52.32 10.75
CA ASN A 939 47.25 53.25 11.78
C ASN A 939 48.32 52.62 12.70
N GLN A 940 48.64 51.34 12.55
CA GLN A 940 49.67 50.65 13.36
C GLN A 940 51.05 51.29 13.25
N ASN A 941 51.39 51.82 12.07
CA ASN A 941 52.65 52.54 11.84
C ASN A 941 52.68 53.87 12.62
N GLU A 942 51.53 54.54 12.74
CA GLU A 942 51.36 55.80 13.47
C GLU A 942 51.54 55.57 14.98
N PHE A 943 50.92 54.52 15.54
CA PHE A 943 51.12 54.13 16.94
C PHE A 943 52.50 53.54 17.22
N SER A 944 53.11 52.83 16.27
CA SER A 944 54.50 52.35 16.37
C SER A 944 55.51 53.50 16.44
N ALA A 945 55.27 54.58 15.69
CA ALA A 945 56.11 55.77 15.72
C ALA A 945 56.03 56.47 17.09
N ILE A 946 54.83 56.52 17.70
CA ILE A 946 54.62 57.00 19.06
C ILE A 946 55.29 56.07 20.09
N ALA A 947 55.17 54.75 19.94
CA ALA A 947 55.76 53.75 20.85
C ALA A 947 57.30 53.83 20.89
N ARG A 948 57.95 53.95 19.72
CA ARG A 948 59.42 54.11 19.62
C ARG A 948 59.92 55.38 20.31
N HIS A 949 59.15 56.47 20.23
CA HIS A 949 59.46 57.71 20.94
C HIS A 949 59.45 57.50 22.47
N TYR A 950 58.49 56.73 23.02
CA TYR A 950 58.44 56.45 24.46
C TYR A 950 59.48 55.43 24.94
N GLU A 951 59.83 54.45 24.11
CA GLU A 951 60.91 53.49 24.40
C GLU A 951 62.27 54.19 24.50
N GLN A 952 62.56 55.14 23.59
CA GLN A 952 63.78 55.97 23.64
C GLN A 952 63.83 56.91 24.85
N ASN A 953 62.66 57.27 25.41
CA ASN A 953 62.52 58.14 26.56
C ASN A 953 62.47 57.39 27.91
N GLY A 954 62.69 56.06 27.94
CA GLY A 954 62.87 55.27 29.17
C GLY A 954 61.61 54.96 29.95
N LYS A 955 60.43 54.89 29.32
CA LYS A 955 59.14 54.59 29.98
C LYS A 955 58.53 53.26 29.46
N PRO A 956 58.92 52.10 30.02
CA PRO A 956 58.56 50.78 29.47
C PRO A 956 57.05 50.47 29.53
N GLY A 957 56.32 50.90 30.57
CA GLY A 957 54.87 50.68 30.65
C GLY A 957 54.06 51.43 29.58
N GLN A 958 54.43 52.68 29.27
CA GLN A 958 53.80 53.48 28.20
C GLN A 958 54.23 53.00 26.80
N ALA A 959 55.49 52.60 26.65
CA ALA A 959 55.96 51.95 25.42
C ALA A 959 55.22 50.63 25.18
N GLY A 960 55.04 49.80 26.22
CA GLY A 960 54.27 48.56 26.18
C GLY A 960 52.81 48.79 25.76
N LEU A 961 52.17 49.84 26.28
CA LEU A 961 50.80 50.24 25.89
C LEU A 961 50.69 50.64 24.43
N PHE A 962 51.59 51.49 23.91
CA PHE A 962 51.53 51.89 22.51
C PHE A 962 52.02 50.78 21.56
N TYR A 963 52.88 49.86 22.00
CA TYR A 963 53.21 48.64 21.25
C TYR A 963 52.07 47.62 21.25
N HIS A 964 51.31 47.51 22.34
CA HIS A 964 50.07 46.74 22.40
C HIS A 964 49.06 47.32 21.42
N ILE A 965 48.84 48.64 21.47
CA ILE A 965 47.97 49.36 20.53
C ILE A 965 48.48 49.23 19.09
N ALA A 966 49.79 49.21 18.84
CA ALA A 966 50.34 49.00 17.51
C ALA A 966 50.27 47.55 17.01
N GLY A 967 49.83 46.59 17.84
CA GLY A 967 49.73 45.17 17.50
C GLY A 967 51.05 44.40 17.56
N ASN A 968 52.11 44.99 18.12
CA ASN A 968 53.42 44.36 18.25
C ASN A 968 53.54 43.60 19.60
N PHE A 969 52.85 42.45 19.67
CA PHE A 969 52.72 41.65 20.89
C PHE A 969 54.03 41.16 21.52
N PRO A 970 55.08 40.75 20.78
CA PRO A 970 56.34 40.34 21.38
C PRO A 970 57.05 41.46 22.16
N TYR A 971 57.07 42.68 21.61
CA TYR A 971 57.67 43.84 22.28
C TYR A 971 56.78 44.36 23.40
N ALA A 972 55.46 44.32 23.24
CA ALA A 972 54.52 44.65 24.30
C ALA A 972 54.69 43.70 25.50
N LEU A 973 54.73 42.38 25.28
CA LEU A 973 54.90 41.39 26.34
C LEU A 973 56.25 41.56 27.05
N LYS A 974 57.34 41.81 26.32
CA LYS A 974 58.66 42.08 26.92
C LYS A 974 58.61 43.29 27.85
N ASN A 975 58.08 44.42 27.38
CA ASN A 975 58.01 45.66 28.17
C ASN A 975 57.05 45.54 29.37
N TYR A 976 55.96 44.76 29.26
CA TYR A 976 55.06 44.50 30.40
C TYR A 976 55.68 43.57 31.44
N LEU A 977 56.41 42.53 31.03
CA LEU A 977 57.13 41.65 31.94
C LEU A 977 58.30 42.36 32.65
N GLU A 978 58.97 43.32 31.97
CA GLU A 978 60.00 44.17 32.57
C GLU A 978 59.43 45.17 33.60
N ALA A 979 58.17 45.60 33.45
CA ALA A 979 57.50 46.52 34.39
C ALA A 979 57.03 45.82 35.68
N GLY A 980 56.59 44.55 35.59
CA GLY A 980 56.35 43.65 36.74
C GLY A 980 55.20 44.02 37.69
N GLN A 981 54.38 45.03 37.38
CA GLN A 981 53.24 45.44 38.22
C GLN A 981 52.01 44.54 37.99
N PRO A 982 51.11 44.36 38.99
CA PRO A 982 49.92 43.51 38.85
C PRO A 982 49.02 43.93 37.68
N GLU A 983 48.88 45.24 37.42
CA GLU A 983 48.13 45.77 36.27
C GLU A 983 48.78 45.45 34.92
N ASP A 984 50.12 45.35 34.89
CA ASP A 984 50.88 45.01 33.68
C ASP A 984 50.88 43.50 33.41
N ILE A 985 50.74 42.67 34.46
CA ILE A 985 50.55 41.21 34.36
C ILE A 985 49.17 40.88 33.79
N GLU A 986 48.10 41.59 34.19
CA GLU A 986 46.78 41.41 33.58
C GLU A 986 46.77 41.84 32.10
N LYS A 987 47.43 42.95 31.76
CA LYS A 987 47.62 43.37 30.36
C LYS A 987 48.50 42.39 29.57
N ALA A 988 49.49 41.76 30.20
CA ALA A 988 50.29 40.69 29.60
C ALA A 988 49.45 39.44 29.29
N ILE A 989 48.52 39.05 30.16
CA ILE A 989 47.56 37.96 29.91
C ILE A 989 46.64 38.30 28.73
N GLU A 990 46.20 39.55 28.62
CA GLU A 990 45.41 40.04 27.49
C GLU A 990 46.20 40.04 26.17
N VAL A 991 47.48 40.46 26.20
CA VAL A 991 48.42 40.38 25.06
C VAL A 991 48.57 38.94 24.60
N VAL A 992 48.79 37.99 25.51
CA VAL A 992 49.00 36.58 25.18
C VAL A 992 47.73 35.93 24.65
N GLY A 993 46.58 36.18 25.29
CA GLY A 993 45.26 35.72 24.83
C GLY A 993 44.93 36.18 23.41
N ARG A 994 45.35 37.41 23.05
CA ARG A 994 45.18 37.97 21.70
C ARG A 994 46.22 37.49 20.70
N SER A 995 47.48 37.36 21.11
CA SER A 995 48.57 36.95 20.21
C SER A 995 48.42 35.50 19.71
N ARG A 996 47.73 34.62 20.47
CA ARG A 996 47.52 33.18 20.18
C ARG A 996 48.81 32.43 19.79
N SER A 997 49.97 32.95 20.19
CA SER A 997 51.26 32.35 19.89
C SER A 997 51.65 31.43 21.04
N ASP A 998 51.80 30.14 20.76
CA ASP A 998 52.19 29.13 21.76
C ASP A 998 53.53 29.48 22.43
N THR A 999 54.44 30.14 21.70
CA THR A 999 55.73 30.58 22.26
C THR A 999 55.60 31.69 23.30
N LEU A 1000 54.65 32.63 23.12
CA LEU A 1000 54.38 33.71 24.07
C LEU A 1000 53.54 33.18 25.24
N THR A 1001 52.63 32.23 24.97
CA THR A 1001 51.83 31.53 25.98
C THR A 1001 52.71 30.74 26.93
N ASN A 1002 53.67 29.95 26.40
CA ASN A 1002 54.59 29.19 27.24
C ASN A 1002 55.46 30.12 28.09
N LYS A 1003 56.01 31.20 27.51
CA LYS A 1003 56.77 32.20 28.28
C LYS A 1003 55.97 32.83 29.41
N LEU A 1004 54.68 33.08 29.22
CA LEU A 1004 53.82 33.61 30.27
C LEU A 1004 53.44 32.52 31.30
N ILE A 1005 53.26 31.27 30.88
CA ILE A 1005 53.01 30.14 31.79
C ILE A 1005 54.24 29.88 32.67
N ASP A 1006 55.44 29.86 32.10
CA ASP A 1006 56.70 29.69 32.84
C ASP A 1006 56.85 30.82 33.89
N TYR A 1007 56.46 32.04 33.55
CA TYR A 1007 56.40 33.18 34.48
C TYR A 1007 55.33 33.02 35.56
N LEU A 1008 54.13 32.55 35.23
CA LEU A 1008 53.05 32.34 36.22
C LEU A 1008 53.30 31.13 37.13
N MET A 1009 54.02 30.12 36.65
CA MET A 1009 54.41 28.92 37.41
C MET A 1009 55.64 29.14 38.29
N GLY A 1010 56.30 30.30 38.18
CA GLY A 1010 57.46 30.66 39.00
C GLY A 1010 58.79 30.14 38.48
N GLU A 1011 58.88 29.67 37.22
CA GLU A 1011 60.12 29.12 36.67
C GLU A 1011 61.13 30.21 36.27
N THR A 1012 60.67 31.44 35.98
CA THR A 1012 61.52 32.59 35.63
C THR A 1012 61.86 33.51 36.81
N ASP A 1013 60.97 33.61 37.81
CA ASP A 1013 61.10 34.53 38.96
C ASP A 1013 61.14 33.82 40.33
N GLY A 1014 60.97 32.49 40.37
CA GLY A 1014 61.13 31.65 41.56
C GLY A 1014 59.90 31.50 42.45
N GLU A 1015 58.78 32.20 42.16
CA GLU A 1015 57.56 32.17 42.97
C GLU A 1015 56.30 31.91 42.12
N PRO A 1016 55.56 30.82 42.36
CA PRO A 1016 54.31 30.56 41.64
C PRO A 1016 53.25 31.62 41.98
N LYS A 1017 52.67 32.24 40.94
CA LYS A 1017 51.60 33.24 41.07
C LYS A 1017 50.24 32.58 41.35
N GLU A 1018 49.23 33.39 41.69
CA GLU A 1018 47.91 32.88 42.04
C GLU A 1018 47.26 32.05 40.90
N PRO A 1019 46.64 30.89 41.21
CA PRO A 1019 45.94 30.06 40.22
C PRO A 1019 44.79 30.76 39.48
N SER A 1020 44.30 31.88 40.02
CA SER A 1020 43.29 32.75 39.39
C SER A 1020 43.78 33.33 38.06
N TYR A 1021 45.07 33.63 37.92
CA TYR A 1021 45.67 34.13 36.68
C TYR A 1021 45.77 33.05 35.59
N ILE A 1022 46.00 31.79 35.99
CA ILE A 1022 46.00 30.64 35.05
C ILE A 1022 44.58 30.38 34.52
N PHE A 1023 43.56 30.47 35.38
CA PHE A 1023 42.17 30.40 34.95
C PHE A 1023 41.82 31.54 33.98
N LYS A 1024 42.17 32.79 34.32
CA LYS A 1024 41.98 33.96 33.44
C LYS A 1024 42.72 33.81 32.11
N LEU A 1025 43.93 33.24 32.12
CA LEU A 1025 44.73 32.97 30.92
C LEU A 1025 44.05 31.93 30.01
N TYR A 1026 43.61 30.79 30.55
CA TYR A 1026 42.91 29.78 29.72
C TYR A 1026 41.55 30.27 29.21
N MET A 1027 40.88 31.13 29.98
CA MET A 1027 39.67 31.84 29.55
C MET A 1027 39.98 32.80 28.39
N ALA A 1028 41.07 33.55 28.46
CA ALA A 1028 41.52 34.49 27.42
C ALA A 1028 42.00 33.77 26.14
N LEU A 1029 42.64 32.60 26.27
CA LEU A 1029 43.09 31.75 25.16
C LEU A 1029 41.94 30.98 24.47
N GLY A 1030 40.71 31.04 25.01
CA GLY A 1030 39.57 30.29 24.50
C GLY A 1030 39.62 28.77 24.79
N SER A 1031 40.55 28.32 25.63
CA SER A 1031 40.73 26.91 25.98
C SER A 1031 39.80 26.51 27.14
N TYR A 1032 38.50 26.52 26.89
CA TYR A 1032 37.45 26.35 27.90
C TYR A 1032 37.47 25.01 28.63
N GLU A 1033 37.93 23.94 27.98
CA GLU A 1033 38.08 22.62 28.64
C GLU A 1033 39.15 22.64 29.73
N LYS A 1034 40.28 23.31 29.49
CA LYS A 1034 41.34 23.48 30.49
C LYS A 1034 40.85 24.41 31.60
N ALA A 1035 40.16 25.51 31.25
CA ALA A 1035 39.57 26.43 32.22
C ALA A 1035 38.56 25.72 33.15
N ALA A 1036 37.67 24.88 32.61
CA ALA A 1036 36.69 24.12 33.39
C ALA A 1036 37.36 23.12 34.36
N LYS A 1037 38.43 22.43 33.92
CA LYS A 1037 39.24 21.57 34.80
C LYS A 1037 39.91 22.36 35.92
N THR A 1038 40.45 23.54 35.61
CA THR A 1038 41.02 24.45 36.61
C THR A 1038 39.97 24.96 37.60
N SER A 1039 38.75 25.27 37.16
CA SER A 1039 37.64 25.65 38.06
C SER A 1039 37.24 24.54 39.02
N VAL A 1040 37.22 23.27 38.56
CA VAL A 1040 36.98 22.12 39.44
C VAL A 1040 38.10 21.97 40.48
N LEU A 1041 39.36 22.21 40.08
CA LEU A 1041 40.49 22.18 41.00
C LEU A 1041 40.41 23.28 42.06
N ILE A 1042 40.04 24.50 41.66
CA ILE A 1042 39.81 25.64 42.58
C ILE A 1042 38.68 25.30 43.55
N ALA A 1043 37.55 24.81 43.06
CA ALA A 1043 36.42 24.41 43.89
C ALA A 1043 36.79 23.27 44.87
N THR A 1044 37.63 22.32 44.44
CA THR A 1044 38.14 21.25 45.31
C THR A 1044 39.00 21.80 46.44
N LYS A 1045 39.90 22.75 46.15
CA LYS A 1045 40.72 23.43 47.16
C LYS A 1045 39.84 24.24 48.12
N GLU A 1046 38.82 24.93 47.62
CA GLU A 1046 37.86 25.67 48.46
C GLU A 1046 37.02 24.74 49.35
N GLN A 1047 36.68 23.54 48.87
CA GLN A 1047 36.03 22.48 49.66
C GLN A 1047 36.92 21.96 50.80
N GLU A 1048 38.23 21.79 50.55
CA GLU A 1048 39.20 21.37 51.58
C GLU A 1048 39.36 22.41 52.70
N VAL A 1049 39.32 23.70 52.33
CA VAL A 1049 39.35 24.84 53.27
C VAL A 1049 38.01 25.02 54.01
N GLY A 1050 36.93 24.39 53.54
CA GLY A 1050 35.60 24.45 54.17
C GLY A 1050 34.69 25.58 53.65
N SER A 1051 35.09 26.27 52.57
CA SER A 1051 34.31 27.34 51.94
C SER A 1051 33.39 26.79 50.84
N TYR A 1052 32.40 25.98 51.24
CA TYR A 1052 31.52 25.27 50.30
C TYR A 1052 30.63 26.19 49.44
N MET A 1053 30.27 27.36 49.95
CA MET A 1053 29.48 28.34 49.19
C MET A 1053 30.30 29.05 48.11
N ALA A 1054 31.58 29.33 48.37
CA ALA A 1054 32.49 29.86 47.35
C ALA A 1054 32.72 28.81 46.25
N ALA A 1055 32.95 27.55 46.64
CA ALA A 1055 33.09 26.43 45.71
C ALA A 1055 31.84 26.25 44.86
N HIS A 1056 30.65 26.36 45.46
CA HIS A 1056 29.38 26.30 44.75
C HIS A 1056 29.24 27.44 43.73
N ARG A 1057 29.50 28.69 44.12
CA ARG A 1057 29.45 29.85 43.20
C ARG A 1057 30.44 29.72 42.03
N THR A 1058 31.68 29.32 42.30
CA THR A 1058 32.71 29.10 41.28
C THR A 1058 32.27 28.07 40.25
N LEU A 1059 31.63 26.97 40.68
CA LEU A 1059 31.12 25.94 39.78
C LEU A 1059 29.85 26.35 39.04
N VAL A 1060 28.95 27.11 39.67
CA VAL A 1060 27.74 27.66 39.01
C VAL A 1060 28.15 28.61 37.89
N GLU A 1061 29.12 29.48 38.15
CA GLU A 1061 29.61 30.43 37.15
C GLU A 1061 30.29 29.72 35.98
N ALA A 1062 31.17 28.75 36.28
CA ALA A 1062 31.77 27.92 35.25
C ALA A 1062 30.71 27.16 34.41
N PHE A 1063 29.65 26.67 35.04
CA PHE A 1063 28.54 26.00 34.33
C PHE A 1063 27.78 26.96 33.40
N ARG A 1064 27.46 28.19 33.86
CA ARG A 1064 26.76 29.20 33.06
C ARG A 1064 27.58 29.63 31.86
N ILE A 1065 28.87 29.92 32.06
CA ILE A 1065 29.80 30.31 30.98
C ILE A 1065 29.87 29.25 29.88
N LEU A 1066 29.95 27.96 30.25
CA LEU A 1066 29.99 26.87 29.28
C LEU A 1066 28.66 26.73 28.52
N ARG A 1067 27.52 26.87 29.22
CA ARG A 1067 26.19 26.78 28.63
C ARG A 1067 25.86 27.95 27.70
N ASP A 1068 26.20 29.19 28.08
CA ASP A 1068 26.00 30.39 27.26
C ASP A 1068 26.78 30.30 25.94
N ARG A 1069 27.95 29.63 25.98
CA ARG A 1069 28.76 29.34 24.80
C ARG A 1069 28.36 28.06 24.06
N LYS A 1070 27.26 27.41 24.46
CA LYS A 1070 26.74 26.15 23.89
C LYS A 1070 27.78 25.02 23.86
N MET A 1071 28.68 24.99 24.84
CA MET A 1071 29.75 23.99 24.97
C MET A 1071 29.36 22.88 25.93
N ARG A 1072 29.86 21.67 25.67
CA ARG A 1072 29.52 20.51 26.48
C ARG A 1072 30.04 20.64 27.91
N VAL A 1073 29.17 20.53 28.91
CA VAL A 1073 29.59 20.61 30.31
C VAL A 1073 30.25 19.29 30.74
N PRO A 1074 31.50 19.30 31.26
CA PRO A 1074 32.16 18.10 31.75
C PRO A 1074 31.38 17.41 32.88
N ASN A 1075 31.28 16.08 32.82
CA ASN A 1075 30.55 15.30 33.82
C ASN A 1075 31.08 15.48 35.25
N ASP A 1076 32.39 15.69 35.42
CA ASP A 1076 33.01 15.91 36.73
C ASP A 1076 32.58 17.23 37.37
N LEU A 1077 32.41 18.28 36.55
CA LEU A 1077 31.88 19.57 36.98
C LEU A 1077 30.40 19.42 37.38
N ARG A 1078 29.59 18.76 36.55
CA ARG A 1078 28.17 18.48 36.83
C ARG A 1078 27.98 17.67 38.11
N ARG A 1079 28.76 16.62 38.33
CA ARG A 1079 28.73 15.77 39.54
C ARG A 1079 29.15 16.55 40.78
N SER A 1080 30.23 17.35 40.69
CA SER A 1080 30.72 18.16 41.82
C SER A 1080 29.72 19.25 42.22
N LEU A 1081 29.11 19.91 41.22
CA LEU A 1081 28.06 20.91 41.44
C LEU A 1081 26.80 20.29 42.03
N MET A 1082 26.36 19.12 41.53
CA MET A 1082 25.20 18.39 42.05
C MET A 1082 25.39 18.02 43.53
N LEU A 1083 26.58 17.51 43.89
CA LEU A 1083 26.88 17.14 45.29
C LEU A 1083 26.91 18.35 46.21
N LEU A 1084 27.58 19.44 45.82
CA LEU A 1084 27.59 20.70 46.58
C LEU A 1084 26.20 21.30 46.71
N HIS A 1085 25.42 21.31 45.63
CA HIS A 1085 24.08 21.86 45.66
C HIS A 1085 23.14 21.01 46.55
N SER A 1086 23.28 19.68 46.53
CA SER A 1086 22.54 18.79 47.44
C SER A 1086 22.82 19.13 48.91
N TYR A 1087 24.01 19.62 49.24
CA TYR A 1087 24.33 20.13 50.59
C TYR A 1087 23.67 21.49 50.88
N VAL A 1088 23.69 22.43 49.93
CA VAL A 1088 23.13 23.80 50.11
C VAL A 1088 21.61 23.80 50.28
N ILE A 1089 20.89 22.95 49.54
CA ILE A 1089 19.41 22.96 49.54
C ILE A 1089 18.78 22.34 50.80
N VAL A 1090 19.50 21.51 51.57
CA VAL A 1090 18.95 20.83 52.76
C VAL A 1090 18.36 21.81 53.76
N LYS A 1091 19.02 22.96 53.98
CA LYS A 1091 18.52 24.01 54.88
C LYS A 1091 17.17 24.58 54.40
N HIS A 1092 16.98 24.72 53.08
CA HIS A 1092 15.76 25.20 52.47
C HIS A 1092 14.65 24.13 52.53
N LEU A 1093 14.99 22.87 52.28
CA LEU A 1093 14.02 21.76 52.35
C LEU A 1093 13.42 21.58 53.75
N ILE A 1094 14.24 21.67 54.79
CA ILE A 1094 13.80 21.48 56.17
C ILE A 1094 12.99 22.69 56.68
N LYS A 1095 13.41 23.92 56.37
CA LYS A 1095 12.82 25.13 56.99
C LYS A 1095 11.70 25.77 56.18
N VAL A 1096 11.80 25.73 54.85
CA VAL A 1096 10.91 26.48 53.94
C VAL A 1096 9.90 25.52 53.31
N MET A 1097 10.37 24.38 52.78
CA MET A 1097 9.48 23.41 52.13
C MET A 1097 8.80 22.42 53.08
N ASN A 1098 9.27 22.29 54.33
CA ASN A 1098 8.83 21.28 55.29
C ASN A 1098 8.85 19.84 54.73
N ASP A 1099 9.75 19.55 53.80
CA ASP A 1099 9.92 18.23 53.18
C ASP A 1099 11.07 17.49 53.87
N ASP A 1100 10.75 16.89 55.02
CA ASP A 1100 11.71 16.17 55.85
C ASP A 1100 12.27 14.90 55.17
N GLU A 1101 11.50 14.29 54.26
CA GLU A 1101 11.85 13.04 53.58
C GLU A 1101 12.89 13.27 52.48
N THR A 1102 12.65 14.26 51.61
CA THR A 1102 13.60 14.65 50.56
C THR A 1102 14.88 15.23 51.17
N ALA A 1103 14.77 15.99 52.27
CA ALA A 1103 15.94 16.49 53.00
C ALA A 1103 16.84 15.35 53.51
N SER A 1104 16.25 14.29 54.08
CA SER A 1104 17.00 13.10 54.51
C SER A 1104 17.69 12.39 53.35
N ARG A 1105 17.02 12.22 52.21
CA ARG A 1105 17.64 11.60 51.01
C ARG A 1105 18.80 12.44 50.45
N MET A 1106 18.69 13.78 50.44
CA MET A 1106 19.79 14.66 50.02
C MET A 1106 20.98 14.60 50.97
N LEU A 1107 20.74 14.57 52.28
CA LEU A 1107 21.79 14.38 53.29
C LEU A 1107 22.48 13.03 53.12
N LEU A 1108 21.75 11.95 52.88
CA LEU A 1108 22.32 10.62 52.60
C LEU A 1108 23.17 10.62 51.32
N ARG A 1109 22.78 11.37 50.28
CA ARG A 1109 23.59 11.55 49.06
C ARG A 1109 24.93 12.26 49.36
N VAL A 1110 24.91 13.28 50.23
CA VAL A 1110 26.11 14.00 50.66
C VAL A 1110 27.01 13.10 51.52
N VAL A 1111 26.44 12.37 52.48
CA VAL A 1111 27.19 11.46 53.37
C VAL A 1111 27.82 10.29 52.61
N ARG A 1112 27.17 9.74 51.59
CA ARG A 1112 27.80 8.75 50.68
C ARG A 1112 29.07 9.29 50.01
N ASN A 1113 29.22 10.61 49.91
CA ASN A 1113 30.36 11.31 49.32
C ASN A 1113 31.10 12.19 50.34
N ILE A 1114 31.15 11.78 51.61
CA ILE A 1114 31.65 12.58 52.73
C ILE A 1114 33.11 13.05 52.58
N GLN A 1115 33.93 12.33 51.81
CA GLN A 1115 35.34 12.66 51.56
C GLN A 1115 35.52 14.06 50.94
N ARG A 1116 34.50 14.58 50.24
CA ARG A 1116 34.51 15.92 49.64
C ARG A 1116 34.11 17.05 50.61
N PHE A 1117 33.81 16.72 51.86
CA PHE A 1117 33.39 17.65 52.90
C PHE A 1117 34.22 17.50 54.20
N PRO A 1118 35.56 17.60 54.13
CA PRO A 1118 36.46 17.20 55.22
C PRO A 1118 36.27 18.01 56.51
N GLN A 1119 35.91 19.29 56.42
CA GLN A 1119 35.72 20.14 57.60
C GLN A 1119 34.36 19.92 58.29
N HIS A 1120 33.36 19.38 57.57
CA HIS A 1120 31.98 19.27 58.07
C HIS A 1120 31.57 17.82 58.38
N ILE A 1121 32.52 16.87 58.42
CA ILE A 1121 32.23 15.43 58.55
C ILE A 1121 31.36 15.13 59.79
N SER A 1122 31.78 15.57 60.98
CA SER A 1122 31.06 15.33 62.23
C SER A 1122 29.67 15.95 62.24
N THR A 1123 29.55 17.19 61.71
CA THR A 1123 28.28 17.92 61.62
C THR A 1123 27.31 17.27 60.62
N LEU A 1124 27.81 16.75 59.51
CA LEU A 1124 27.02 16.08 58.47
C LEU A 1124 26.47 14.74 58.96
N TYR A 1125 27.29 13.89 59.58
CA TYR A 1125 26.79 12.63 60.15
C TYR A 1125 25.74 12.89 61.24
N THR A 1126 25.97 13.88 62.10
CA THR A 1126 25.06 14.27 63.19
C THR A 1126 23.72 14.76 62.68
N SER A 1127 23.74 15.70 61.72
CA SER A 1127 22.52 16.23 61.11
C SER A 1127 21.76 15.17 60.33
N THR A 1128 22.47 14.28 59.61
CA THR A 1128 21.87 13.16 58.88
C THR A 1128 21.21 12.15 59.81
N ALA A 1129 21.88 11.72 60.89
CA ALA A 1129 21.30 10.77 61.84
C ALA A 1129 20.05 11.32 62.53
N LEU A 1130 20.06 12.59 62.94
CA LEU A 1130 18.92 13.22 63.60
C LEU A 1130 17.75 13.50 62.65
N GLN A 1131 18.03 13.91 61.41
CA GLN A 1131 17.02 14.18 60.41
C GLN A 1131 16.38 12.88 59.90
N CYS A 1132 17.17 11.84 59.64
CA CYS A 1132 16.67 10.50 59.30
C CYS A 1132 15.79 9.90 60.40
N LEU A 1133 16.13 10.11 61.69
CA LEU A 1133 15.29 9.69 62.80
C LEU A 1133 13.93 10.42 62.79
N LYS A 1134 13.93 11.72 62.48
CA LYS A 1134 12.71 12.54 62.40
C LYS A 1134 11.82 12.11 61.24
N SER A 1135 12.40 11.77 60.09
CA SER A 1135 11.68 11.41 58.85
C SER A 1135 11.40 9.91 58.70
N GLY A 1136 11.65 9.08 59.72
CA GLY A 1136 11.32 7.65 59.70
C GLY A 1136 12.32 6.72 59.02
N PHE A 1137 13.50 7.20 58.60
CA PHE A 1137 14.60 6.41 58.02
C PHE A 1137 15.38 5.70 59.11
N LYS A 1138 14.79 4.65 59.69
CA LYS A 1138 15.31 3.98 60.90
C LYS A 1138 16.65 3.30 60.66
N LYS A 1139 16.85 2.68 59.49
CA LYS A 1139 18.09 1.97 59.13
C LYS A 1139 19.23 2.95 58.88
N SER A 1140 18.99 3.93 58.01
CA SER A 1140 19.98 4.96 57.71
C SER A 1140 20.30 5.83 58.94
N ALA A 1141 19.34 6.14 59.81
CA ALA A 1141 19.62 6.84 61.08
C ALA A 1141 20.51 6.02 62.00
N PHE A 1142 20.27 4.71 62.10
CA PHE A 1142 21.07 3.79 62.92
C PHE A 1142 22.49 3.63 62.39
N ASP A 1143 22.67 3.42 61.09
CA ASP A 1143 23.99 3.24 60.45
C ASP A 1143 24.86 4.49 60.63
N ASN A 1144 24.30 5.67 60.39
CA ASN A 1144 25.01 6.93 60.60
C ASN A 1144 25.31 7.20 62.08
N ALA A 1145 24.39 6.88 62.99
CA ALA A 1145 24.63 6.98 64.43
C ALA A 1145 25.73 6.02 64.91
N CYS A 1146 25.83 4.82 64.33
CA CYS A 1146 26.91 3.87 64.62
C CYS A 1146 28.27 4.42 64.20
N ILE A 1147 28.38 5.01 63.01
CA ILE A 1147 29.63 5.61 62.51
C ILE A 1147 30.14 6.72 63.45
N ILE A 1148 29.21 7.53 63.99
CA ILE A 1148 29.54 8.59 64.95
C ILE A 1148 30.05 8.03 66.28
N ILE A 1149 29.43 6.96 66.80
CA ILE A 1149 29.81 6.35 68.09
C ILE A 1149 31.11 5.54 67.99
N GLN A 1150 31.35 4.87 66.86
CA GLN A 1150 32.54 4.08 66.60
C GLN A 1150 33.80 4.94 66.42
N ASN A 1151 33.65 6.22 66.05
CA ASN A 1151 34.77 7.13 65.83
C ASN A 1151 34.88 8.15 66.97
N GLU A 1152 35.90 7.98 67.84
CA GLU A 1152 36.06 8.77 69.07
C GLU A 1152 36.15 10.29 68.82
N ARG A 1153 36.72 10.70 67.68
CA ARG A 1153 36.88 12.11 67.30
C ARG A 1153 35.54 12.80 67.01
N TYR A 1154 34.60 12.11 66.36
CA TYR A 1154 33.30 12.68 66.05
C TYR A 1154 32.36 12.66 67.26
N ARG A 1155 32.57 11.72 68.18
CA ARG A 1155 31.81 11.62 69.42
C ARG A 1155 32.11 12.75 70.41
N THR A 1156 33.34 13.26 70.44
CA THR A 1156 33.75 14.37 71.32
C THR A 1156 33.35 15.74 70.80
N GLU A 1157 33.17 15.90 69.49
CA GLU A 1157 32.70 17.15 68.85
C GLU A 1157 31.18 17.38 68.99
N LEU A 1158 30.43 16.43 69.58
CA LEU A 1158 28.99 16.53 69.83
C LEU A 1158 28.65 17.25 71.13
N ASP A 1159 27.58 18.04 71.11
CA ASP A 1159 26.94 18.57 72.31
C ASP A 1159 26.20 17.49 73.11
N ASP A 1160 26.12 17.66 74.44
CA ASP A 1160 25.53 16.69 75.37
C ASP A 1160 24.08 16.30 75.04
N LYS A 1161 23.32 17.22 74.44
CA LYS A 1161 21.93 17.01 74.07
C LYS A 1161 21.80 16.11 72.85
N ASN A 1162 22.60 16.32 71.80
CA ASN A 1162 22.60 15.47 70.62
C ASN A 1162 23.31 14.13 70.86
N ARG A 1163 24.36 14.12 71.70
CA ARG A 1163 25.05 12.88 72.14
C ARG A 1163 24.08 11.89 72.79
N LYS A 1164 23.24 12.34 73.73
CA LYS A 1164 22.21 11.49 74.37
C LYS A 1164 21.19 10.93 73.37
N LYS A 1165 20.80 11.73 72.35
CA LYS A 1165 19.87 11.29 71.30
C LYS A 1165 20.51 10.25 70.38
N ILE A 1166 21.74 10.46 69.95
CA ILE A 1166 22.49 9.52 69.07
C ILE A 1166 22.78 8.20 69.82
N GLU A 1167 23.20 8.26 71.08
CA GLU A 1167 23.36 7.06 71.91
C GLU A 1167 22.03 6.33 72.12
N ALA A 1168 20.90 7.04 72.24
CA ALA A 1168 19.58 6.42 72.34
C ALA A 1168 19.15 5.71 71.05
N ILE A 1169 19.55 6.19 69.87
CA ILE A 1169 19.32 5.52 68.57
C ILE A 1169 20.07 4.17 68.55
N VAL A 1170 21.34 4.14 68.97
CA VAL A 1170 22.17 2.92 68.94
C VAL A 1170 21.81 1.92 70.06
N ARG A 1171 21.29 2.39 71.20
CA ARG A 1171 20.85 1.54 72.32
C ARG A 1171 19.55 0.78 72.08
N ARG A 1172 18.70 1.20 71.13
CA ARG A 1172 17.48 0.47 70.74
C ARG A 1172 17.85 -0.78 69.94
N ARG A 1173 18.29 -1.85 70.62
CA ARG A 1173 18.38 -3.21 70.06
C ARG A 1173 17.13 -4.00 70.43
N GLY A 1174 16.27 -4.26 69.44
CA GLY A 1174 15.14 -5.19 69.52
C GLY A 1174 14.79 -5.69 68.12
N LYS A 1175 14.26 -6.91 68.02
CA LYS A 1175 13.95 -7.67 66.79
C LYS A 1175 12.86 -7.03 65.91
N GLU A 1176 13.07 -5.81 65.44
CA GLU A 1176 12.26 -5.19 64.39
C GLU A 1176 13.17 -4.94 63.18
N GLU A 1177 12.71 -5.32 61.99
CA GLU A 1177 13.41 -5.04 60.75
C GLU A 1177 13.57 -3.52 60.61
N LEU A 1178 14.81 -3.05 60.66
CA LEU A 1178 15.16 -1.66 60.41
C LEU A 1178 15.05 -1.44 58.90
N GLU A 1179 13.89 -0.95 58.47
CA GLU A 1179 13.64 -0.58 57.08
C GLU A 1179 13.52 0.94 56.94
N ASP A 1180 14.07 1.47 55.86
CA ASP A 1180 13.87 2.86 55.45
C ASP A 1180 12.64 2.94 54.53
N PRO A 1181 11.92 4.07 54.48
CA PRO A 1181 10.79 4.25 53.58
C PRO A 1181 11.15 3.96 52.12
N GLN A 1182 10.34 3.14 51.45
CA GLN A 1182 10.48 2.89 50.01
C GLN A 1182 10.30 4.19 49.25
N GLU A 1183 11.15 4.39 48.24
CA GLU A 1183 11.13 5.58 47.41
C GLU A 1183 10.25 5.36 46.18
N ASP A 1184 9.39 6.34 45.89
CA ASP A 1184 8.52 6.30 44.73
C ASP A 1184 9.30 6.38 43.41
N THR A 1185 8.71 5.83 42.36
CA THR A 1185 9.26 5.93 41.00
C THR A 1185 8.50 6.96 40.18
N SER A 1186 9.23 7.79 39.46
CA SER A 1186 8.67 8.77 38.53
C SER A 1186 9.27 8.58 37.12
N PRO A 1187 8.56 8.98 36.04
CA PRO A 1187 8.96 8.63 34.69
C PRO A 1187 10.22 9.40 34.26
N CYS A 1188 11.16 8.68 33.66
CA CYS A 1188 12.38 9.23 33.09
C CYS A 1188 12.04 10.26 32.00
N PRO A 1189 12.60 11.48 32.03
CA PRO A 1189 12.31 12.51 31.04
C PRO A 1189 12.83 12.17 29.62
N PHE A 1190 13.63 11.12 29.43
CA PHE A 1190 14.11 10.73 28.10
C PHE A 1190 13.39 9.50 27.51
N CYS A 1191 13.10 8.48 28.33
CA CYS A 1191 12.53 7.21 27.86
C CYS A 1191 11.26 6.78 28.59
N ASP A 1192 10.74 7.61 29.50
CA ASP A 1192 9.54 7.40 30.31
C ASP A 1192 9.54 6.13 31.20
N ALA A 1193 10.68 5.43 31.32
CA ALA A 1193 10.88 4.33 32.27
C ALA A 1193 10.82 4.83 33.73
N GLY A 1194 10.26 4.03 34.64
CA GLY A 1194 10.21 4.37 36.07
C GLY A 1194 11.60 4.40 36.71
N VAL A 1195 12.00 5.54 37.25
CA VAL A 1195 13.27 5.76 37.97
C VAL A 1195 12.94 6.28 39.36
N LEU A 1196 13.71 5.89 40.39
CA LEU A 1196 13.53 6.42 41.74
C LEU A 1196 13.72 7.94 41.73
N GLU A 1197 12.85 8.68 42.41
CA GLU A 1197 12.79 10.15 42.30
C GLU A 1197 14.13 10.88 42.57
N THR A 1198 14.99 10.34 43.44
CA THR A 1198 16.31 10.89 43.74
C THR A 1198 17.47 10.24 42.97
N GLU A 1199 17.21 9.24 42.13
CA GLU A 1199 18.21 8.71 41.21
C GLU A 1199 18.35 9.62 39.98
N LEU A 1200 19.61 9.96 39.66
CA LEU A 1200 19.95 10.87 38.57
C LEU A 1200 20.57 10.15 37.36
N GLU A 1201 20.53 8.83 37.33
CA GLU A 1201 20.99 8.00 36.21
C GLU A 1201 19.90 6.97 35.90
N CYS A 1202 19.38 6.96 34.66
CA CYS A 1202 18.33 6.01 34.28
C CYS A 1202 18.93 4.65 33.90
N GLY A 1203 18.55 3.58 34.59
CA GLY A 1203 19.01 2.22 34.27
C GLY A 1203 18.64 1.73 32.87
N SER A 1204 17.52 2.21 32.31
CA SER A 1204 17.02 1.78 30.99
C SER A 1204 17.69 2.49 29.82
N CYS A 1205 17.83 3.83 29.87
CA CYS A 1205 18.43 4.59 28.76
C CYS A 1205 19.87 5.04 29.02
N LYS A 1206 20.43 4.76 30.20
CA LYS A 1206 21.79 5.13 30.65
C LYS A 1206 22.12 6.63 30.57
N ASN A 1207 21.11 7.48 30.46
CA ASN A 1207 21.28 8.93 30.45
C ASN A 1207 21.35 9.47 31.88
N THR A 1208 22.21 10.46 32.09
CA THR A 1208 22.23 11.28 33.31
C THR A 1208 21.05 12.25 33.27
N LEU A 1209 20.16 12.14 34.25
CA LEU A 1209 18.94 12.93 34.34
C LEU A 1209 19.22 14.32 34.93
N PRO A 1210 18.63 15.39 34.37
CA PRO A 1210 18.70 16.70 35.01
C PRO A 1210 17.99 16.67 36.36
N PHE A 1211 18.56 17.38 37.36
CA PHE A 1211 18.00 17.46 38.70
C PHE A 1211 17.31 18.80 38.94
N CYS A 1212 16.25 18.78 39.74
CA CYS A 1212 15.53 19.96 40.19
C CYS A 1212 16.37 20.76 41.18
N ILE A 1213 16.59 22.04 40.93
CA ILE A 1213 17.37 22.92 41.85
C ILE A 1213 16.68 23.19 43.20
N VAL A 1214 15.42 22.81 43.36
CA VAL A 1214 14.66 23.03 44.61
C VAL A 1214 14.66 21.78 45.46
N THR A 1215 14.42 20.62 44.86
CA THR A 1215 14.22 19.34 45.56
C THR A 1215 15.42 18.40 45.45
N GLY A 1216 16.30 18.57 44.47
CA GLY A 1216 17.41 17.66 44.18
C GLY A 1216 17.00 16.30 43.57
N LYS A 1217 15.69 16.10 43.32
CA LYS A 1217 15.08 14.98 42.57
C LYS A 1217 15.34 15.11 41.07
N HIS A 1218 15.21 14.03 40.29
CA HIS A 1218 15.25 14.14 38.84
C HIS A 1218 14.02 14.87 38.29
N MET A 1219 14.17 15.47 37.10
CA MET A 1219 13.09 16.19 36.44
C MET A 1219 12.06 15.27 35.78
N VAL A 1220 10.82 15.74 35.69
CA VAL A 1220 9.70 15.06 35.01
C VAL A 1220 9.11 16.00 33.96
N LYS A 1221 8.89 15.51 32.72
CA LYS A 1221 8.41 16.33 31.58
C LYS A 1221 7.16 17.14 31.91
N GLN A 1222 6.17 16.49 32.53
CA GLN A 1222 4.89 17.11 32.83
C GLN A 1222 5.00 18.24 33.86
N ASN A 1223 6.03 18.28 34.69
CA ASN A 1223 6.18 19.25 35.77
C ASN A 1223 7.43 20.12 35.57
N TYR A 1224 7.85 20.34 34.33
CA TYR A 1224 9.09 21.02 34.00
C TYR A 1224 8.94 22.55 33.99
N SER A 1225 9.94 23.24 34.56
CA SER A 1225 10.12 24.69 34.46
C SER A 1225 11.60 25.05 34.59
N GLU A 1226 11.95 26.30 34.28
CA GLU A 1226 13.31 26.82 34.45
C GLU A 1226 13.31 28.14 35.22
N CYS A 1227 14.42 28.43 35.90
CA CYS A 1227 14.61 29.74 36.50
C CYS A 1227 14.82 30.81 35.40
N PRO A 1228 14.09 31.93 35.41
CA PRO A 1228 14.21 32.96 34.37
C PRO A 1228 15.56 33.68 34.39
N VAL A 1229 16.30 33.61 35.51
CA VAL A 1229 17.59 34.30 35.67
C VAL A 1229 18.78 33.39 35.36
N CYS A 1230 18.79 32.15 35.85
CA CYS A 1230 19.92 31.23 35.66
C CYS A 1230 19.64 30.05 34.72
N HIS A 1231 18.42 29.92 34.21
CA HIS A 1231 17.98 28.89 33.27
C HIS A 1231 18.16 27.44 33.76
N PHE A 1232 18.44 27.22 35.04
CA PHE A 1232 18.51 25.87 35.62
C PHE A 1232 17.11 25.25 35.78
N PRO A 1233 16.98 23.92 35.59
CA PRO A 1233 15.70 23.23 35.64
C PRO A 1233 15.17 23.08 37.07
N ALA A 1234 13.86 23.25 37.23
CA ALA A 1234 13.15 23.11 38.49
C ALA A 1234 11.75 22.49 38.26
N LEU A 1235 11.29 21.65 39.18
CA LEU A 1235 9.91 21.16 39.16
C LEU A 1235 8.96 22.32 39.44
N TYR A 1236 8.05 22.60 38.51
CA TYR A 1236 7.20 23.80 38.54
C TYR A 1236 6.42 23.93 39.85
N THR A 1237 5.80 22.85 40.32
CA THR A 1237 5.04 22.84 41.58
C THR A 1237 5.91 23.20 42.80
N SER A 1238 7.09 22.59 42.91
CA SER A 1238 8.01 22.83 44.03
C SER A 1238 8.64 24.22 43.96
N PHE A 1239 8.93 24.71 42.75
CA PHE A 1239 9.57 26.01 42.55
C PHE A 1239 8.62 27.18 42.84
N ILE A 1240 7.36 27.10 42.40
CA ILE A 1240 6.33 28.07 42.78
C ILE A 1240 6.10 28.07 44.30
N THR A 1241 6.11 26.90 44.93
CA THR A 1241 5.95 26.78 46.40
C THR A 1241 7.10 27.47 47.14
N LEU A 1242 8.33 27.29 46.69
CA LEU A 1242 9.51 27.97 47.26
C LEU A 1242 9.44 29.49 47.06
N LEU A 1243 9.17 29.94 45.83
CA LEU A 1243 9.18 31.37 45.48
C LEU A 1243 8.06 32.15 46.17
N ARG A 1244 6.92 31.51 46.50
CA ARG A 1244 5.86 32.12 47.31
C ARG A 1244 6.32 32.50 48.73
N GLN A 1245 7.39 31.88 49.23
CA GLN A 1245 7.89 32.12 50.58
C GLN A 1245 9.21 32.93 50.61
N SER A 1246 10.16 32.64 49.71
CA SER A 1246 11.50 33.26 49.76
C SER A 1246 11.85 34.17 48.58
N GLN A 1247 11.12 34.13 47.46
CA GLN A 1247 11.38 34.87 46.21
C GLN A 1247 12.81 34.79 45.63
N VAL A 1248 13.67 33.90 46.16
CA VAL A 1248 15.09 33.78 45.78
C VAL A 1248 15.36 32.39 45.23
N CYS A 1249 16.08 32.33 44.11
CA CYS A 1249 16.52 31.08 43.51
C CYS A 1249 17.65 30.43 44.33
N PRO A 1250 17.55 29.14 44.71
CA PRO A 1250 18.56 28.45 45.52
C PRO A 1250 19.85 28.11 44.74
N MET A 1251 19.85 28.30 43.42
CA MET A 1251 21.00 27.99 42.55
C MET A 1251 21.87 29.21 42.23
N CYS A 1252 21.26 30.35 41.92
CA CYS A 1252 21.99 31.59 41.59
C CYS A 1252 21.85 32.71 42.61
N GLU A 1253 21.07 32.50 43.68
CA GLU A 1253 20.83 33.46 44.77
C GLU A 1253 20.19 34.80 44.34
N ASN A 1254 19.74 34.91 43.08
CA ASN A 1254 19.04 36.09 42.57
C ASN A 1254 17.54 36.05 42.89
N MET A 1255 16.95 37.24 43.03
CA MET A 1255 15.49 37.40 43.16
C MET A 1255 14.80 37.02 41.84
N VAL A 1256 13.70 36.26 41.96
CA VAL A 1256 12.92 35.75 40.83
C VAL A 1256 11.46 36.15 41.01
N ASP A 1257 10.92 36.82 39.99
CA ASP A 1257 9.49 37.13 39.93
C ASP A 1257 8.67 35.86 39.63
N LEU A 1258 7.67 35.60 40.47
CA LEU A 1258 6.72 34.49 40.35
C LEU A 1258 6.00 34.49 39.00
N ASN A 1259 5.69 35.67 38.44
CA ASN A 1259 4.93 35.79 37.18
C ASN A 1259 5.75 35.38 35.95
N GLN A 1260 7.08 35.38 36.06
CA GLN A 1260 7.98 35.01 34.97
C GLN A 1260 8.25 33.50 34.91
N VAL A 1261 7.83 32.73 35.93
CA VAL A 1261 8.00 31.29 35.97
C VAL A 1261 6.84 30.60 35.26
N GLN A 1262 7.14 30.00 34.10
CA GLN A 1262 6.15 29.29 33.28
C GLN A 1262 6.38 27.78 33.30
N ARG A 1263 5.28 27.01 33.34
CA ARG A 1263 5.30 25.55 33.15
C ARG A 1263 5.45 25.26 31.66
N GLN A 1264 6.46 24.48 31.29
CA GLN A 1264 6.68 24.10 29.89
C GLN A 1264 5.93 22.80 29.57
N ILE A 1265 5.23 22.77 28.42
CA ILE A 1265 4.37 21.64 28.01
C ILE A 1265 5.16 20.62 27.17
N ASP A 1266 6.30 21.00 26.60
CA ASP A 1266 7.21 20.09 25.89
C ASP A 1266 8.67 20.62 25.93
N PRO A 1267 9.43 20.32 27.00
CA PRO A 1267 10.77 20.90 27.20
C PRO A 1267 11.81 20.26 26.26
N ASP A 1268 12.66 21.08 25.62
CA ASP A 1268 13.78 20.59 24.81
C ASP A 1268 14.92 20.05 25.69
N LEU A 1269 14.82 18.78 26.05
CA LEU A 1269 15.77 18.09 26.92
C LEU A 1269 17.12 17.79 26.23
N LYS A 1270 17.26 18.01 24.91
CA LYS A 1270 18.54 17.83 24.20
C LYS A 1270 19.58 18.87 24.61
N THR A 1271 19.12 20.06 25.00
CA THR A 1271 19.99 21.15 25.48
C THR A 1271 20.68 20.86 26.81
N HIS A 1272 20.24 19.83 27.56
CA HIS A 1272 20.88 19.38 28.80
C HIS A 1272 21.86 18.22 28.60
N LEU A 1273 21.82 17.56 27.44
CA LEU A 1273 22.75 16.47 27.07
C LEU A 1273 24.02 17.01 26.37
N LEU A 1274 23.88 18.16 25.70
CA LEU A 1274 24.95 19.09 25.38
C LEU A 1274 25.36 19.75 26.71
#